data_AF-A0A7C4YML7-F1
#
_entry.id   AF-A0A7C4YML7-F1
#
_cell.length_a   1.000
_cell.length_b   1.000
_cell.length_c   1.000
_cell.angle_alpha   90.00
_cell.angle_beta   90.00
_cell.angle_gamma   90.00
#
_symmetry.space_group_name_H-M   'P 1'
#
loop_
_entity.id
_entity.type
_entity.pdbx_description
1 polymer ?
#
loop_
_entity_poly.entity_id
_entity_poly.type
_entity_poly.pdbx_seq_one_letter_code
_entity_poly.pdbx_strand_id
1 'polypeptide(L)'
;MFSDWIRYLARVAGIFLLLMQTSCTATGTPQAALEADFASTNRPLSPNRVSPESLPEICNCVLRFDTIGIEQGLSQSSVRVVFQDSRGFLWFGTEDGLNRYDGYNFKVFKRDPSNPKSISDGWITAITEDQNGYIWIGTRLGGLNRYNPFNGEFTQFQHSDEDPTSLIGDQVTALLVDIENRLWIGTMNGLDRLDVNTLSIRHYPSMVAPVVTDSEFLDNPEIETSPQTPSSQENQEIKSEKLSSRSISALYQDSAGQIWVGTYDGGLNMLDERTGLFTHYQPIADNPMSISSNTITAITEDANGNLWVGTQKGLNLFNARVGWFRSFEHNPGDVRTIADNSINVLKTDSSGNLWIGTSNGLDRLSKDQSYFVHYKNNPSFSRSLSSNHILSIFEDQGGVLWFGTFGGGVNRYDRQRDKFAYFRHDSENPNSLSGNLIFPIAVDHQGYAWIGSNGLNRFNWKTGENTRFENDPENPESLSSNQVRSIFEDSEGNLWIGTNYGLDRFNREQNTFEHFRRDPTNPETIGSNVIYSIFEDSKGQLWVGTSSGLDRFNKATDTFTHFRPSANELTSLSGAKPSSIIEDNDGFLWIGTSESGLNRMDPKTNQFTRYRHDPKNPASLSSDSVMSVYQDTKGRLWIGTAGSGLNLYIPETDSFTHYVEKDGLPNGFIYGILEDSEGRLWMSTNFGISRFDPDTETFRNFDAGDGLQSNEFNSSAYAKGIEGEFYFGGVNGLTVFDPREITDSQYLPPVALTSLNNENQPIATNSSVETLRSITITWPQNSFEFEFTALSYDQPGKNLYAYTLDGFDTNWHFIGTKRDGRYTNIPGGTYTLLLKAANSDGVWNETPTRVLVTVIPPFWQTAWFRFLLGLVAVLAVVSGVRLRTKTIQDRNRQLERLVRERTSALEKRNQEIQALYQADERILRNVSLQQVFQTLVDVAVDTLNADRSVVFAWDEKQTKVIPRVSRGFSPETLKLLEFTKGEGIVGKVLETGDPAVVRQIELNNLRADVREAIIAEGIRSFVHLPIVVDNKIVGVFNVGFTKPNLIGDDTTRLFAALTQRASLSIANMELFEQTKDLAVMEERNRLARDLHDSAKQKAFAALAQLGTARGVLNGNGNSASLHLIEAENLVSDVIQELTFLVQEIYPIALQEKGLGPALRDYIYEWENRNDTAVQLIHRNDRRLSLDMEQALYRVTQEALANVARHSRARRVDISLVYNSDSVQLSLSDDGCGFDASTKSYGMGLRSMRERVSSIHGTLQIQSAPGHGTRILIQAPIKN
;
A
#
# COMPACT_ATOMS: atom_id res chain seq x y z
N MET A 1 -16.94 57.59 29.36
CA MET A 1 -16.02 56.60 28.74
C MET A 1 -16.24 55.16 29.21
N PHE A 2 -16.07 54.78 30.48
CA PHE A 2 -16.45 53.42 30.93
C PHE A 2 -17.98 53.18 30.98
N SER A 3 -18.79 54.24 31.12
CA SER A 3 -20.26 54.15 31.04
C SER A 3 -20.80 54.07 29.60
N ASP A 4 -20.06 54.56 28.61
CA ASP A 4 -20.52 54.59 27.21
C ASP A 4 -20.20 53.27 26.50
N TRP A 5 -19.13 52.59 26.94
CA TRP A 5 -18.79 51.25 26.49
C TRP A 5 -19.79 50.20 26.98
N ILE A 6 -20.31 50.33 28.20
CA ILE A 6 -21.38 49.47 28.74
C ILE A 6 -22.72 49.72 28.03
N ARG A 7 -23.02 50.96 27.62
CA ARG A 7 -24.23 51.28 26.83
C ARG A 7 -24.18 50.76 25.40
N TYR A 8 -22.99 50.62 24.81
CA TYR A 8 -22.82 50.02 23.49
C TYR A 8 -23.03 48.50 23.52
N LEU A 9 -22.47 47.80 24.53
CA LEU A 9 -22.71 46.37 24.75
C LEU A 9 -24.19 46.06 25.06
N ALA A 10 -24.88 46.92 25.80
CA ALA A 10 -26.31 46.77 26.07
C ALA A 10 -27.20 46.97 24.82
N ARG A 11 -26.77 47.81 23.85
CA ARG A 11 -27.49 47.98 22.57
C ARG A 11 -27.26 46.81 21.61
N VAL A 12 -26.09 46.19 21.62
CA VAL A 12 -25.80 45.01 20.79
C VAL A 12 -26.51 43.75 21.33
N ALA A 13 -26.59 43.60 22.66
CA ALA A 13 -27.39 42.54 23.29
C ALA A 13 -28.90 42.70 23.05
N GLY A 14 -29.39 43.95 22.95
CA GLY A 14 -30.80 44.23 22.64
C GLY A 14 -31.23 43.94 21.20
N ILE A 15 -30.31 44.03 20.22
CA ILE A 15 -30.59 43.69 18.82
C ILE A 15 -30.61 42.16 18.62
N PHE A 16 -29.78 41.42 19.37
CA PHE A 16 -29.83 39.96 19.39
C PHE A 16 -31.11 39.41 20.04
N LEU A 17 -31.68 40.15 21.02
CA LEU A 17 -32.96 39.77 21.65
C LEU A 17 -34.20 40.07 20.78
N LEU A 18 -34.09 40.97 19.79
CA LEU A 18 -35.22 41.34 18.91
C LEU A 18 -35.37 40.41 17.70
N LEU A 19 -34.34 39.63 17.35
CA LEU A 19 -34.37 38.67 16.23
C LEU A 19 -34.82 37.26 16.64
N MET A 20 -35.01 36.99 17.95
CA MET A 20 -35.49 35.71 18.47
C MET A 20 -36.98 35.70 18.88
N GLN A 21 -37.78 36.64 18.37
CA GLN A 21 -39.24 36.65 18.59
C GLN A 21 -40.04 36.90 17.31
N THR A 22 -39.88 36.04 16.29
CA THR A 22 -40.96 35.77 15.31
C THR A 22 -40.70 34.45 14.56
N SER A 23 -41.09 33.31 15.16
CA SER A 23 -41.62 32.15 14.44
C SER A 23 -42.06 31.08 15.45
N CYS A 24 -43.30 31.23 15.93
CA CYS A 24 -44.07 30.20 16.62
C CYS A 24 -44.88 29.42 15.56
N THR A 25 -44.64 28.12 15.43
CA THR A 25 -45.57 27.01 15.09
C THR A 25 -44.68 25.77 14.90
N ALA A 26 -44.84 24.60 15.49
CA ALA A 26 -45.82 24.06 16.44
C ALA A 26 -45.10 22.94 17.22
N THR A 27 -45.49 22.80 18.48
CA THR A 27 -44.99 21.85 19.48
C THR A 27 -45.62 20.46 19.33
N GLY A 28 -44.84 19.41 19.62
CA GLY A 28 -45.35 18.08 19.89
C GLY A 28 -44.25 17.07 20.16
N THR A 29 -43.81 16.95 21.41
CA THR A 29 -43.11 15.77 21.94
C THR A 29 -43.99 14.52 21.78
N PRO A 30 -43.38 13.32 21.82
CA PRO A 30 -43.81 12.43 22.88
C PRO A 30 -42.67 11.61 23.50
N GLN A 31 -42.58 11.73 24.82
CA GLN A 31 -42.06 10.70 25.71
C GLN A 31 -43.28 9.95 26.26
N ALA A 32 -43.73 8.93 25.53
CA ALA A 32 -44.66 7.89 25.97
C ALA A 32 -44.69 6.77 24.91
N ALA A 33 -43.73 5.85 24.99
CA ALA A 33 -43.81 4.51 24.42
C ALA A 33 -42.87 3.57 25.21
N LEU A 34 -42.95 3.66 26.53
CA LEU A 34 -42.67 2.53 27.42
C LEU A 34 -44.06 2.01 27.84
N GLU A 35 -44.25 0.72 27.60
CA GLU A 35 -45.41 -0.11 27.99
C GLU A 35 -46.68 -0.03 27.12
N ALA A 36 -46.96 -1.20 26.51
CA ALA A 36 -48.19 -1.63 25.83
C ALA A 36 -48.43 -1.18 24.38
N ASP A 37 -47.69 -1.78 23.45
CA ASP A 37 -48.35 -2.60 22.42
C ASP A 37 -47.52 -3.85 22.11
N PHE A 38 -47.52 -4.74 23.12
CA PHE A 38 -47.41 -6.18 22.94
C PHE A 38 -48.69 -6.68 22.25
N ALA A 39 -48.86 -6.49 20.94
CA ALA A 39 -49.89 -7.18 20.15
C ALA A 39 -49.74 -6.96 18.63
N SER A 40 -48.71 -7.57 18.03
CA SER A 40 -48.74 -8.24 16.72
C SER A 40 -47.33 -8.33 16.13
N THR A 41 -46.43 -8.93 16.90
CA THR A 41 -45.20 -9.52 16.36
C THR A 41 -45.59 -10.78 15.59
N ASN A 42 -46.03 -10.58 14.35
CA ASN A 42 -46.05 -11.60 13.30
C ASN A 42 -45.63 -10.93 11.98
N ARG A 43 -44.45 -10.30 12.00
CA ARG A 43 -43.59 -10.32 10.82
C ARG A 43 -42.42 -11.21 11.17
N PRO A 44 -42.18 -12.30 10.43
CA PRO A 44 -41.05 -13.15 10.72
C PRO A 44 -39.80 -12.29 10.63
N LEU A 45 -38.91 -12.43 11.62
CA LEU A 45 -37.48 -12.22 11.40
C LEU A 45 -37.18 -12.92 10.08
N SER A 46 -36.93 -12.16 9.00
CA SER A 46 -36.31 -12.75 7.82
C SER A 46 -34.98 -13.31 8.33
N PRO A 47 -34.78 -14.63 8.37
CA PRO A 47 -33.43 -15.12 8.47
C PRO A 47 -32.76 -14.59 7.21
N ASN A 48 -31.54 -14.08 7.33
CA ASN A 48 -30.58 -14.16 6.23
C ASN A 48 -30.38 -15.65 5.91
N ARG A 49 -31.37 -16.27 5.31
CA ARG A 49 -31.16 -17.37 4.40
C ARG A 49 -30.57 -16.69 3.18
N VAL A 50 -29.25 -16.75 3.09
CA VAL A 50 -28.61 -17.06 1.81
C VAL A 50 -29.54 -18.03 1.10
N SER A 51 -30.13 -17.62 -0.02
CA SER A 51 -30.91 -18.55 -0.83
C SER A 51 -30.04 -19.78 -1.04
N PRO A 52 -30.51 -21.01 -0.74
CA PRO A 52 -29.72 -22.23 -0.90
C PRO A 52 -29.28 -22.50 -2.35
N GLU A 53 -29.78 -21.71 -3.29
CA GLU A 53 -29.45 -21.73 -4.71
C GLU A 53 -28.32 -20.72 -4.96
N SER A 54 -27.10 -21.07 -4.58
CA SER A 54 -25.89 -20.34 -4.97
C SER A 54 -25.06 -21.25 -5.87
N LEU A 55 -25.09 -20.97 -7.17
CA LEU A 55 -24.45 -21.69 -8.28
C LEU A 55 -24.86 -23.17 -8.41
N PRO A 56 -25.03 -23.72 -9.64
CA PRO A 56 -24.97 -25.16 -9.81
C PRO A 56 -23.64 -25.64 -9.21
N GLU A 57 -23.59 -26.79 -8.55
CA GLU A 57 -22.32 -27.42 -8.18
C GLU A 57 -21.62 -27.88 -9.47
N ILE A 58 -21.05 -26.92 -10.20
CA ILE A 58 -20.44 -27.11 -11.51
C ILE A 58 -19.20 -27.98 -11.30
N CYS A 59 -19.20 -29.19 -11.84
CA CYS A 59 -18.10 -30.16 -11.78
C CYS A 59 -16.74 -29.65 -12.33
N ASN A 60 -16.68 -28.44 -12.90
CA ASN A 60 -15.50 -27.86 -13.56
C ASN A 60 -15.02 -26.50 -13.00
N CYS A 61 -15.65 -25.93 -11.96
CA CYS A 61 -15.14 -24.68 -11.37
C CYS A 61 -13.95 -24.95 -10.44
N VAL A 62 -12.82 -24.30 -10.69
CA VAL A 62 -11.58 -24.51 -9.93
C VAL A 62 -11.56 -23.58 -8.71
N LEU A 63 -11.59 -24.16 -7.50
CA LEU A 63 -11.36 -23.38 -6.28
C LEU A 63 -9.96 -22.80 -6.25
N ARG A 64 -9.84 -21.60 -5.70
CA ARG A 64 -8.57 -20.86 -5.61
C ARG A 64 -8.18 -20.65 -4.17
N PHE A 65 -7.00 -21.15 -3.83
CA PHE A 65 -6.40 -21.04 -2.52
C PHE A 65 -5.24 -20.06 -2.55
N ASP A 66 -5.18 -19.17 -1.55
CA ASP A 66 -3.98 -18.40 -1.26
C ASP A 66 -3.15 -19.18 -0.23
N THR A 67 -1.88 -19.43 -0.53
CA THR A 67 -0.99 -20.20 0.36
C THR A 67 -0.21 -19.27 1.29
N ILE A 68 -0.22 -19.58 2.58
CA ILE A 68 0.59 -18.93 3.60
C ILE A 68 1.52 -19.98 4.22
N GLY A 69 2.83 -19.75 4.11
CA GLY A 69 3.87 -20.65 4.59
C GLY A 69 5.01 -19.92 5.30
N ILE A 70 6.18 -20.57 5.33
CA ILE A 70 7.37 -20.11 6.06
C ILE A 70 7.87 -18.75 5.54
N GLU A 71 7.80 -18.54 4.23
CA GLU A 71 8.19 -17.28 3.58
C GLU A 71 7.39 -16.07 4.08
N GLN A 72 6.18 -16.28 4.58
CA GLN A 72 5.32 -15.24 5.16
C GLN A 72 5.51 -15.08 6.67
N GLY A 73 6.35 -15.90 7.32
CA GLY A 73 6.65 -15.83 8.75
C GLY A 73 6.04 -16.95 9.61
N LEU A 74 5.38 -17.94 9.00
CA LEU A 74 4.92 -19.13 9.72
C LEU A 74 6.12 -19.93 10.24
N SER A 75 6.07 -20.40 11.49
CA SER A 75 7.24 -21.06 12.11
C SER A 75 7.61 -22.41 11.48
N GLN A 76 6.62 -23.17 10.99
CA GLN A 76 6.80 -24.49 10.40
C GLN A 76 5.61 -24.82 9.47
N SER A 77 5.84 -25.59 8.39
CA SER A 77 4.86 -25.77 7.30
C SER A 77 3.79 -26.85 7.52
N SER A 78 3.85 -27.64 8.59
CA SER A 78 2.83 -28.60 8.99
C SER A 78 1.87 -27.96 9.99
N VAL A 79 0.70 -27.53 9.52
CA VAL A 79 -0.27 -26.83 10.35
C VAL A 79 -1.35 -27.79 10.83
N ARG A 80 -1.27 -28.18 12.10
CA ARG A 80 -2.15 -29.18 12.73
C ARG A 80 -3.46 -28.62 13.24
N VAL A 81 -3.47 -27.34 13.61
CA VAL A 81 -4.64 -26.68 14.19
C VAL A 81 -4.69 -25.25 13.68
N VAL A 82 -5.89 -24.82 13.29
CA VAL A 82 -6.22 -23.42 13.05
C VAL A 82 -7.34 -23.03 14.01
N PHE A 83 -7.22 -21.88 14.64
CA PHE A 83 -8.17 -21.38 15.63
C PHE A 83 -8.26 -19.84 15.53
N GLN A 84 -9.38 -19.24 15.90
CA GLN A 84 -9.51 -17.79 16.03
C GLN A 84 -9.99 -17.46 17.44
N ASP A 85 -9.32 -16.53 18.11
CA ASP A 85 -9.74 -16.07 19.43
C ASP A 85 -10.89 -15.06 19.35
N SER A 86 -11.53 -14.82 20.50
CA SER A 86 -12.65 -13.89 20.68
C SER A 86 -12.31 -12.43 20.37
N ARG A 87 -11.01 -12.10 20.27
CA ARG A 87 -10.53 -10.77 19.87
C ARG A 87 -10.34 -10.65 18.36
N GLY A 88 -10.44 -11.76 17.64
CA GLY A 88 -10.35 -11.85 16.19
C GLY A 88 -8.99 -12.32 15.67
N PHE A 89 -7.99 -12.60 16.51
CA PHE A 89 -6.68 -13.07 16.04
C PHE A 89 -6.73 -14.54 15.65
N LEU A 90 -6.10 -14.89 14.53
CA LEU A 90 -5.88 -16.27 14.12
C LEU A 90 -4.67 -16.87 14.84
N TRP A 91 -4.77 -18.15 15.16
CA TRP A 91 -3.77 -18.96 15.84
C TRP A 91 -3.54 -20.24 15.04
N PHE A 92 -2.28 -20.53 14.75
CA PHE A 92 -1.85 -21.72 14.03
C PHE A 92 -0.92 -22.55 14.92
N GLY A 93 -1.35 -23.77 15.23
CA GLY A 93 -0.55 -24.78 15.89
C GLY A 93 0.26 -25.58 14.88
N THR A 94 1.59 -25.56 15.01
CA THR A 94 2.51 -26.27 14.10
C THR A 94 3.31 -27.34 14.83
N GLU A 95 4.15 -28.09 14.11
CA GLU A 95 5.05 -29.06 14.72
C GLU A 95 6.27 -28.41 15.42
N ASP A 96 6.54 -27.12 15.16
CA ASP A 96 7.59 -26.34 15.83
C ASP A 96 7.16 -24.87 16.01
N GLY A 97 6.21 -24.64 16.91
CA GLY A 97 5.80 -23.33 17.40
C GLY A 97 4.30 -23.10 17.34
N LEU A 98 3.84 -22.22 18.24
CA LEU A 98 2.51 -21.63 18.21
C LEU A 98 2.62 -20.27 17.51
N ASN A 99 1.75 -20.01 16.53
CA ASN A 99 1.81 -18.81 15.71
C ASN A 99 0.52 -18.02 15.87
N ARG A 100 0.61 -16.73 16.18
CA ARG A 100 -0.54 -15.82 16.12
C ARG A 100 -0.42 -14.92 14.90
N TYR A 101 -1.50 -14.73 14.17
CA TYR A 101 -1.55 -13.99 12.92
C TYR A 101 -2.61 -12.89 12.94
N ASP A 102 -2.21 -11.70 12.50
CA ASP A 102 -3.01 -10.47 12.57
C ASP A 102 -3.50 -9.98 11.19
N GLY A 103 -3.27 -10.78 10.15
CA GLY A 103 -3.60 -10.49 8.75
C GLY A 103 -2.38 -10.06 7.93
N TYR A 104 -1.27 -9.72 8.59
CA TYR A 104 -0.04 -9.27 7.93
C TYR A 104 1.19 -9.94 8.51
N ASN A 105 1.29 -10.04 9.84
CA ASN A 105 2.47 -10.50 10.56
C ASN A 105 2.16 -11.70 11.47
N PHE A 106 3.18 -12.55 11.64
CA PHE A 106 3.17 -13.63 12.61
C PHE A 106 3.92 -13.27 13.88
N LYS A 107 3.31 -13.53 15.03
CA LYS A 107 3.98 -13.60 16.34
C LYS A 107 4.16 -15.07 16.70
N VAL A 108 5.41 -15.52 16.72
CA VAL A 108 5.77 -16.92 17.00
C VAL A 108 6.13 -17.09 18.47
N PHE A 109 5.50 -18.06 19.13
CA PHE A 109 5.81 -18.50 20.48
C PHE A 109 6.54 -19.84 20.43
N LYS A 110 7.77 -19.87 20.94
CA LYS A 110 8.61 -21.07 21.04
C LYS A 110 8.94 -21.38 22.49
N ARG A 111 9.25 -22.65 22.74
CA ARG A 111 9.70 -23.13 24.06
C ARG A 111 11.04 -22.48 24.43
N ASP A 112 11.10 -21.91 25.62
CA ASP A 112 12.33 -21.45 26.25
C ASP A 112 12.53 -22.19 27.58
N PRO A 113 13.45 -23.17 27.64
CA PRO A 113 13.70 -23.94 28.86
C PRO A 113 14.15 -23.10 30.06
N SER A 114 14.64 -21.88 29.84
CA SER A 114 15.07 -20.97 30.92
C SER A 114 13.91 -20.12 31.47
N ASN A 115 12.78 -20.06 30.74
CA ASN A 115 11.63 -19.25 31.09
C ASN A 115 10.38 -20.13 31.32
N PRO A 116 9.97 -20.36 32.58
CA PRO A 116 8.78 -21.17 32.89
C PRO A 116 7.47 -20.51 32.44
N LYS A 117 7.50 -19.25 32.01
CA LYS A 117 6.37 -18.53 31.43
C LYS A 117 6.32 -18.62 29.90
N SER A 118 7.19 -19.42 29.29
CA SER A 118 7.11 -19.78 27.87
C SER A 118 6.22 -21.02 27.67
N ILE A 119 5.90 -21.34 26.42
CA ILE A 119 5.18 -22.57 26.08
C ILE A 119 6.03 -23.81 26.41
N SER A 120 5.42 -24.87 26.93
CA SER A 120 6.15 -26.04 27.42
C SER A 120 6.79 -26.90 26.32
N ASP A 121 6.23 -26.90 25.12
CA ASP A 121 6.65 -27.68 23.95
C ASP A 121 6.25 -26.95 22.66
N GLY A 122 7.03 -27.15 21.59
CA GLY A 122 6.81 -26.52 20.28
C GLY A 122 5.80 -27.27 19.41
N TRP A 123 5.58 -28.56 19.67
CA TRP A 123 4.65 -29.36 18.88
C TRP A 123 3.21 -29.20 19.37
N ILE A 124 2.42 -28.39 18.68
CA ILE A 124 1.07 -28.03 19.07
C ILE A 124 0.05 -29.02 18.49
N THR A 125 -0.85 -29.51 19.33
CA THR A 125 -1.82 -30.56 18.96
C THR A 125 -3.27 -30.10 19.02
N ALA A 126 -3.61 -29.14 19.89
CA ALA A 126 -4.96 -28.63 20.06
C ALA A 126 -4.95 -27.18 20.60
N ILE A 127 -5.94 -26.37 20.23
CA ILE A 127 -6.13 -24.99 20.71
C ILE A 127 -7.62 -24.77 20.96
N THR A 128 -7.97 -24.13 22.08
CA THR A 128 -9.32 -23.66 22.39
C THR A 128 -9.25 -22.39 23.25
N GLU A 129 -10.35 -21.65 23.38
CA GLU A 129 -10.45 -20.49 24.29
C GLU A 129 -11.57 -20.73 25.30
N ASP A 130 -11.38 -20.30 26.54
CA ASP A 130 -12.43 -20.30 27.56
C ASP A 130 -13.25 -19.00 27.55
N GLN A 131 -14.38 -18.99 28.25
CA GLN A 131 -15.25 -17.79 28.31
C GLN A 131 -14.62 -16.62 29.08
N ASN A 132 -13.49 -16.84 29.78
CA ASN A 132 -12.71 -15.78 30.44
C ASN A 132 -11.67 -15.16 29.48
N GLY A 133 -11.57 -15.67 28.24
CA GLY A 133 -10.67 -15.19 27.20
C GLY A 133 -9.24 -15.73 27.28
N TYR A 134 -8.97 -16.74 28.12
CA TYR A 134 -7.68 -17.43 28.13
C TYR A 134 -7.65 -18.49 27.02
N ILE A 135 -6.50 -18.61 26.38
CA ILE A 135 -6.29 -19.59 25.32
C ILE A 135 -5.60 -20.81 25.93
N TRP A 136 -6.16 -21.98 25.70
CA TRP A 136 -5.65 -23.27 26.15
C TRP A 136 -5.02 -24.01 24.98
N ILE A 137 -3.81 -24.52 25.18
CA ILE A 137 -2.97 -25.10 24.14
C ILE A 137 -2.46 -26.48 24.59
N GLY A 138 -2.85 -27.51 23.84
CA GLY A 138 -2.35 -28.87 24.00
C GLY A 138 -1.04 -29.05 23.26
N THR A 139 -0.11 -29.77 23.87
CA THR A 139 1.19 -30.07 23.25
C THR A 139 1.46 -31.57 23.24
N ARG A 140 2.39 -32.00 22.37
CA ARG A 140 2.69 -33.42 22.17
C ARG A 140 3.34 -34.07 23.38
N LEU A 141 4.29 -33.39 24.04
CA LEU A 141 5.04 -33.93 25.17
C LEU A 141 5.06 -33.00 26.39
N GLY A 142 4.61 -31.75 26.25
CA GLY A 142 4.73 -30.73 27.29
C GLY A 142 3.48 -30.54 28.16
N GLY A 143 2.44 -31.34 27.99
CA GLY A 143 1.16 -31.19 28.70
C GLY A 143 0.29 -30.08 28.13
N LEU A 144 -0.50 -29.46 29.02
CA LEU A 144 -1.44 -28.38 28.71
C LEU A 144 -0.83 -27.03 29.07
N ASN A 145 -1.02 -26.04 28.21
CA ASN A 145 -0.60 -24.67 28.45
C ASN A 145 -1.82 -23.75 28.47
N ARG A 146 -1.78 -22.70 29.29
CA ARG A 146 -2.76 -21.61 29.28
C ARG A 146 -2.04 -20.29 29.00
N TYR A 147 -2.36 -19.66 27.88
CA TYR A 147 -1.88 -18.34 27.50
C TYR A 147 -2.80 -17.25 28.06
N ASN A 148 -2.21 -16.29 28.76
CA ASN A 148 -2.88 -15.10 29.22
C ASN A 148 -2.67 -13.94 28.22
N PRO A 149 -3.69 -13.52 27.47
CA PRO A 149 -3.56 -12.46 26.47
C PRO A 149 -3.37 -11.07 27.07
N PHE A 150 -3.71 -10.86 28.35
CA PHE A 150 -3.59 -9.56 29.00
C PHE A 150 -2.13 -9.21 29.35
N ASN A 151 -1.28 -10.19 29.62
CA ASN A 151 0.13 -9.97 29.94
C ASN A 151 1.10 -10.75 29.03
N GLY A 152 0.59 -11.64 28.17
CA GLY A 152 1.38 -12.41 27.21
C GLY A 152 2.13 -13.61 27.80
N GLU A 153 1.78 -14.07 29.00
CA GLU A 153 2.49 -15.14 29.71
C GLU A 153 1.78 -16.50 29.60
N PHE A 154 2.54 -17.60 29.65
CA PHE A 154 2.01 -18.96 29.71
C PHE A 154 2.04 -19.53 31.14
N THR A 155 1.00 -20.30 31.48
CA THR A 155 0.98 -21.20 32.64
C THR A 155 0.99 -22.64 32.14
N GLN A 156 1.88 -23.48 32.67
CA GLN A 156 2.04 -24.87 32.25
C GLN A 156 1.37 -25.81 33.26
N PHE A 157 0.67 -26.84 32.76
CA PHE A 157 0.06 -27.92 33.53
C PHE A 157 0.62 -29.23 32.98
N GLN A 158 1.22 -30.04 33.86
CA GLN A 158 1.90 -31.29 33.51
C GLN A 158 1.45 -32.42 34.44
N HIS A 159 1.64 -33.64 34.00
CA HIS A 159 1.39 -34.84 34.77
C HIS A 159 2.47 -35.01 35.86
N SER A 160 2.02 -35.45 37.04
CA SER A 160 2.89 -35.86 38.13
C SER A 160 2.32 -37.09 38.82
N ASP A 161 3.10 -38.16 38.89
CA ASP A 161 2.76 -39.38 39.64
C ASP A 161 2.53 -39.11 41.14
N GLU A 162 3.09 -38.02 41.67
CA GLU A 162 2.98 -37.64 43.08
C GLU A 162 1.74 -36.78 43.38
N ASP A 163 1.12 -36.17 42.35
CA ASP A 163 -0.03 -35.27 42.50
C ASP A 163 -1.26 -35.82 41.72
N PRO A 164 -2.22 -36.46 42.41
CA PRO A 164 -3.42 -37.00 41.78
C PRO A 164 -4.41 -35.91 41.31
N THR A 165 -4.08 -34.63 41.50
CA THR A 165 -4.84 -33.49 40.98
C THR A 165 -4.17 -32.83 39.76
N SER A 166 -3.01 -33.35 39.34
CA SER A 166 -2.32 -32.97 38.10
C SER A 166 -2.98 -33.62 36.87
N LEU A 167 -2.46 -33.37 35.65
CA LEU A 167 -2.99 -34.02 34.44
C LEU A 167 -2.80 -35.55 34.48
N ILE A 168 -3.68 -36.31 33.82
CA ILE A 168 -3.51 -37.77 33.68
C ILE A 168 -2.38 -38.18 32.71
N GLY A 169 -1.94 -37.25 31.86
CA GLY A 169 -0.81 -37.46 30.95
C GLY A 169 -0.44 -36.20 30.17
N ASP A 170 0.84 -36.12 29.78
CA ASP A 170 1.39 -34.94 29.10
C ASP A 170 1.18 -34.90 27.59
N GLN A 171 0.74 -36.03 26.99
CA GLN A 171 0.47 -36.10 25.55
C GLN A 171 -0.98 -35.68 25.29
N VAL A 172 -1.21 -34.38 25.20
CA VAL A 172 -2.54 -33.81 24.92
C VAL A 172 -2.83 -33.95 23.43
N THR A 173 -4.01 -34.42 23.08
CA THR A 173 -4.41 -34.71 21.69
C THR A 173 -5.68 -34.02 21.24
N ALA A 174 -6.56 -33.68 22.18
CA ALA A 174 -7.78 -32.93 21.88
C ALA A 174 -8.13 -32.02 23.07
N LEU A 175 -8.70 -30.85 22.76
CA LEU A 175 -9.23 -29.91 23.74
C LEU A 175 -10.62 -29.46 23.32
N LEU A 176 -11.50 -29.27 24.29
CA LEU A 176 -12.85 -28.77 24.07
C LEU A 176 -13.28 -27.97 25.31
N VAL A 177 -13.67 -26.71 25.14
CA VAL A 177 -14.41 -25.98 26.17
C VAL A 177 -15.89 -26.17 25.90
N ASP A 178 -16.62 -26.70 26.88
CA ASP A 178 -18.05 -26.93 26.75
C ASP A 178 -18.89 -25.68 27.09
N ILE A 179 -20.20 -25.77 26.86
CA ILE A 179 -21.17 -24.69 27.16
C ILE A 179 -21.17 -24.24 28.63
N GLU A 180 -20.73 -25.07 29.57
CA GLU A 180 -20.62 -24.75 31.00
C GLU A 180 -19.26 -24.12 31.37
N ASN A 181 -18.43 -23.81 30.36
CA ASN A 181 -17.08 -23.28 30.52
C ASN A 181 -16.12 -24.26 31.22
N ARG A 182 -16.34 -25.56 31.07
CA ARG A 182 -15.41 -26.59 31.58
C ARG A 182 -14.52 -27.05 30.43
N LEU A 183 -13.23 -27.23 30.72
CA LEU A 183 -12.25 -27.66 29.74
C LEU A 183 -12.10 -29.19 29.78
N TRP A 184 -12.45 -29.86 28.69
CA TRP A 184 -12.18 -31.27 28.46
C TRP A 184 -10.82 -31.44 27.77
N ILE A 185 -10.03 -32.38 28.29
CA ILE A 185 -8.64 -32.61 27.89
C ILE A 185 -8.49 -34.09 27.56
N GLY A 186 -8.39 -34.38 26.27
CA GLY A 186 -8.08 -35.71 25.76
C GLY A 186 -6.57 -35.92 25.74
N THR A 187 -6.10 -37.03 26.31
CA THR A 187 -4.69 -37.41 26.29
C THR A 187 -4.50 -38.83 25.76
N MET A 188 -3.26 -39.25 25.52
CA MET A 188 -2.94 -40.66 25.23
C MET A 188 -3.21 -41.61 26.40
N ASN A 189 -3.33 -41.09 27.62
CA ASN A 189 -3.47 -41.86 28.85
C ASN A 189 -4.86 -41.81 29.48
N GLY A 190 -5.73 -40.91 29.02
CA GLY A 190 -7.11 -40.82 29.46
C GLY A 190 -7.77 -39.48 29.16
N LEU A 191 -8.94 -39.27 29.76
CA LEU A 191 -9.76 -38.07 29.62
C LEU A 191 -9.84 -37.33 30.96
N ASP A 192 -9.50 -36.05 30.92
CA ASP A 192 -9.62 -35.14 32.04
C ASP A 192 -10.68 -34.07 31.78
N ARG A 193 -11.29 -33.58 32.86
CA ARG A 193 -12.12 -32.39 32.86
C ARG A 193 -11.63 -31.41 33.90
N LEU A 194 -11.28 -30.21 33.48
CA LEU A 194 -10.79 -29.11 34.29
C LEU A 194 -11.87 -28.02 34.42
N ASP A 195 -12.14 -27.58 35.64
CA ASP A 195 -12.93 -26.37 35.88
C ASP A 195 -12.04 -25.14 35.70
N VAL A 196 -12.35 -24.26 34.75
CA VAL A 196 -11.45 -23.14 34.39
C VAL A 196 -11.34 -22.06 35.47
N ASN A 197 -12.28 -22.01 36.40
CA ASN A 197 -12.31 -21.02 37.47
C ASN A 197 -11.54 -21.51 38.71
N THR A 198 -11.72 -22.78 39.09
CA THR A 198 -11.05 -23.38 40.26
C THR A 198 -9.73 -24.06 39.93
N LEU A 199 -9.50 -24.39 38.64
CA LEU A 199 -8.41 -25.22 38.14
C LEU A 199 -8.38 -26.64 38.69
N SER A 200 -9.50 -27.13 39.25
CA SER A 200 -9.61 -28.51 39.72
C SER A 200 -9.79 -29.49 38.55
N ILE A 201 -9.01 -30.57 38.54
CA ILE A 201 -9.05 -31.62 37.52
C ILE A 201 -9.84 -32.83 38.04
N ARG A 202 -10.68 -33.40 37.16
CA ARG A 202 -11.37 -34.67 37.36
C ARG A 202 -10.96 -35.66 36.26
N HIS A 203 -10.48 -36.83 36.67
CA HIS A 203 -10.12 -37.93 35.77
C HIS A 203 -11.31 -38.85 35.48
N TYR A 204 -11.43 -39.32 34.23
CA TYR A 204 -12.42 -40.33 33.83
C TYR A 204 -11.75 -41.71 33.63
N PRO A 205 -12.29 -42.79 34.23
CA PRO A 205 -11.70 -44.11 34.13
C PRO A 205 -11.93 -44.73 32.74
N SER A 206 -10.99 -45.58 32.29
CA SER A 206 -11.04 -46.31 31.02
C SER A 206 -10.98 -47.83 31.23
N MET A 207 -11.48 -48.59 30.26
CA MET A 207 -11.32 -50.04 30.20
C MET A 207 -9.87 -50.37 29.86
N VAL A 208 -9.18 -51.08 30.74
CA VAL A 208 -7.82 -51.58 30.45
C VAL A 208 -7.97 -52.88 29.67
N ALA A 209 -7.57 -52.88 28.39
CA ALA A 209 -7.44 -54.12 27.64
C ALA A 209 -6.36 -55.01 28.28
N PRO A 210 -6.56 -56.34 28.42
CA PRO A 210 -5.52 -57.22 28.92
C PRO A 210 -4.33 -57.17 27.95
N VAL A 211 -3.14 -56.89 28.49
CA VAL A 211 -1.88 -57.01 27.76
C VAL A 211 -1.71 -58.48 27.38
N VAL A 212 -1.98 -58.82 26.12
CA VAL A 212 -1.56 -60.10 25.56
C VAL A 212 -0.05 -60.02 25.39
N THR A 213 0.68 -60.62 26.31
CA THR A 213 2.11 -60.88 26.15
C THR A 213 2.27 -62.01 25.14
N ASP A 214 2.95 -61.73 24.03
CA ASP A 214 3.30 -62.69 22.99
C ASP A 214 4.04 -63.91 23.56
N SER A 215 3.32 -65.01 23.73
CA SER A 215 3.87 -66.37 23.65
C SER A 215 2.74 -67.38 23.45
N GLU A 216 2.91 -68.23 22.42
CA GLU A 216 2.04 -69.36 22.03
C GLU A 216 0.80 -68.92 21.20
N PHE A 217 0.58 -69.35 19.95
CA PHE A 217 0.67 -70.70 19.39
C PHE A 217 0.88 -70.69 17.87
N LEU A 218 1.54 -71.76 17.41
CA LEU A 218 1.71 -72.23 16.05
C LEU A 218 0.43 -72.89 15.47
N ASP A 219 0.40 -72.88 14.13
CA ASP A 219 -0.09 -73.90 13.18
C ASP A 219 -1.57 -74.31 13.05
N ASN A 220 -2.05 -74.02 11.83
CA ASN A 220 -2.70 -74.89 10.84
C ASN A 220 -4.20 -74.65 10.53
N PRO A 221 -4.59 -74.66 9.23
CA PRO A 221 -5.93 -74.36 8.75
C PRO A 221 -6.73 -75.65 8.53
N GLU A 222 -8.05 -75.57 8.65
CA GLU A 222 -9.07 -76.28 7.85
C GLU A 222 -10.44 -76.11 8.53
N ILE A 223 -11.45 -75.63 7.78
CA ILE A 223 -12.70 -76.34 7.47
C ILE A 223 -13.74 -75.34 6.92
N GLU A 224 -14.26 -75.74 5.76
CA GLU A 224 -15.35 -75.17 4.98
C GLU A 224 -16.70 -75.04 5.69
N THR A 225 -17.34 -73.90 5.40
CA THR A 225 -18.77 -73.68 5.07
C THR A 225 -19.85 -74.64 5.57
N SER A 226 -20.81 -74.11 6.33
CA SER A 226 -22.19 -73.96 5.82
C SER A 226 -23.06 -73.03 6.66
N PRO A 227 -24.06 -72.37 6.04
CA PRO A 227 -24.70 -71.17 6.56
C PRO A 227 -25.92 -71.51 7.43
N GLN A 228 -26.01 -70.88 8.60
CA GLN A 228 -27.29 -70.65 9.25
C GLN A 228 -27.60 -69.15 9.24
N THR A 229 -28.78 -68.84 8.72
CA THR A 229 -29.45 -67.55 8.66
C THR A 229 -29.26 -66.73 9.94
N PRO A 230 -28.78 -65.47 9.86
CA PRO A 230 -28.83 -64.56 11.00
C PRO A 230 -30.27 -64.06 11.16
N SER A 231 -30.96 -64.56 12.19
CA SER A 231 -32.07 -63.84 12.81
C SER A 231 -31.49 -62.63 13.55
N SER A 232 -31.97 -61.43 13.17
CA SER A 232 -31.99 -60.17 13.95
C SER A 232 -31.15 -60.16 15.24
N GLN A 233 -29.88 -59.76 15.13
CA GLN A 233 -29.12 -59.28 16.29
C GLN A 233 -29.18 -57.75 16.30
N GLU A 234 -29.82 -57.22 17.34
CA GLU A 234 -29.79 -55.81 17.70
C GLU A 234 -28.34 -55.33 17.83
N ASN A 235 -28.03 -54.16 17.26
CA ASN A 235 -26.77 -53.45 17.50
C ASN A 235 -26.61 -53.26 19.01
N GLN A 236 -25.63 -53.93 19.63
CA GLN A 236 -25.42 -53.85 21.07
C GLN A 236 -24.81 -52.51 21.46
N GLU A 237 -25.64 -51.59 21.94
CA GLU A 237 -25.21 -50.45 22.76
C GLU A 237 -24.59 -50.98 24.07
N ILE A 238 -23.27 -50.87 24.21
CA ILE A 238 -22.60 -51.22 25.46
C ILE A 238 -22.56 -49.96 26.33
N LYS A 239 -23.31 -49.97 27.44
CA LYS A 239 -23.26 -48.92 28.48
C LYS A 239 -22.26 -49.31 29.57
N SER A 240 -21.39 -48.37 29.95
CA SER A 240 -20.29 -48.58 30.88
C SER A 240 -20.03 -47.34 31.73
N GLU A 241 -19.53 -47.51 32.96
CA GLU A 241 -18.99 -46.41 33.78
C GLU A 241 -17.59 -45.95 33.31
N LYS A 242 -16.97 -46.70 32.40
CA LYS A 242 -15.60 -46.48 31.90
C LYS A 242 -15.60 -46.23 30.40
N LEU A 243 -14.69 -45.38 29.93
CA LEU A 243 -14.37 -45.19 28.50
C LEU A 243 -13.91 -46.49 27.85
N SER A 244 -14.22 -46.69 26.57
CA SER A 244 -13.82 -47.90 25.84
C SER A 244 -12.30 -48.04 25.67
N SER A 245 -11.57 -46.92 25.70
CA SER A 245 -10.11 -46.88 25.68
C SER A 245 -9.57 -45.66 26.45
N ARG A 246 -8.29 -45.72 26.81
CA ARG A 246 -7.54 -44.61 27.41
C ARG A 246 -6.99 -43.61 26.40
N SER A 247 -6.83 -43.99 25.13
CA SER A 247 -6.15 -43.14 24.14
C SER A 247 -7.15 -42.29 23.37
N ILE A 248 -7.33 -41.05 23.79
CA ILE A 248 -8.31 -40.11 23.22
C ILE A 248 -7.77 -39.48 21.95
N SER A 249 -8.59 -39.42 20.90
CA SER A 249 -8.21 -38.87 19.59
C SER A 249 -9.00 -37.62 19.20
N ALA A 250 -10.26 -37.52 19.61
CA ALA A 250 -11.14 -36.40 19.26
C ALA A 250 -12.14 -36.14 20.38
N LEU A 251 -12.52 -34.86 20.55
CA LEU A 251 -13.55 -34.41 21.47
C LEU A 251 -14.51 -33.49 20.73
N TYR A 252 -15.81 -33.65 20.98
CA TYR A 252 -16.84 -32.81 20.37
C TYR A 252 -18.06 -32.70 21.30
N GLN A 253 -18.70 -31.53 21.32
CA GLN A 253 -20.00 -31.33 21.94
C GLN A 253 -21.02 -31.04 20.84
N ASP A 254 -22.09 -31.83 20.77
CA ASP A 254 -23.17 -31.59 19.81
C ASP A 254 -24.13 -30.49 20.27
N SER A 255 -25.02 -30.08 19.37
CA SER A 255 -26.05 -29.06 19.63
C SER A 255 -27.02 -29.41 20.76
N ALA A 256 -27.14 -30.69 21.13
CA ALA A 256 -27.93 -31.16 22.27
C ALA A 256 -27.16 -31.10 23.60
N GLY A 257 -25.88 -30.71 23.58
CA GLY A 257 -25.01 -30.62 24.74
C GLY A 257 -24.33 -31.94 25.11
N GLN A 258 -24.48 -32.99 24.31
CA GLN A 258 -23.88 -34.30 24.53
C GLN A 258 -22.38 -34.26 24.22
N ILE A 259 -21.56 -34.86 25.10
CA ILE A 259 -20.12 -34.99 24.87
C ILE A 259 -19.81 -36.30 24.14
N TRP A 260 -19.13 -36.16 23.01
CA TRP A 260 -18.65 -37.26 22.17
C TRP A 260 -17.13 -37.36 22.26
N VAL A 261 -16.64 -38.58 22.46
CA VAL A 261 -15.22 -38.88 22.66
C VAL A 261 -14.79 -39.96 21.67
N GLY A 262 -13.96 -39.55 20.71
CA GLY A 262 -13.28 -40.46 19.79
C GLY A 262 -12.02 -41.03 20.44
N THR A 263 -11.72 -42.30 20.14
CA THR A 263 -10.51 -42.96 20.63
C THR A 263 -9.69 -43.55 19.47
N TYR A 264 -8.40 -43.83 19.72
CA TYR A 264 -7.51 -44.41 18.70
C TYR A 264 -7.80 -45.90 18.42
N ASP A 265 -8.34 -46.63 19.39
CA ASP A 265 -8.46 -48.09 19.34
C ASP A 265 -9.78 -48.62 19.97
N GLY A 266 -10.58 -47.75 20.59
CA GLY A 266 -11.82 -48.12 21.30
C GLY A 266 -13.12 -47.69 20.61
N GLY A 267 -13.07 -47.06 19.43
CA GLY A 267 -14.25 -46.54 18.73
C GLY A 267 -14.76 -45.20 19.28
N LEU A 268 -16.04 -44.93 19.03
CA LEU A 268 -16.71 -43.70 19.44
C LEU A 268 -17.44 -43.90 20.77
N ASN A 269 -17.33 -42.93 21.67
CA ASN A 269 -18.00 -42.94 22.97
C ASN A 269 -18.91 -41.73 23.09
N MET A 270 -20.08 -41.92 23.70
CA MET A 270 -21.03 -40.85 24.04
C MET A 270 -21.23 -40.81 25.55
N LEU A 271 -20.94 -39.68 26.20
CA LEU A 271 -21.05 -39.52 27.66
C LEU A 271 -22.38 -38.89 28.05
N ASP A 272 -23.25 -39.64 28.71
CA ASP A 272 -24.42 -39.07 29.39
C ASP A 272 -23.99 -38.42 30.70
N GLU A 273 -23.90 -37.09 30.71
CA GLU A 273 -23.43 -36.33 31.88
C GLU A 273 -24.31 -36.53 33.12
N ARG A 274 -25.61 -36.80 32.95
CA ARG A 274 -26.54 -36.96 34.07
C ARG A 274 -26.28 -38.27 34.82
N THR A 275 -25.91 -39.32 34.10
CA THR A 275 -25.65 -40.64 34.68
C THR A 275 -24.16 -40.93 34.88
N GLY A 276 -23.28 -40.22 34.17
CA GLY A 276 -21.86 -40.49 34.12
C GLY A 276 -21.49 -41.73 33.29
N LEU A 277 -22.45 -42.31 32.55
CA LEU A 277 -22.25 -43.51 31.75
C LEU A 277 -21.83 -43.17 30.33
N PHE A 278 -20.94 -43.99 29.78
CA PHE A 278 -20.54 -43.99 28.38
C PHE A 278 -21.32 -45.04 27.59
N THR A 279 -21.79 -44.65 26.41
CA THR A 279 -22.28 -45.59 25.38
C THR A 279 -21.20 -45.75 24.31
N HIS A 280 -20.85 -46.98 23.98
CA HIS A 280 -19.77 -47.29 23.03
C HIS A 280 -20.30 -47.74 21.67
N TYR A 281 -19.70 -47.21 20.60
CA TYR A 281 -19.95 -47.61 19.22
C TYR A 281 -18.66 -48.14 18.59
N GLN A 282 -18.66 -49.41 18.24
CA GLN A 282 -17.52 -50.16 17.70
C GLN A 282 -17.89 -50.81 16.35
N PRO A 283 -16.91 -51.04 15.45
CA PRO A 283 -17.15 -51.68 14.18
C PRO A 283 -17.62 -53.13 14.40
N ILE A 284 -18.67 -53.50 13.68
CA ILE A 284 -19.18 -54.87 13.64
C ILE A 284 -18.82 -55.43 12.26
N ALA A 285 -18.10 -56.55 12.24
CA ALA A 285 -17.68 -57.19 10.99
C ALA A 285 -18.88 -57.43 10.07
N ASP A 286 -18.70 -57.12 8.78
CA ASP A 286 -19.70 -57.26 7.71
C ASP A 286 -21.01 -56.48 7.91
N ASN A 287 -21.05 -55.52 8.86
CA ASN A 287 -22.20 -54.66 9.09
C ASN A 287 -21.94 -53.22 8.61
N PRO A 288 -22.42 -52.82 7.41
CA PRO A 288 -22.26 -51.46 6.90
C PRO A 288 -23.07 -50.43 7.69
N MET A 289 -23.90 -50.90 8.64
CA MET A 289 -24.69 -50.08 9.56
C MET A 289 -23.93 -49.76 10.86
N SER A 290 -22.70 -50.23 11.00
CA SER A 290 -21.80 -49.93 12.13
C SER A 290 -20.72 -48.93 11.72
N ILE A 291 -20.01 -48.37 12.68
CA ILE A 291 -18.91 -47.45 12.41
C ILE A 291 -17.78 -48.19 11.66
N SER A 292 -17.15 -47.55 10.67
CA SER A 292 -16.20 -48.24 9.77
C SER A 292 -14.84 -48.60 10.41
N SER A 293 -14.47 -47.99 11.54
CA SER A 293 -13.23 -48.30 12.26
C SER A 293 -13.30 -47.91 13.74
N ASN A 294 -12.45 -48.55 14.56
CA ASN A 294 -12.21 -48.16 15.95
C ASN A 294 -11.37 -46.88 16.08
N THR A 295 -10.60 -46.52 15.05
CA THR A 295 -9.75 -45.33 15.07
C THR A 295 -10.55 -44.12 14.61
N ILE A 296 -11.05 -43.35 15.56
CA ILE A 296 -11.79 -42.11 15.29
C ILE A 296 -10.78 -40.98 15.12
N THR A 297 -10.92 -40.17 14.08
CA THR A 297 -9.99 -39.06 13.79
C THR A 297 -10.64 -37.70 13.92
N ALA A 298 -11.94 -37.60 13.60
CA ALA A 298 -12.68 -36.34 13.66
C ALA A 298 -14.18 -36.57 13.88
N ILE A 299 -14.82 -35.60 14.51
CA ILE A 299 -16.27 -35.61 14.80
C ILE A 299 -16.79 -34.21 14.50
N THR A 300 -17.91 -34.10 13.80
CA THR A 300 -18.60 -32.82 13.56
C THR A 300 -20.11 -33.04 13.44
N GLU A 301 -20.89 -31.98 13.52
CA GLU A 301 -22.34 -31.99 13.29
C GLU A 301 -22.65 -31.15 12.05
N ASP A 302 -23.58 -31.62 11.22
CA ASP A 302 -24.07 -30.82 10.09
C ASP A 302 -25.16 -29.83 10.50
N ALA A 303 -25.56 -28.95 9.58
CA ALA A 303 -26.58 -27.94 9.84
C ALA A 303 -27.98 -28.50 10.17
N ASN A 304 -28.22 -29.80 9.92
CA ASN A 304 -29.47 -30.48 10.25
C ASN A 304 -29.40 -31.25 11.57
N GLY A 305 -28.26 -31.20 12.28
CA GLY A 305 -28.03 -31.92 13.52
C GLY A 305 -27.61 -33.38 13.33
N ASN A 306 -27.17 -33.78 12.13
CA ASN A 306 -26.62 -35.13 11.95
C ASN A 306 -25.15 -35.15 12.32
N LEU A 307 -24.75 -36.16 13.08
CA LEU A 307 -23.37 -36.32 13.52
C LEU A 307 -22.56 -37.07 12.45
N TRP A 308 -21.45 -36.48 12.01
CA TRP A 308 -20.50 -37.03 11.07
C TRP A 308 -19.21 -37.42 11.77
N VAL A 309 -18.72 -38.63 11.47
CA VAL A 309 -17.58 -39.23 12.15
C VAL A 309 -16.55 -39.72 11.12
N GLY A 310 -15.37 -39.11 11.16
CA GLY A 310 -14.23 -39.48 10.35
C GLY A 310 -13.42 -40.58 11.02
N THR A 311 -12.93 -41.53 10.22
CA THR A 311 -12.09 -42.62 10.68
C THR A 311 -10.93 -42.87 9.73
N GLN A 312 -10.01 -43.76 10.11
CA GLN A 312 -8.96 -44.24 9.20
C GLN A 312 -9.46 -45.13 8.04
N LYS A 313 -10.73 -45.55 8.06
CA LYS A 313 -11.33 -46.43 7.04
C LYS A 313 -12.63 -45.84 6.47
N GLY A 314 -12.72 -44.52 6.35
CA GLY A 314 -13.81 -43.82 5.70
C GLY A 314 -14.61 -42.90 6.62
N LEU A 315 -15.64 -42.31 6.03
CA LEU A 315 -16.55 -41.34 6.65
C LEU A 315 -17.84 -42.04 7.08
N ASN A 316 -18.42 -41.64 8.21
CA ASN A 316 -19.65 -42.23 8.74
C ASN A 316 -20.65 -41.15 9.10
N LEU A 317 -21.92 -41.37 8.73
CA LEU A 317 -23.06 -40.56 9.16
C LEU A 317 -23.84 -41.30 10.24
N PHE A 318 -23.87 -40.76 11.45
CA PHE A 318 -24.59 -41.33 12.57
C PHE A 318 -26.05 -40.87 12.59
N ASN A 319 -26.96 -41.83 12.78
CA ASN A 319 -28.38 -41.55 12.94
C ASN A 319 -28.81 -41.83 14.38
N ALA A 320 -28.95 -40.73 15.12
CA ALA A 320 -29.26 -40.72 16.55
C ALA A 320 -30.62 -41.36 16.92
N ARG A 321 -31.55 -41.50 15.97
CA ARG A 321 -32.87 -42.10 16.27
C ARG A 321 -32.81 -43.60 16.46
N VAL A 322 -31.89 -44.28 15.77
CA VAL A 322 -31.84 -45.75 15.73
C VAL A 322 -30.43 -46.30 16.03
N GLY A 323 -29.43 -45.44 16.23
CA GLY A 323 -28.09 -45.84 16.71
C GLY A 323 -27.20 -46.54 15.68
N TRP A 324 -27.53 -46.45 14.38
CA TRP A 324 -26.73 -46.98 13.27
C TRP A 324 -25.94 -45.88 12.54
N PHE A 325 -24.97 -46.32 11.75
CA PHE A 325 -24.13 -45.50 10.89
C PHE A 325 -24.41 -45.81 9.42
N ARG A 326 -24.23 -44.82 8.54
CA ARG A 326 -24.05 -45.04 7.11
C ARG A 326 -22.60 -44.73 6.76
N SER A 327 -21.86 -45.73 6.30
CA SER A 327 -20.46 -45.55 5.89
C SER A 327 -20.32 -45.08 4.43
N PHE A 328 -19.28 -44.31 4.18
CA PHE A 328 -18.84 -43.85 2.87
C PHE A 328 -17.36 -44.20 2.73
N GLU A 329 -17.03 -44.93 1.65
CA GLU A 329 -15.70 -45.46 1.38
C GLU A 329 -15.23 -45.05 -0.02
N HIS A 330 -13.92 -44.89 -0.17
CA HIS A 330 -13.27 -44.58 -1.44
C HIS A 330 -13.35 -45.75 -2.41
N ASN A 331 -13.83 -45.48 -3.63
CA ASN A 331 -13.80 -46.40 -4.75
C ASN A 331 -13.03 -45.78 -5.93
N PRO A 332 -11.82 -46.28 -6.28
CA PRO A 332 -11.04 -45.76 -7.40
C PRO A 332 -11.76 -45.81 -8.76
N GLY A 333 -12.77 -46.67 -8.92
CA GLY A 333 -13.57 -46.78 -10.14
C GLY A 333 -14.77 -45.83 -10.20
N ASP A 334 -15.08 -45.10 -9.12
CA ASP A 334 -16.18 -44.14 -9.06
C ASP A 334 -15.73 -42.80 -8.48
N VAL A 335 -15.52 -41.83 -9.38
CA VAL A 335 -15.09 -40.45 -9.07
C VAL A 335 -16.07 -39.65 -8.22
N ARG A 336 -17.23 -40.22 -7.86
CA ARG A 336 -18.24 -39.59 -6.99
C ARG A 336 -18.08 -39.97 -5.52
N THR A 337 -17.26 -40.97 -5.20
CA THR A 337 -16.98 -41.42 -3.82
C THR A 337 -15.87 -40.58 -3.20
N ILE A 338 -15.70 -40.57 -1.87
CA ILE A 338 -14.63 -39.83 -1.17
C ILE A 338 -13.24 -40.08 -1.79
N ALA A 339 -12.34 -39.10 -1.77
CA ALA A 339 -11.03 -39.17 -2.41
C ALA A 339 -10.06 -40.16 -1.76
N ASP A 340 -10.22 -40.41 -0.46
CA ASP A 340 -9.38 -41.30 0.34
C ASP A 340 -10.15 -41.78 1.58
N ASN A 341 -9.84 -42.99 2.06
CA ASN A 341 -10.45 -43.57 3.26
C ASN A 341 -9.86 -43.00 4.56
N SER A 342 -8.65 -42.45 4.53
CA SER A 342 -8.01 -41.86 5.69
C SER A 342 -8.52 -40.44 5.91
N ILE A 343 -9.60 -40.33 6.69
CA ILE A 343 -10.16 -39.03 7.09
C ILE A 343 -9.32 -38.46 8.23
N ASN A 344 -8.87 -37.21 8.12
CA ASN A 344 -8.05 -36.55 9.13
C ASN A 344 -8.85 -35.51 9.93
N VAL A 345 -9.74 -34.77 9.26
CA VAL A 345 -10.49 -33.67 9.87
C VAL A 345 -11.82 -33.47 9.13
N LEU A 346 -12.84 -33.05 9.88
CA LEU A 346 -14.17 -32.72 9.36
C LEU A 346 -14.57 -31.33 9.84
N LYS A 347 -15.27 -30.57 8.97
CA LYS A 347 -15.82 -29.28 9.33
C LYS A 347 -17.07 -28.98 8.52
N THR A 348 -18.17 -28.68 9.22
CA THR A 348 -19.32 -28.00 8.62
C THR A 348 -19.10 -26.49 8.68
N ASP A 349 -19.22 -25.83 7.53
CA ASP A 349 -19.15 -24.36 7.44
C ASP A 349 -20.50 -23.69 7.70
N SER A 350 -20.50 -22.36 7.87
CA SER A 350 -21.71 -21.56 8.10
C SER A 350 -22.72 -21.57 6.95
N SER A 351 -22.30 -21.97 5.74
CA SER A 351 -23.18 -22.18 4.57
C SER A 351 -23.78 -23.59 4.53
N GLY A 352 -23.49 -24.44 5.52
CA GLY A 352 -23.95 -25.81 5.61
C GLY A 352 -23.24 -26.78 4.66
N ASN A 353 -22.06 -26.43 4.13
CA ASN A 353 -21.24 -27.41 3.40
C ASN A 353 -20.44 -28.26 4.38
N LEU A 354 -20.38 -29.56 4.12
CA LEU A 354 -19.50 -30.48 4.84
C LEU A 354 -18.18 -30.59 4.07
N TRP A 355 -17.10 -30.16 4.73
CA TRP A 355 -15.72 -30.28 4.25
C TRP A 355 -15.01 -31.43 4.95
N ILE A 356 -14.28 -32.22 4.16
CA ILE A 356 -13.61 -33.44 4.60
C ILE A 356 -12.14 -33.36 4.20
N GLY A 357 -11.26 -33.19 5.18
CA GLY A 357 -9.83 -33.25 4.98
C GLY A 357 -9.34 -34.69 5.04
N THR A 358 -8.69 -35.14 3.98
CA THR A 358 -8.15 -36.51 3.89
C THR A 358 -6.63 -36.49 3.78
N SER A 359 -6.00 -37.67 3.83
CA SER A 359 -4.57 -37.83 3.57
C SER A 359 -4.18 -37.58 2.10
N ASN A 360 -5.15 -37.56 1.17
CA ASN A 360 -4.90 -37.45 -0.27
C ASN A 360 -5.88 -36.51 -1.00
N GLY A 361 -6.24 -35.40 -0.35
CA GLY A 361 -7.08 -34.35 -0.91
C GLY A 361 -8.04 -33.76 0.10
N LEU A 362 -8.76 -32.73 -0.36
CA LEU A 362 -9.89 -32.13 0.33
C LEU A 362 -11.16 -32.50 -0.44
N ASP A 363 -12.17 -33.00 0.27
CA ASP A 363 -13.47 -33.27 -0.32
C ASP A 363 -14.53 -32.30 0.22
N ARG A 364 -15.53 -32.03 -0.61
CA ARG A 364 -16.77 -31.38 -0.21
C ARG A 364 -17.95 -32.25 -0.62
N LEU A 365 -18.87 -32.50 0.31
CA LEU A 365 -20.12 -33.20 0.01
C LEU A 365 -21.04 -32.31 -0.82
N SER A 366 -21.63 -32.86 -1.88
CA SER A 366 -22.62 -32.16 -2.69
C SER A 366 -23.86 -31.78 -1.87
N LYS A 367 -24.57 -30.72 -2.27
CA LYS A 367 -25.77 -30.22 -1.57
C LYS A 367 -26.89 -31.25 -1.52
N ASP A 368 -27.01 -32.07 -2.56
CA ASP A 368 -27.96 -33.19 -2.63
C ASP A 368 -27.44 -34.47 -1.93
N GLN A 369 -26.23 -34.42 -1.37
CA GLN A 369 -25.53 -35.51 -0.68
C GLN A 369 -25.35 -36.78 -1.54
N SER A 370 -25.30 -36.64 -2.86
CA SER A 370 -25.20 -37.77 -3.79
C SER A 370 -23.77 -38.06 -4.26
N TYR A 371 -22.84 -37.10 -4.19
CA TYR A 371 -21.43 -37.29 -4.54
C TYR A 371 -20.48 -36.37 -3.76
N PHE A 372 -19.18 -36.61 -3.89
CA PHE A 372 -18.12 -35.78 -3.34
C PHE A 372 -17.36 -35.05 -4.45
N VAL A 373 -17.05 -33.78 -4.23
CA VAL A 373 -16.19 -32.97 -5.09
C VAL A 373 -14.77 -32.98 -4.53
N HIS A 374 -13.80 -33.33 -5.36
CA HIS A 374 -12.40 -33.50 -4.95
C HIS A 374 -11.53 -32.32 -5.32
N TYR A 375 -10.74 -31.84 -4.37
CA TYR A 375 -9.71 -30.84 -4.58
C TYR A 375 -8.34 -31.43 -4.21
N LYS A 376 -7.38 -31.30 -5.12
CA LYS A 376 -6.01 -31.79 -4.96
C LYS A 376 -4.99 -30.74 -5.40
N ASN A 377 -3.76 -30.88 -4.93
CA ASN A 377 -2.61 -30.13 -5.41
C ASN A 377 -2.40 -30.41 -6.89
N ASN A 378 -2.31 -29.33 -7.67
CA ASN A 378 -1.98 -29.35 -9.08
C ASN A 378 -0.77 -28.42 -9.30
N PRO A 379 0.44 -28.95 -9.52
CA PRO A 379 1.65 -28.14 -9.71
C PRO A 379 1.57 -27.16 -10.90
N SER A 380 0.72 -27.43 -11.91
CA SER A 380 0.49 -26.53 -13.04
C SER A 380 -0.43 -25.34 -12.71
N PHE A 381 -1.04 -25.35 -11.52
CA PHE A 381 -1.91 -24.30 -11.02
C PHE A 381 -1.52 -23.90 -9.61
N SER A 382 -0.79 -22.79 -9.49
CA SER A 382 -0.25 -22.28 -8.23
C SER A 382 -1.30 -21.91 -7.17
N ARG A 383 -2.56 -21.71 -7.57
CA ARG A 383 -3.70 -21.46 -6.66
C ARG A 383 -4.53 -22.72 -6.36
N SER A 384 -4.02 -23.92 -6.68
CA SER A 384 -4.55 -25.18 -6.15
C SER A 384 -4.11 -25.38 -4.70
N LEU A 385 -4.62 -26.42 -4.03
CA LEU A 385 -4.15 -26.79 -2.69
C LEU A 385 -2.63 -26.92 -2.66
N SER A 386 -1.96 -26.37 -1.66
CA SER A 386 -0.50 -26.47 -1.53
C SER A 386 0.01 -27.88 -1.22
N SER A 387 -0.81 -28.74 -0.62
CA SER A 387 -0.51 -30.13 -0.30
C SER A 387 -1.82 -30.94 -0.20
N ASN A 388 -1.78 -32.22 -0.55
CA ASN A 388 -2.96 -33.10 -0.50
C ASN A 388 -3.30 -33.56 0.92
N HIS A 389 -2.35 -33.51 1.84
CA HIS A 389 -2.55 -34.05 3.18
C HIS A 389 -3.13 -32.94 4.09
N ILE A 390 -4.45 -32.94 4.24
CA ILE A 390 -5.19 -31.94 5.01
C ILE A 390 -5.22 -32.36 6.48
N LEU A 391 -4.80 -31.48 7.38
CA LEU A 391 -4.68 -31.75 8.82
C LEU A 391 -5.71 -30.98 9.65
N SER A 392 -6.10 -29.78 9.21
CA SER A 392 -7.08 -28.94 9.91
C SER A 392 -7.92 -28.14 8.94
N ILE A 393 -9.18 -27.90 9.33
CA ILE A 393 -10.12 -27.03 8.62
C ILE A 393 -10.76 -26.10 9.65
N PHE A 394 -10.72 -24.80 9.39
CA PHE A 394 -11.31 -23.80 10.25
C PHE A 394 -12.00 -22.72 9.42
N GLU A 395 -13.10 -22.18 9.94
CA GLU A 395 -13.80 -21.03 9.36
C GLU A 395 -13.67 -19.87 10.33
N ASP A 396 -13.15 -18.74 9.86
CA ASP A 396 -13.06 -17.53 10.69
C ASP A 396 -14.40 -16.78 10.78
N GLN A 397 -14.46 -15.79 11.68
CA GLN A 397 -15.65 -14.95 11.92
C GLN A 397 -16.07 -14.14 10.68
N GLY A 398 -15.16 -13.90 9.73
CA GLY A 398 -15.45 -13.26 8.45
C GLY A 398 -15.96 -14.24 7.38
N GLY A 399 -15.97 -15.54 7.68
CA GLY A 399 -16.42 -16.59 6.79
C GLY A 399 -15.36 -17.10 5.81
N VAL A 400 -14.09 -16.78 6.02
CA VAL A 400 -12.99 -17.33 5.23
C VAL A 400 -12.61 -18.70 5.79
N LEU A 401 -12.37 -19.65 4.89
CA LEU A 401 -11.96 -21.01 5.23
C LEU A 401 -10.43 -21.15 5.18
N TRP A 402 -9.91 -21.88 6.15
CA TRP A 402 -8.50 -22.10 6.38
C TRP A 402 -8.21 -23.59 6.45
N PHE A 403 -7.36 -24.09 5.55
CA PHE A 403 -6.97 -25.49 5.48
C PHE A 403 -5.49 -25.63 5.84
N GLY A 404 -5.21 -26.12 7.04
CA GLY A 404 -3.85 -26.48 7.44
C GLY A 404 -3.44 -27.80 6.81
N THR A 405 -2.23 -27.86 6.26
CA THR A 405 -1.73 -29.03 5.54
C THR A 405 -0.46 -29.59 6.17
N PHE A 406 -0.12 -30.84 5.85
CA PHE A 406 1.19 -31.40 6.15
C PHE A 406 2.21 -30.92 5.11
N GLY A 407 3.21 -30.16 5.56
CA GLY A 407 4.33 -29.68 4.74
C GLY A 407 4.03 -28.53 3.76
N GLY A 408 2.75 -28.20 3.50
CA GLY A 408 2.33 -27.17 2.53
C GLY A 408 1.89 -25.84 3.12
N GLY A 409 1.98 -25.65 4.43
CA GLY A 409 1.50 -24.45 5.13
C GLY A 409 -0.03 -24.44 5.27
N VAL A 410 -0.60 -23.24 5.15
CA VAL A 410 -2.05 -23.00 5.24
C VAL A 410 -2.59 -22.52 3.90
N ASN A 411 -3.69 -23.12 3.46
CA ASN A 411 -4.46 -22.64 2.32
C ASN A 411 -5.62 -21.80 2.85
N ARG A 412 -5.72 -20.55 2.40
CA ARG A 412 -6.83 -19.65 2.67
C ARG A 412 -7.76 -19.62 1.47
N TYR A 413 -9.06 -19.73 1.72
CA TYR A 413 -10.09 -19.73 0.70
C TYR A 413 -11.25 -18.84 1.13
N ASP A 414 -11.49 -17.81 0.32
CA ASP A 414 -12.60 -16.89 0.50
C ASP A 414 -13.74 -17.29 -0.46
N ARG A 415 -14.89 -17.65 0.12
CA ARG A 415 -16.09 -18.09 -0.61
C ARG A 415 -16.68 -16.98 -1.47
N GLN A 416 -16.45 -15.70 -1.15
CA GLN A 416 -16.95 -14.59 -1.97
C GLN A 416 -16.31 -14.60 -3.37
N ARG A 417 -15.11 -15.16 -3.51
CA ARG A 417 -14.40 -15.26 -4.79
C ARG A 417 -15.04 -16.24 -5.77
N ASP A 418 -15.86 -17.17 -5.28
CA ASP A 418 -16.54 -18.16 -6.13
C ASP A 418 -17.72 -17.56 -6.89
N LYS A 419 -18.20 -16.39 -6.47
CA LYS A 419 -19.20 -15.63 -7.21
C LYS A 419 -18.71 -15.27 -8.62
N PHE A 420 -17.39 -15.19 -8.81
CA PHE A 420 -16.74 -15.11 -10.10
C PHE A 420 -16.26 -16.50 -10.53
N ALA A 421 -17.14 -17.25 -11.18
CA ALA A 421 -16.82 -18.58 -11.70
C ALA A 421 -15.68 -18.48 -12.73
N TYR A 422 -14.66 -19.33 -12.57
CA TYR A 422 -13.42 -19.24 -13.33
C TYR A 422 -13.16 -20.52 -14.13
N PHE A 423 -13.07 -20.38 -15.46
CA PHE A 423 -12.80 -21.47 -16.39
C PHE A 423 -11.50 -21.21 -17.16
N ARG A 424 -10.67 -22.25 -17.29
CA ARG A 424 -9.36 -22.19 -17.96
C ARG A 424 -9.13 -23.41 -18.84
N HIS A 425 -8.11 -23.31 -19.69
CA HIS A 425 -7.56 -24.46 -20.40
C HIS A 425 -6.79 -25.37 -19.43
N ASP A 426 -7.05 -26.66 -19.56
CA ASP A 426 -6.36 -27.77 -18.93
C ASP A 426 -6.03 -28.79 -20.02
N SER A 427 -4.73 -29.08 -20.20
CA SER A 427 -4.24 -29.98 -21.23
C SER A 427 -4.64 -31.44 -21.01
N GLU A 428 -4.92 -31.81 -19.76
CA GLU A 428 -5.34 -33.17 -19.39
C GLU A 428 -6.86 -33.36 -19.50
N ASN A 429 -7.62 -32.26 -19.60
CA ASN A 429 -9.07 -32.29 -19.70
C ASN A 429 -9.55 -31.81 -21.08
N PRO A 430 -9.99 -32.71 -21.98
CA PRO A 430 -10.49 -32.33 -23.31
C PRO A 430 -11.79 -31.51 -23.27
N ASN A 431 -12.52 -31.54 -22.15
CA ASN A 431 -13.74 -30.74 -21.94
C ASN A 431 -13.45 -29.36 -21.35
N SER A 432 -12.19 -29.00 -21.08
CA SER A 432 -11.82 -27.63 -20.70
C SER A 432 -11.83 -26.69 -21.93
N LEU A 433 -11.62 -25.38 -21.74
CA LEU A 433 -11.50 -24.44 -22.87
C LEU A 433 -10.31 -24.80 -23.77
N SER A 434 -10.35 -24.51 -25.09
CA SER A 434 -9.24 -24.83 -26.01
C SER A 434 -8.00 -23.96 -25.82
N GLY A 435 -8.12 -22.82 -25.15
CA GLY A 435 -7.00 -21.94 -24.78
C GLY A 435 -7.38 -20.95 -23.67
N ASN A 436 -6.37 -20.36 -23.03
CA ASN A 436 -6.57 -19.35 -21.97
C ASN A 436 -6.78 -17.93 -22.51
N LEU A 437 -6.27 -17.62 -23.70
CA LEU A 437 -6.51 -16.32 -24.32
C LEU A 437 -7.92 -16.31 -24.87
N ILE A 438 -8.82 -15.60 -24.20
CA ILE A 438 -10.22 -15.49 -24.62
C ILE A 438 -10.40 -14.19 -25.40
N PHE A 439 -10.95 -14.30 -26.61
CA PHE A 439 -11.28 -13.18 -27.48
C PHE A 439 -12.81 -13.09 -27.63
N PRO A 440 -13.48 -13.14 -28.80
CA PRO A 440 -14.90 -12.83 -28.83
C PRO A 440 -15.73 -13.85 -28.06
N ILE A 441 -16.77 -13.36 -27.39
CA ILE A 441 -17.80 -14.18 -26.75
C ILE A 441 -19.15 -13.75 -27.29
N ALA A 442 -20.01 -14.71 -27.64
CA ALA A 442 -21.43 -14.47 -27.92
C ALA A 442 -22.25 -15.57 -27.26
N VAL A 443 -23.44 -15.23 -26.75
CA VAL A 443 -24.38 -16.23 -26.22
C VAL A 443 -25.51 -16.37 -27.23
N ASP A 444 -25.80 -17.61 -27.62
CA ASP A 444 -26.87 -17.89 -28.57
C ASP A 444 -28.25 -18.04 -27.88
N HIS A 445 -29.31 -18.07 -28.68
CA HIS A 445 -30.68 -18.24 -28.19
C HIS A 445 -30.93 -19.59 -27.49
N GLN A 446 -30.04 -20.58 -27.64
CA GLN A 446 -30.11 -21.87 -26.94
C GLN A 446 -29.43 -21.81 -25.57
N GLY A 447 -28.76 -20.69 -25.24
CA GLY A 447 -28.03 -20.48 -23.99
C GLY A 447 -26.59 -20.99 -24.00
N TYR A 448 -26.04 -21.37 -25.17
CA TYR A 448 -24.63 -21.72 -25.29
C TYR A 448 -23.78 -20.46 -25.50
N ALA A 449 -22.69 -20.36 -24.74
CA ALA A 449 -21.65 -19.37 -24.97
C ALA A 449 -20.67 -19.88 -26.03
N TRP A 450 -20.59 -19.15 -27.14
CA TRP A 450 -19.61 -19.33 -28.19
C TRP A 450 -18.39 -18.46 -27.90
N ILE A 451 -17.25 -19.09 -27.68
CA ILE A 451 -16.03 -18.44 -27.15
C ILE A 451 -14.86 -18.68 -28.10
N GLY A 452 -14.31 -17.59 -28.64
CA GLY A 452 -13.06 -17.61 -29.39
C GLY A 452 -11.85 -17.70 -28.46
N SER A 453 -10.98 -18.68 -28.68
CA SER A 453 -9.67 -18.78 -28.03
C SER A 453 -8.62 -19.33 -29.01
N ASN A 454 -8.04 -20.50 -28.77
CA ASN A 454 -7.31 -21.23 -29.81
C ASN A 454 -8.32 -22.06 -30.61
N GLY A 455 -9.04 -21.41 -31.54
CA GLY A 455 -10.24 -21.96 -32.17
C GLY A 455 -11.54 -21.45 -31.52
N LEU A 456 -12.63 -22.16 -31.74
CA LEU A 456 -13.97 -21.81 -31.26
C LEU A 456 -14.46 -22.86 -30.26
N ASN A 457 -15.05 -22.40 -29.15
CA ASN A 457 -15.61 -23.26 -28.11
C ASN A 457 -17.11 -23.03 -28.05
N ARG A 458 -17.93 -24.08 -28.02
CA ARG A 458 -19.35 -24.03 -27.64
C ARG A 458 -19.46 -24.54 -26.21
N PHE A 459 -19.75 -23.63 -25.30
CA PHE A 459 -19.62 -23.82 -23.86
C PHE A 459 -20.94 -23.58 -23.12
N ASN A 460 -21.28 -24.45 -22.19
CA ASN A 460 -22.37 -24.23 -21.23
C ASN A 460 -21.78 -24.16 -19.82
N TRP A 461 -21.86 -22.97 -19.21
CA TRP A 461 -21.21 -22.73 -17.93
C TRP A 461 -21.87 -23.44 -16.75
N LYS A 462 -23.18 -23.73 -16.83
CA LYS A 462 -23.95 -24.40 -15.77
C LYS A 462 -23.67 -25.90 -15.73
N THR A 463 -23.52 -26.54 -16.89
CA THR A 463 -23.22 -27.98 -16.99
C THR A 463 -21.72 -28.26 -17.07
N GLY A 464 -20.91 -27.26 -17.46
CA GLY A 464 -19.49 -27.41 -17.76
C GLY A 464 -19.22 -28.12 -19.08
N GLU A 465 -20.24 -28.36 -19.91
CA GLU A 465 -20.12 -28.96 -21.24
C GLU A 465 -19.34 -28.03 -22.18
N ASN A 466 -18.34 -28.57 -22.88
CA ASN A 466 -17.59 -27.83 -23.89
C ASN A 466 -17.36 -28.68 -25.15
N THR A 467 -17.61 -28.10 -26.33
CA THR A 467 -17.23 -28.67 -27.63
C THR A 467 -16.26 -27.71 -28.32
N ARG A 468 -15.13 -28.22 -28.83
CA ARG A 468 -14.09 -27.43 -29.50
C ARG A 468 -14.18 -27.60 -31.03
N PHE A 469 -14.03 -26.49 -31.76
CA PHE A 469 -13.94 -26.45 -33.21
C PHE A 469 -12.63 -25.74 -33.59
N GLU A 470 -11.82 -26.41 -34.41
CA GLU A 470 -10.51 -25.91 -34.83
C GLU A 470 -10.41 -25.94 -36.36
N ASN A 471 -9.52 -25.13 -36.90
CA ASN A 471 -9.15 -25.13 -38.30
C ASN A 471 -8.37 -26.40 -38.63
N ASP A 472 -8.88 -27.15 -39.59
CA ASP A 472 -8.22 -28.30 -40.19
C ASP A 472 -7.96 -28.00 -41.68
N PRO A 473 -6.70 -27.77 -42.08
CA PRO A 473 -6.35 -27.47 -43.47
C PRO A 473 -6.79 -28.53 -44.49
N GLU A 474 -6.99 -29.78 -44.05
CA GLU A 474 -7.43 -30.89 -44.90
C GLU A 474 -8.97 -30.97 -45.02
N ASN A 475 -9.70 -30.28 -44.14
CA ASN A 475 -11.15 -30.24 -44.15
C ASN A 475 -11.67 -28.82 -44.52
N PRO A 476 -12.16 -28.61 -45.76
CA PRO A 476 -12.66 -27.32 -46.21
C PRO A 476 -13.97 -26.87 -45.55
N GLU A 477 -14.60 -27.74 -44.75
CA GLU A 477 -15.80 -27.46 -43.97
C GLU A 477 -15.49 -27.20 -42.48
N SER A 478 -14.20 -27.16 -42.10
CA SER A 478 -13.75 -26.78 -40.75
C SER A 478 -13.66 -25.26 -40.59
N LEU A 479 -13.42 -24.75 -39.38
CA LEU A 479 -13.28 -23.31 -39.13
C LEU A 479 -12.19 -22.69 -40.02
N SER A 480 -12.41 -21.51 -40.63
CA SER A 480 -11.43 -20.94 -41.59
C SER A 480 -10.08 -20.57 -40.98
N SER A 481 -10.07 -20.25 -39.68
CA SER A 481 -8.86 -19.93 -38.91
C SER A 481 -9.13 -20.04 -37.42
N ASN A 482 -8.16 -20.54 -36.66
CA ASN A 482 -8.22 -20.56 -35.19
C ASN A 482 -8.19 -19.16 -34.54
N GLN A 483 -7.91 -18.11 -35.33
CA GLN A 483 -7.87 -16.72 -34.87
C GLN A 483 -9.24 -16.06 -35.06
N VAL A 484 -10.14 -16.32 -34.11
CA VAL A 484 -11.51 -15.79 -34.09
C VAL A 484 -11.52 -14.37 -33.50
N ARG A 485 -12.21 -13.42 -34.16
CA ARG A 485 -12.25 -12.00 -33.78
C ARG A 485 -13.63 -11.45 -33.46
N SER A 486 -14.68 -12.00 -34.06
CA SER A 486 -16.07 -11.63 -33.80
C SER A 486 -16.96 -12.86 -33.89
N ILE A 487 -17.99 -12.92 -33.06
CA ILE A 487 -19.03 -13.95 -33.13
C ILE A 487 -20.37 -13.22 -33.00
N PHE A 488 -21.34 -13.58 -33.82
CA PHE A 488 -22.66 -12.97 -33.81
C PHE A 488 -23.72 -13.98 -34.26
N GLU A 489 -24.85 -14.06 -33.57
CA GLU A 489 -26.02 -14.81 -34.02
C GLU A 489 -27.04 -13.83 -34.59
N ASP A 490 -27.49 -14.08 -35.82
CA ASP A 490 -28.54 -13.28 -36.45
C ASP A 490 -29.95 -13.69 -35.97
N SER A 491 -30.94 -12.86 -36.26
CA SER A 491 -32.34 -13.05 -35.92
C SER A 491 -32.99 -14.30 -36.54
N GLU A 492 -32.33 -14.92 -37.52
CA GLU A 492 -32.74 -16.19 -38.13
C GLU A 492 -32.09 -17.42 -37.46
N GLY A 493 -31.20 -17.21 -36.48
CA GLY A 493 -30.48 -18.25 -35.74
C GLY A 493 -29.20 -18.74 -36.43
N ASN A 494 -28.75 -18.05 -37.49
CA ASN A 494 -27.48 -18.34 -38.13
C ASN A 494 -26.34 -17.77 -37.29
N LEU A 495 -25.32 -18.59 -37.03
CA LEU A 495 -24.15 -18.16 -36.29
C LEU A 495 -23.04 -17.75 -37.27
N TRP A 496 -22.58 -16.51 -37.14
CA TRP A 496 -21.56 -15.88 -37.97
C TRP A 496 -20.28 -15.70 -37.17
N ILE A 497 -19.15 -16.12 -37.74
CA ILE A 497 -17.84 -16.12 -37.11
C ILE A 497 -16.87 -15.33 -37.98
N GLY A 498 -16.39 -14.20 -37.47
CA GLY A 498 -15.37 -13.39 -38.12
C GLY A 498 -13.98 -13.85 -37.71
N THR A 499 -13.13 -14.18 -38.69
CA THR A 499 -11.76 -14.63 -38.45
C THR A 499 -10.74 -13.70 -39.11
N ASN A 500 -9.45 -14.02 -38.97
CA ASN A 500 -8.39 -13.37 -39.77
C ASN A 500 -8.35 -13.82 -41.24
N TYR A 501 -9.15 -14.81 -41.62
CA TYR A 501 -9.13 -15.44 -42.92
C TYR A 501 -10.48 -15.49 -43.64
N GLY A 502 -11.45 -14.72 -43.16
CA GLY A 502 -12.76 -14.55 -43.78
C GLY A 502 -13.89 -14.43 -42.76
N LEU A 503 -15.10 -14.41 -43.29
CA LEU A 503 -16.34 -14.56 -42.52
C LEU A 503 -16.84 -15.99 -42.72
N ASP A 504 -17.15 -16.67 -41.62
CA ASP A 504 -17.69 -18.03 -41.64
C ASP A 504 -19.15 -18.04 -41.19
N ARG A 505 -19.98 -18.85 -41.84
CA ARG A 505 -21.35 -19.16 -41.40
C ARG A 505 -21.37 -20.60 -40.90
N PHE A 506 -21.80 -20.81 -39.66
CA PHE A 506 -21.83 -22.12 -39.02
C PHE A 506 -23.16 -22.83 -39.24
N ASN A 507 -23.10 -24.07 -39.72
CA ASN A 507 -24.23 -24.97 -39.86
C ASN A 507 -24.37 -25.84 -38.60
N ARG A 508 -25.41 -25.55 -37.80
CA ARG A 508 -25.68 -26.23 -36.52
C ARG A 508 -26.03 -27.72 -36.67
N GLU A 509 -26.62 -28.15 -37.79
CA GLU A 509 -27.04 -29.56 -37.99
C GLU A 509 -25.85 -30.45 -38.32
N GLN A 510 -24.93 -29.93 -39.13
CA GLN A 510 -23.78 -30.68 -39.64
C GLN A 510 -22.49 -30.41 -38.84
N ASN A 511 -22.48 -29.37 -37.99
CA ASN A 511 -21.28 -28.84 -37.34
C ASN A 511 -20.17 -28.44 -38.34
N THR A 512 -20.56 -27.84 -39.47
CA THR A 512 -19.68 -27.43 -40.57
C THR A 512 -19.68 -25.92 -40.77
N PHE A 513 -18.68 -25.39 -41.47
CA PHE A 513 -18.50 -23.96 -41.72
C PHE A 513 -18.48 -23.67 -43.22
N GLU A 514 -19.23 -22.64 -43.62
CA GLU A 514 -19.20 -22.08 -44.97
C GLU A 514 -18.41 -20.77 -44.96
N HIS A 515 -17.53 -20.57 -45.95
CA HIS A 515 -16.53 -19.50 -45.95
C HIS A 515 -16.79 -18.40 -46.99
N PHE A 516 -16.86 -17.16 -46.54
CA PHE A 516 -16.90 -15.96 -47.38
C PHE A 516 -15.52 -15.26 -47.35
N ARG A 517 -14.85 -15.24 -48.50
CA ARG A 517 -13.49 -14.70 -48.64
C ARG A 517 -13.41 -13.63 -49.72
N ARG A 518 -12.45 -12.73 -49.58
CA ARG A 518 -12.15 -11.67 -50.53
C ARG A 518 -11.60 -12.27 -51.81
N ASP A 519 -12.28 -11.97 -52.92
CA ASP A 519 -11.77 -12.17 -54.27
C ASP A 519 -11.41 -10.80 -54.86
N PRO A 520 -10.11 -10.50 -55.12
CA PRO A 520 -9.70 -9.24 -55.74
C PRO A 520 -10.32 -8.98 -57.12
N THR A 521 -10.82 -10.01 -57.80
CA THR A 521 -11.43 -9.92 -59.13
C THR A 521 -12.94 -9.74 -59.10
N ASN A 522 -13.60 -9.99 -57.97
CA ASN A 522 -15.02 -9.81 -57.79
C ASN A 522 -15.32 -8.75 -56.70
N PRO A 523 -15.72 -7.52 -57.08
CA PRO A 523 -16.00 -6.42 -56.15
C PRO A 523 -17.26 -6.63 -55.30
N GLU A 524 -18.02 -7.71 -55.51
CA GLU A 524 -19.18 -8.07 -54.71
C GLU A 524 -18.84 -9.04 -53.57
N THR A 525 -17.58 -9.49 -53.46
CA THR A 525 -17.09 -10.29 -52.32
C THR A 525 -16.69 -9.41 -51.14
N ILE A 526 -16.45 -10.02 -49.97
CA ILE A 526 -16.08 -9.28 -48.76
C ILE A 526 -14.84 -8.40 -48.97
N GLY A 527 -14.86 -7.19 -48.41
CA GLY A 527 -13.88 -6.15 -48.66
C GLY A 527 -12.48 -6.44 -48.14
N SER A 528 -12.38 -7.34 -47.16
CA SER A 528 -11.13 -7.86 -46.60
C SER A 528 -11.40 -9.15 -45.84
N ASN A 529 -10.41 -10.06 -45.78
CA ASN A 529 -10.50 -11.31 -45.02
C ASN A 529 -10.38 -11.11 -43.50
N VAL A 530 -9.94 -9.94 -43.06
CA VAL A 530 -9.75 -9.65 -41.65
C VAL A 530 -10.99 -8.98 -41.10
N ILE A 531 -11.75 -9.72 -40.30
CA ILE A 531 -13.03 -9.29 -39.71
C ILE A 531 -12.80 -8.80 -38.28
N TYR A 532 -13.39 -7.67 -37.92
CA TYR A 532 -13.27 -7.05 -36.60
C TYR A 532 -14.59 -7.06 -35.82
N SER A 533 -15.72 -6.89 -36.50
CA SER A 533 -17.04 -6.82 -35.88
C SER A 533 -18.12 -7.32 -36.83
N ILE A 534 -19.19 -7.87 -36.29
CA ILE A 534 -20.38 -8.33 -37.02
C ILE A 534 -21.60 -7.85 -36.22
N PHE A 535 -22.59 -7.31 -36.91
CA PHE A 535 -23.82 -6.80 -36.30
C PHE A 535 -24.99 -6.94 -37.27
N GLU A 536 -26.20 -7.19 -36.77
CA GLU A 536 -27.43 -7.14 -37.56
C GLU A 536 -28.30 -5.98 -37.08
N ASP A 537 -28.74 -5.14 -38.02
CA ASP A 537 -29.67 -4.05 -37.71
C ASP A 537 -31.13 -4.54 -37.55
N SER A 538 -31.99 -3.68 -37.02
CA SER A 538 -33.42 -3.93 -36.80
C SER A 538 -34.21 -4.32 -38.06
N LYS A 539 -33.62 -4.18 -39.26
CA LYS A 539 -34.21 -4.55 -40.55
C LYS A 539 -33.66 -5.88 -41.10
N GLY A 540 -32.84 -6.59 -40.32
CA GLY A 540 -32.24 -7.85 -40.71
C GLY A 540 -31.05 -7.71 -41.68
N GLN A 541 -30.45 -6.51 -41.79
CA GLN A 541 -29.25 -6.32 -42.61
C GLN A 541 -28.01 -6.62 -41.79
N LEU A 542 -27.15 -7.49 -42.31
CA LEU A 542 -25.91 -7.85 -41.65
C LEU A 542 -24.79 -6.89 -42.06
N TRP A 543 -24.16 -6.28 -41.07
CA TRP A 543 -23.06 -5.34 -41.18
C TRP A 543 -21.78 -5.98 -40.67
N VAL A 544 -20.71 -5.88 -41.46
CA VAL A 544 -19.43 -6.53 -41.21
C VAL A 544 -18.32 -5.50 -41.23
N GLY A 545 -17.70 -5.27 -40.07
CA GLY A 545 -16.52 -4.43 -39.94
C GLY A 545 -15.28 -5.19 -40.38
N THR A 546 -14.57 -4.68 -41.39
CA THR A 546 -13.36 -5.28 -41.93
C THR A 546 -12.15 -4.35 -41.82
N SER A 547 -10.95 -4.87 -42.08
CA SER A 547 -9.74 -4.02 -42.15
C SER A 547 -9.75 -2.98 -43.28
N SER A 548 -10.68 -3.04 -44.23
CA SER A 548 -10.81 -2.02 -45.29
C SER A 548 -11.95 -1.02 -45.05
N GLY A 549 -12.83 -1.26 -44.09
CA GLY A 549 -13.97 -0.39 -43.78
C GLY A 549 -15.18 -1.18 -43.31
N LEU A 550 -16.37 -0.66 -43.54
CA LEU A 550 -17.64 -1.31 -43.21
C LEU A 550 -18.23 -1.95 -44.46
N ASP A 551 -18.70 -3.18 -44.37
CA ASP A 551 -19.41 -3.89 -45.43
C ASP A 551 -20.84 -4.20 -45.00
N ARG A 552 -21.79 -4.17 -45.93
CA ARG A 552 -23.16 -4.65 -45.72
C ARG A 552 -23.39 -5.88 -46.58
N PHE A 553 -23.78 -6.98 -45.95
CA PHE A 553 -24.05 -8.25 -46.59
C PHE A 553 -25.52 -8.34 -47.03
N ASN A 554 -25.74 -8.77 -48.26
CA ASN A 554 -27.07 -9.05 -48.80
C ASN A 554 -27.32 -10.57 -48.74
N LYS A 555 -28.11 -11.00 -47.76
CA LYS A 555 -28.46 -12.42 -47.53
C LYS A 555 -29.14 -13.10 -48.72
N ALA A 556 -29.79 -12.35 -49.62
CA ALA A 556 -30.52 -12.93 -50.76
C ALA A 556 -29.62 -13.28 -51.95
N THR A 557 -28.47 -12.62 -52.07
CA THR A 557 -27.55 -12.76 -53.21
C THR A 557 -26.14 -13.18 -52.79
N ASP A 558 -25.87 -13.29 -51.49
CA ASP A 558 -24.56 -13.56 -50.90
C ASP A 558 -23.47 -12.56 -51.36
N THR A 559 -23.85 -11.30 -51.58
CA THR A 559 -22.96 -10.21 -52.05
C THR A 559 -22.78 -9.10 -51.01
N PHE A 560 -21.68 -8.35 -51.09
CA PHE A 560 -21.33 -7.28 -50.16
C PHE A 560 -21.38 -5.88 -50.82
N THR A 561 -21.93 -4.90 -50.10
CA THR A 561 -21.83 -3.47 -50.42
C THR A 561 -20.78 -2.81 -49.52
N HIS A 562 -19.91 -1.98 -50.08
CA HIS A 562 -18.73 -1.47 -49.39
C HIS A 562 -18.82 0.01 -49.01
N PHE A 563 -18.54 0.32 -47.75
CA PHE A 563 -18.38 1.67 -47.23
C PHE A 563 -16.92 1.87 -46.78
N ARG A 564 -16.22 2.82 -47.40
CA ARG A 564 -14.78 3.01 -47.23
C ARG A 564 -14.46 4.37 -46.62
N PRO A 565 -13.39 4.48 -45.82
CA PRO A 565 -12.99 5.77 -45.28
C PRO A 565 -12.41 6.67 -46.36
N SER A 566 -12.76 7.95 -46.33
CA SER A 566 -12.18 8.98 -47.21
C SER A 566 -11.85 10.24 -46.42
N ALA A 567 -10.58 10.66 -46.48
CA ALA A 567 -10.12 11.88 -45.82
C ALA A 567 -10.77 13.15 -46.40
N ASN A 568 -11.16 13.11 -47.68
CA ASN A 568 -11.67 14.27 -48.41
C ASN A 568 -13.20 14.42 -48.34
N GLU A 569 -13.92 13.36 -47.95
CA GLU A 569 -15.38 13.34 -47.88
C GLU A 569 -15.83 13.21 -46.42
N LEU A 570 -16.22 14.32 -45.78
CA LEU A 570 -16.60 14.33 -44.37
C LEU A 570 -17.82 13.46 -44.04
N THR A 571 -18.62 13.10 -45.05
CA THR A 571 -19.81 12.24 -44.95
C THR A 571 -19.53 10.75 -45.16
N SER A 572 -18.27 10.34 -45.32
CA SER A 572 -17.88 8.92 -45.38
C SER A 572 -17.32 8.46 -44.03
N LEU A 573 -17.01 7.16 -43.88
CA LEU A 573 -16.44 6.60 -42.64
C LEU A 573 -15.12 7.32 -42.25
N SER A 574 -14.89 7.57 -40.96
CA SER A 574 -13.73 8.33 -40.48
C SER A 574 -12.39 7.59 -40.60
N GLY A 575 -12.42 6.25 -40.59
CA GLY A 575 -11.24 5.39 -40.65
C GLY A 575 -11.57 3.93 -40.91
N ALA A 576 -10.55 3.11 -41.16
CA ALA A 576 -10.69 1.66 -41.32
C ALA A 576 -10.76 0.96 -39.95
N LYS A 577 -11.05 -0.35 -39.94
CA LYS A 577 -11.16 -1.20 -38.74
C LYS A 577 -12.30 -0.80 -37.79
N PRO A 578 -13.58 -0.98 -38.19
CA PRO A 578 -14.71 -0.87 -37.28
C PRO A 578 -14.60 -1.90 -36.15
N SER A 579 -14.38 -1.44 -34.92
CA SER A 579 -14.20 -2.29 -33.72
C SER A 579 -15.51 -2.63 -33.03
N SER A 580 -16.52 -1.76 -33.14
CA SER A 580 -17.83 -1.93 -32.54
C SER A 580 -18.89 -1.29 -33.43
N ILE A 581 -20.04 -1.96 -33.55
CA ILE A 581 -21.19 -1.51 -34.35
C ILE A 581 -22.44 -1.75 -33.50
N ILE A 582 -23.26 -0.72 -33.31
CA ILE A 582 -24.60 -0.85 -32.69
C ILE A 582 -25.61 0.01 -33.46
N GLU A 583 -26.90 -0.26 -33.26
CA GLU A 583 -28.00 0.60 -33.68
C GLU A 583 -28.59 1.29 -32.44
N ASP A 584 -28.84 2.59 -32.51
CA ASP A 584 -29.57 3.30 -31.45
C ASP A 584 -31.10 3.18 -31.62
N ASN A 585 -31.84 3.57 -30.58
CA ASN A 585 -33.31 3.58 -30.59
C ASN A 585 -33.94 4.43 -31.71
N ASP A 586 -33.21 5.37 -32.32
CA ASP A 586 -33.68 6.19 -33.44
C ASP A 586 -33.36 5.56 -34.82
N GLY A 587 -32.66 4.43 -34.82
CA GLY A 587 -32.26 3.67 -36.00
C GLY A 587 -30.99 4.17 -36.68
N PHE A 588 -30.16 4.98 -36.01
CA PHE A 588 -28.83 5.32 -36.50
C PHE A 588 -27.83 4.23 -36.12
N LEU A 589 -26.91 3.92 -37.04
CA LEU A 589 -25.80 3.03 -36.73
C LEU A 589 -24.66 3.82 -36.12
N TRP A 590 -24.15 3.37 -34.99
CA TRP A 590 -22.96 3.91 -34.35
C TRP A 590 -21.79 2.95 -34.53
N ILE A 591 -20.70 3.48 -35.10
CA ILE A 591 -19.52 2.72 -35.47
C ILE A 591 -18.30 3.29 -34.77
N GLY A 592 -17.81 2.54 -33.78
CA GLY A 592 -16.51 2.78 -33.16
C GLY A 592 -15.39 2.29 -34.08
N THR A 593 -14.31 3.06 -34.18
CA THR A 593 -13.11 2.65 -34.92
C THR A 593 -11.90 2.60 -33.98
N SER A 594 -10.97 1.68 -34.25
CA SER A 594 -9.81 1.49 -33.37
C SER A 594 -8.85 2.69 -33.31
N GLU A 595 -8.87 3.59 -34.30
CA GLU A 595 -7.87 4.66 -34.44
C GLU A 595 -8.44 5.98 -35.01
N SER A 596 -9.76 6.09 -35.26
CA SER A 596 -10.32 7.23 -36.02
C SER A 596 -11.63 7.78 -35.46
N GLY A 597 -11.89 7.52 -34.17
CA GLY A 597 -13.01 8.02 -33.42
C GLY A 597 -14.31 7.25 -33.65
N LEU A 598 -15.41 7.94 -33.39
CA LEU A 598 -16.77 7.41 -33.45
C LEU A 598 -17.50 7.95 -34.67
N ASN A 599 -18.33 7.14 -35.31
CA ASN A 599 -19.14 7.55 -36.45
C ASN A 599 -20.61 7.25 -36.19
N ARG A 600 -21.50 8.17 -36.58
CA ARG A 600 -22.95 7.93 -36.65
C ARG A 600 -23.38 7.90 -38.10
N MET A 601 -23.93 6.79 -38.59
CA MET A 601 -24.43 6.62 -39.94
C MET A 601 -25.95 6.68 -39.96
N ASP A 602 -26.51 7.49 -40.86
CA ASP A 602 -27.93 7.45 -41.18
C ASP A 602 -28.18 6.37 -42.26
N PRO A 603 -28.88 5.27 -41.95
CA PRO A 603 -29.12 4.19 -42.92
C PRO A 603 -30.05 4.58 -44.07
N LYS A 604 -30.76 5.71 -44.00
CA LYS A 604 -31.60 6.19 -45.12
C LYS A 604 -30.76 6.90 -46.19
N THR A 605 -29.75 7.66 -45.76
CA THR A 605 -28.90 8.44 -46.66
C THR A 605 -27.53 7.81 -46.91
N ASN A 606 -27.14 6.82 -46.08
CA ASN A 606 -25.81 6.23 -46.00
C ASN A 606 -24.68 7.27 -45.74
N GLN A 607 -25.01 8.40 -45.11
CA GLN A 607 -24.04 9.43 -44.75
C GLN A 607 -23.59 9.27 -43.29
N PHE A 608 -22.32 9.60 -43.04
CA PHE A 608 -21.67 9.50 -41.74
C PHE A 608 -21.44 10.87 -41.11
N THR A 609 -21.72 11.00 -39.81
CA THR A 609 -21.24 12.08 -38.94
C THR A 609 -20.06 11.55 -38.14
N ARG A 610 -18.96 12.31 -38.03
CA ARG A 610 -17.71 11.87 -37.40
C ARG A 610 -17.47 12.63 -36.10
N TYR A 611 -17.14 11.91 -35.03
CA TYR A 611 -16.73 12.47 -33.73
C TYR A 611 -15.28 12.07 -33.46
N ARG A 612 -14.44 13.06 -33.15
CA ARG A 612 -13.01 12.88 -32.87
C ARG A 612 -12.60 13.59 -31.59
N HIS A 613 -11.47 13.15 -31.05
CA HIS A 613 -10.82 13.80 -29.93
C HIS A 613 -10.23 15.15 -30.35
N ASP A 614 -10.57 16.19 -29.60
CA ASP A 614 -9.94 17.51 -29.68
C ASP A 614 -9.40 17.89 -28.29
N PRO A 615 -8.06 17.89 -28.10
CA PRO A 615 -7.45 18.28 -26.82
C PRO A 615 -7.81 19.68 -26.32
N LYS A 616 -8.35 20.56 -27.19
CA LYS A 616 -8.78 21.91 -26.82
C LYS A 616 -10.25 21.97 -26.42
N ASN A 617 -11.03 20.93 -26.73
CA ASN A 617 -12.45 20.86 -26.40
C ASN A 617 -12.69 19.70 -25.43
N PRO A 618 -12.83 19.97 -24.12
CA PRO A 618 -13.08 18.93 -23.11
C PRO A 618 -14.47 18.27 -23.23
N ALA A 619 -15.31 18.72 -24.17
CA ALA A 619 -16.61 18.11 -24.48
C ALA A 619 -16.58 17.32 -25.81
N SER A 620 -15.40 17.16 -26.44
CA SER A 620 -15.19 16.23 -27.56
C SER A 620 -14.94 14.81 -27.06
N LEU A 621 -14.82 13.81 -27.94
CA LEU A 621 -14.52 12.43 -27.52
C LEU A 621 -13.18 12.37 -26.75
N SER A 622 -13.06 11.54 -25.70
CA SER A 622 -11.82 11.50 -24.90
C SER A 622 -10.61 10.89 -25.62
N SER A 623 -10.85 10.02 -26.61
CA SER A 623 -9.82 9.39 -27.45
C SER A 623 -10.39 8.93 -28.78
N ASP A 624 -9.59 8.98 -29.84
CA ASP A 624 -9.96 8.46 -31.16
C ASP A 624 -9.92 6.91 -31.22
N SER A 625 -9.45 6.24 -30.17
CA SER A 625 -9.44 4.78 -30.11
C SER A 625 -10.67 4.27 -29.38
N VAL A 626 -11.73 3.94 -30.13
CA VAL A 626 -12.98 3.42 -29.60
C VAL A 626 -12.96 1.90 -29.56
N MET A 627 -13.21 1.33 -28.38
CA MET A 627 -13.17 -0.11 -28.14
C MET A 627 -14.57 -0.71 -28.07
N SER A 628 -15.51 -0.01 -27.43
CA SER A 628 -16.89 -0.46 -27.25
C SER A 628 -17.85 0.71 -27.34
N VAL A 629 -19.04 0.45 -27.87
CA VAL A 629 -20.17 1.37 -27.90
C VAL A 629 -21.38 0.61 -27.35
N TYR A 630 -22.11 1.21 -26.42
CA TYR A 630 -23.24 0.57 -25.76
C TYR A 630 -24.35 1.58 -25.49
N GLN A 631 -25.60 1.26 -25.84
CA GLN A 631 -26.76 2.05 -25.43
C GLN A 631 -27.44 1.34 -24.27
N ASP A 632 -27.60 2.04 -23.14
CA ASP A 632 -28.28 1.49 -21.98
C ASP A 632 -29.81 1.51 -22.13
N THR A 633 -30.51 0.84 -21.21
CA THR A 633 -31.98 0.73 -21.21
C THR A 633 -32.70 2.06 -21.08
N LYS A 634 -32.02 3.12 -20.61
CA LYS A 634 -32.55 4.50 -20.53
C LYS A 634 -32.26 5.31 -21.79
N GLY A 635 -31.61 4.71 -22.79
CA GLY A 635 -31.26 5.34 -24.07
C GLY A 635 -29.97 6.14 -24.04
N ARG A 636 -29.20 6.14 -22.94
CA ARG A 636 -27.91 6.84 -22.86
C ARG A 636 -26.86 6.05 -23.64
N LEU A 637 -26.06 6.76 -24.42
CA LEU A 637 -25.03 6.16 -25.27
C LEU A 637 -23.66 6.30 -24.60
N TRP A 638 -23.06 5.15 -24.31
CA TRP A 638 -21.79 4.98 -23.62
C TRP A 638 -20.70 4.49 -24.57
N ILE A 639 -19.52 5.09 -24.47
CA ILE A 639 -18.39 4.81 -25.36
C ILE A 639 -17.14 4.52 -24.52
N GLY A 640 -16.68 3.28 -24.60
CA GLY A 640 -15.43 2.82 -24.01
C GLY A 640 -14.25 3.09 -24.94
N THR A 641 -13.17 3.67 -24.40
CA THR A 641 -11.97 4.02 -25.18
C THR A 641 -10.75 3.20 -24.76
N ALA A 642 -9.71 3.24 -25.58
CA ALA A 642 -8.40 2.68 -25.25
C ALA A 642 -7.54 3.70 -24.49
N GLY A 643 -7.58 3.65 -23.16
CA GLY A 643 -6.71 4.43 -22.29
C GLY A 643 -7.18 5.85 -21.96
N SER A 644 -8.43 6.21 -22.25
CA SER A 644 -9.00 7.53 -21.91
C SER A 644 -10.40 7.45 -21.30
N GLY A 645 -10.71 6.29 -20.71
CA GLY A 645 -11.88 6.08 -19.87
C GLY A 645 -13.20 5.91 -20.64
N LEU A 646 -14.29 6.16 -19.90
CA LEU A 646 -15.67 6.01 -20.34
C LEU A 646 -16.22 7.37 -20.77
N ASN A 647 -16.96 7.42 -21.88
CA ASN A 647 -17.62 8.62 -22.37
C ASN A 647 -19.13 8.42 -22.37
N LEU A 648 -19.87 9.46 -21.99
CA LEU A 648 -21.32 9.58 -22.16
C LEU A 648 -21.62 10.61 -23.25
N TYR A 649 -22.34 10.23 -24.30
CA TYR A 649 -22.81 11.15 -25.33
C TYR A 649 -24.06 11.92 -24.86
N ILE A 650 -24.06 13.24 -25.09
CA ILE A 650 -25.12 14.17 -24.76
C ILE A 650 -25.78 14.65 -26.06
N PRO A 651 -26.95 14.10 -26.44
CA PRO A 651 -27.59 14.40 -27.72
C PRO A 651 -28.01 15.87 -27.89
N GLU A 652 -28.38 16.56 -26.81
CA GLU A 652 -28.90 17.93 -26.86
C GLU A 652 -27.83 18.95 -27.30
N THR A 653 -26.58 18.69 -26.96
CA THR A 653 -25.43 19.56 -27.23
C THR A 653 -24.43 18.94 -28.22
N ASP A 654 -24.69 17.73 -28.69
CA ASP A 654 -23.82 16.94 -29.57
C ASP A 654 -22.38 16.84 -29.01
N SER A 655 -22.28 16.50 -27.73
CA SER A 655 -21.02 16.54 -26.96
C SER A 655 -20.84 15.34 -26.02
N PHE A 656 -19.72 15.27 -25.29
CA PHE A 656 -19.38 14.14 -24.43
C PHE A 656 -19.01 14.57 -22.99
N THR A 657 -19.35 13.72 -22.03
CA THR A 657 -18.85 13.77 -20.64
C THR A 657 -17.94 12.57 -20.38
N HIS A 658 -16.87 12.73 -19.59
CA HIS A 658 -15.85 11.70 -19.39
C HIS A 658 -15.74 11.25 -17.95
N TYR A 659 -15.52 9.95 -17.76
CA TYR A 659 -15.17 9.35 -16.48
C TYR A 659 -13.82 8.66 -16.61
N VAL A 660 -12.85 9.09 -15.80
CA VAL A 660 -11.46 8.60 -15.81
C VAL A 660 -11.05 8.11 -14.42
N GLU A 661 -9.79 7.72 -14.24
CA GLU A 661 -9.32 7.08 -13.01
C GLU A 661 -9.48 7.96 -11.77
N LYS A 662 -9.37 9.29 -11.92
CA LYS A 662 -9.60 10.24 -10.83
C LYS A 662 -11.04 10.21 -10.29
N ASP A 663 -11.98 9.73 -11.10
CA ASP A 663 -13.41 9.68 -10.78
C ASP A 663 -13.80 8.32 -10.17
N GLY A 664 -12.86 7.35 -10.11
CA GLY A 664 -13.05 6.05 -9.48
C GLY A 664 -12.87 4.84 -10.40
N LEU A 665 -12.71 5.06 -11.71
CA LEU A 665 -12.42 4.01 -12.69
C LEU A 665 -11.06 3.34 -12.42
N PRO A 666 -10.90 2.02 -12.50
CA PRO A 666 -9.63 1.38 -12.18
C PRO A 666 -8.57 1.58 -13.28
N ASN A 667 -9.01 1.72 -14.54
CA ASN A 667 -8.14 1.91 -15.69
C ASN A 667 -8.92 2.44 -16.90
N GLY A 668 -8.28 3.30 -17.69
CA GLY A 668 -8.88 3.94 -18.86
C GLY A 668 -9.09 3.05 -20.10
N PHE A 669 -8.68 1.77 -20.12
CA PHE A 669 -8.98 0.85 -21.22
C PHE A 669 -10.31 0.14 -20.93
N ILE A 670 -11.34 0.43 -21.73
CA ILE A 670 -12.68 -0.16 -21.56
C ILE A 670 -12.99 -1.09 -22.73
N TYR A 671 -12.77 -2.39 -22.53
CA TYR A 671 -12.91 -3.39 -23.60
C TYR A 671 -14.37 -3.70 -23.94
N GLY A 672 -15.21 -3.81 -22.92
CA GLY A 672 -16.62 -4.14 -23.04
C GLY A 672 -17.46 -3.45 -21.99
N ILE A 673 -18.72 -3.20 -22.31
CA ILE A 673 -19.72 -2.58 -21.45
C ILE A 673 -20.98 -3.45 -21.49
N LEU A 674 -21.46 -3.86 -20.32
CA LEU A 674 -22.72 -4.59 -20.14
C LEU A 674 -23.58 -3.88 -19.09
N GLU A 675 -24.89 -3.97 -19.18
CA GLU A 675 -25.82 -3.41 -18.19
C GLU A 675 -26.53 -4.53 -17.43
N ASP A 676 -26.59 -4.42 -16.11
CA ASP A 676 -27.33 -5.35 -15.26
C ASP A 676 -28.82 -4.98 -15.14
N SER A 677 -29.60 -5.80 -14.45
CA SER A 677 -31.05 -5.56 -14.30
C SER A 677 -31.40 -4.33 -13.45
N GLU A 678 -30.43 -3.74 -12.74
CA GLU A 678 -30.61 -2.53 -11.93
C GLU A 678 -30.20 -1.26 -12.69
N GLY A 679 -29.73 -1.39 -13.94
CA GLY A 679 -29.28 -0.27 -14.77
C GLY A 679 -27.85 0.18 -14.49
N ARG A 680 -27.06 -0.65 -13.77
CA ARG A 680 -25.64 -0.40 -13.53
C ARG A 680 -24.81 -0.97 -14.66
N LEU A 681 -23.77 -0.25 -15.04
CA LEU A 681 -22.83 -0.67 -16.08
C LEU A 681 -21.69 -1.49 -15.48
N TRP A 682 -21.30 -2.53 -16.19
CA TRP A 682 -20.18 -3.40 -15.85
C TRP A 682 -19.18 -3.40 -17.00
N MET A 683 -17.93 -3.09 -16.67
CA MET A 683 -16.89 -2.81 -17.66
C MET A 683 -15.64 -3.62 -17.40
N SER A 684 -15.11 -4.27 -18.43
CA SER A 684 -13.82 -4.97 -18.36
C SER A 684 -12.66 -4.04 -18.76
N THR A 685 -11.56 -4.13 -18.01
CA THR A 685 -10.40 -3.23 -18.15
C THR A 685 -9.06 -4.00 -18.08
N ASN A 686 -7.93 -3.28 -18.13
CA ASN A 686 -6.62 -3.89 -17.82
C ASN A 686 -6.37 -4.11 -16.32
N PHE A 687 -7.21 -3.53 -15.46
CA PHE A 687 -7.09 -3.59 -14.00
C PHE A 687 -8.38 -4.11 -13.36
N GLY A 688 -8.95 -5.14 -13.99
CA GLY A 688 -10.11 -5.85 -13.48
C GLY A 688 -11.44 -5.40 -14.11
N ILE A 689 -12.53 -5.67 -13.40
CA ILE A 689 -13.90 -5.30 -13.78
C ILE A 689 -14.37 -4.14 -12.90
N SER A 690 -15.07 -3.17 -13.49
CA SER A 690 -15.65 -2.03 -12.79
C SER A 690 -17.17 -2.03 -12.93
N ARG A 691 -17.88 -1.97 -11.80
CA ARG A 691 -19.32 -1.70 -11.72
C ARG A 691 -19.52 -0.21 -11.49
N PHE A 692 -20.24 0.44 -12.38
CA PHE A 692 -20.54 1.87 -12.36
C PHE A 692 -22.05 2.06 -12.29
N ASP A 693 -22.50 2.81 -11.28
CA ASP A 693 -23.90 3.27 -11.20
C ASP A 693 -23.99 4.65 -11.88
N PRO A 694 -24.66 4.76 -13.03
CA PRO A 694 -24.72 6.02 -13.76
C PRO A 694 -25.67 7.07 -13.16
N ASP A 695 -26.51 6.71 -12.19
CA ASP A 695 -27.42 7.64 -11.54
C ASP A 695 -26.79 8.29 -10.31
N THR A 696 -25.92 7.56 -9.59
CA THR A 696 -25.15 8.08 -8.45
C THR A 696 -23.72 8.48 -8.80
N GLU A 697 -23.24 8.12 -10.00
CA GLU A 697 -21.87 8.31 -10.48
C GLU A 697 -20.80 7.65 -9.59
N THR A 698 -21.11 6.47 -9.05
CA THR A 698 -20.20 5.72 -8.14
C THR A 698 -19.63 4.45 -8.77
N PHE A 699 -18.35 4.18 -8.49
CA PHE A 699 -17.63 3.00 -8.97
C PHE A 699 -17.37 1.98 -7.85
N ARG A 700 -17.50 0.69 -8.18
CA ARG A 700 -17.02 -0.46 -7.40
C ARG A 700 -16.13 -1.31 -8.30
N ASN A 701 -14.86 -1.50 -7.92
CA ASN A 701 -13.87 -2.20 -8.73
C ASN A 701 -13.50 -3.56 -8.14
N PHE A 702 -13.34 -4.53 -9.03
CA PHE A 702 -12.98 -5.91 -8.72
C PHE A 702 -11.72 -6.29 -9.50
N ASP A 703 -10.78 -6.99 -8.86
CA ASP A 703 -9.50 -7.43 -9.42
C ASP A 703 -9.30 -8.95 -9.29
N ALA A 704 -8.14 -9.48 -9.68
CA ALA A 704 -7.81 -10.91 -9.61
C ALA A 704 -7.77 -11.47 -8.17
N GLY A 705 -7.70 -10.61 -7.15
CA GLY A 705 -7.87 -10.96 -5.75
C GLY A 705 -9.33 -11.21 -5.36
N ASP A 706 -10.28 -10.57 -6.04
CA ASP A 706 -11.73 -10.76 -5.83
C ASP A 706 -12.28 -12.02 -6.52
N GLY A 707 -11.48 -12.68 -7.35
CA GLY A 707 -11.88 -13.89 -8.05
C GLY A 707 -11.96 -13.76 -9.57
N LEU A 708 -11.39 -12.73 -10.16
CA LEU A 708 -11.29 -12.64 -11.63
C LEU A 708 -10.21 -13.59 -12.19
N GLN A 709 -10.30 -13.94 -13.48
CA GLN A 709 -9.30 -14.77 -14.20
C GLN A 709 -7.89 -14.15 -14.17
N SER A 710 -7.84 -12.82 -14.25
CA SER A 710 -6.68 -11.94 -14.22
C SER A 710 -7.19 -10.50 -14.07
N ASN A 711 -6.29 -9.55 -13.87
CA ASN A 711 -6.60 -8.14 -13.98
C ASN A 711 -6.81 -7.72 -15.45
N GLU A 712 -6.11 -8.37 -16.37
CA GLU A 712 -6.12 -8.00 -17.79
C GLU A 712 -7.20 -8.77 -18.56
N PHE A 713 -8.17 -8.03 -19.10
CA PHE A 713 -9.22 -8.52 -19.98
C PHE A 713 -8.91 -8.21 -21.44
N ASN A 714 -9.63 -8.85 -22.37
CA ASN A 714 -9.39 -8.71 -23.81
C ASN A 714 -10.54 -8.00 -24.53
N SER A 715 -10.22 -7.42 -25.69
CA SER A 715 -11.20 -6.84 -26.60
C SER A 715 -12.22 -7.86 -27.11
N SER A 716 -13.48 -7.45 -27.22
CA SER A 716 -14.62 -8.28 -27.67
C SER A 716 -14.93 -9.49 -26.76
N ALA A 717 -14.20 -9.66 -25.66
CA ALA A 717 -14.34 -10.79 -24.74
C ALA A 717 -15.38 -10.55 -23.66
N TYR A 718 -16.60 -10.20 -24.08
CA TYR A 718 -17.70 -9.94 -23.17
C TYR A 718 -19.04 -10.32 -23.80
N ALA A 719 -19.94 -10.90 -22.99
CA ALA A 719 -21.31 -11.18 -23.40
C ALA A 719 -22.25 -11.22 -22.20
N LYS A 720 -23.53 -10.94 -22.45
CA LYS A 720 -24.62 -11.15 -21.49
C LYS A 720 -25.38 -12.42 -21.88
N GLY A 721 -25.55 -13.32 -20.92
CA GLY A 721 -26.33 -14.54 -21.06
C GLY A 721 -27.83 -14.30 -21.00
N ILE A 722 -28.59 -15.33 -21.34
CA ILE A 722 -30.06 -15.29 -21.44
C ILE A 722 -30.74 -15.08 -20.08
N GLU A 723 -30.11 -15.46 -18.98
CA GLU A 723 -30.65 -15.32 -17.62
C GLU A 723 -30.10 -14.09 -16.89
N GLY A 724 -29.25 -13.32 -17.56
CA GLY A 724 -28.63 -12.09 -17.06
C GLY A 724 -27.22 -12.26 -16.50
N GLU A 725 -26.63 -13.46 -16.60
CA GLU A 725 -25.23 -13.70 -16.25
C GLU A 725 -24.28 -12.97 -17.22
N PHE A 726 -23.11 -12.58 -16.74
CA PHE A 726 -22.07 -11.94 -17.53
C PHE A 726 -20.90 -12.87 -17.75
N TYR A 727 -20.39 -12.84 -18.97
CA TYR A 727 -19.18 -13.50 -19.41
C TYR A 727 -18.13 -12.44 -19.69
N PHE A 728 -16.95 -12.56 -19.10
CA PHE A 728 -15.80 -11.72 -19.38
C PHE A 728 -14.54 -12.57 -19.54
N GLY A 729 -13.91 -12.48 -20.70
CA GLY A 729 -12.70 -13.20 -21.05
C GLY A 729 -11.45 -12.31 -21.03
N GLY A 730 -10.29 -12.92 -20.78
CA GLY A 730 -9.02 -12.19 -20.81
C GLY A 730 -7.84 -13.06 -21.12
N VAL A 731 -6.69 -12.69 -20.56
CA VAL A 731 -5.40 -13.35 -20.88
C VAL A 731 -5.21 -14.71 -20.22
N ASN A 732 -6.04 -15.05 -19.24
CA ASN A 732 -5.88 -16.24 -18.42
C ASN A 732 -7.20 -17.00 -18.22
N GLY A 733 -8.13 -16.93 -19.17
CA GLY A 733 -9.36 -17.70 -19.17
C GLY A 733 -10.62 -16.84 -19.12
N LEU A 734 -11.70 -17.45 -18.67
CA LEU A 734 -13.05 -16.91 -18.67
C LEU A 734 -13.54 -16.72 -17.23
N THR A 735 -14.12 -15.55 -16.97
CA THR A 735 -14.89 -15.26 -15.76
C THR A 735 -16.37 -15.21 -16.10
N VAL A 736 -17.22 -15.94 -15.36
CA VAL A 736 -18.68 -15.92 -15.51
C VAL A 736 -19.33 -15.64 -14.15
N PHE A 737 -20.32 -14.77 -14.10
CA PHE A 737 -21.03 -14.47 -12.85
C PHE A 737 -22.41 -13.87 -13.08
N ASP A 738 -23.31 -14.03 -12.11
CA ASP A 738 -24.54 -13.26 -12.06
C ASP A 738 -24.30 -11.94 -11.31
N PRO A 739 -24.49 -10.75 -11.93
CA PRO A 739 -24.27 -9.47 -11.28
C PRO A 739 -25.14 -9.26 -10.02
N ARG A 740 -26.28 -9.97 -9.89
CA ARG A 740 -27.17 -9.90 -8.72
C ARG A 740 -26.61 -10.62 -7.50
N GLU A 741 -25.71 -11.58 -7.71
CA GLU A 741 -25.05 -12.32 -6.63
C GLU A 741 -23.81 -11.59 -6.08
N ILE A 742 -23.31 -10.58 -6.80
CA ILE A 742 -22.15 -9.78 -6.39
C ILE A 742 -22.57 -8.74 -5.35
N THR A 743 -22.42 -9.10 -4.09
CA THR A 743 -22.75 -8.28 -2.90
C THR A 743 -21.52 -8.04 -2.06
N ASP A 744 -21.41 -6.83 -1.48
CA ASP A 744 -20.33 -6.48 -0.56
C ASP A 744 -20.47 -7.19 0.80
N SER A 745 -19.33 -7.56 1.39
CA SER A 745 -19.22 -8.19 2.69
C SER A 745 -19.74 -7.28 3.80
N GLN A 746 -20.60 -7.83 4.65
CA GLN A 746 -21.15 -7.12 5.82
C GLN A 746 -20.31 -7.35 7.08
N TYR A 747 -19.16 -8.04 6.98
CA TYR A 747 -18.30 -8.29 8.13
C TYR A 747 -17.58 -7.01 8.55
N LEU A 748 -17.84 -6.57 9.78
CA LEU A 748 -17.21 -5.40 10.39
C LEU A 748 -15.91 -5.83 11.11
N PRO A 749 -14.72 -5.45 10.61
CA PRO A 749 -13.47 -5.90 11.21
C PRO A 749 -13.28 -5.33 12.61
N PRO A 750 -12.94 -6.18 13.61
CA PRO A 750 -12.32 -5.72 14.84
C PRO A 750 -10.99 -5.02 14.53
N VAL A 751 -10.72 -3.89 15.19
CA VAL A 751 -9.48 -3.13 15.02
C VAL A 751 -8.58 -3.33 16.23
N ALA A 752 -7.41 -3.93 16.02
CA ALA A 752 -6.46 -4.22 17.08
C ALA A 752 -5.20 -3.37 16.94
N LEU A 753 -4.74 -2.82 18.06
CA LEU A 753 -3.43 -2.18 18.17
C LEU A 753 -2.35 -3.29 18.22
N THR A 754 -1.38 -3.26 17.33
CA THR A 754 -0.34 -4.31 17.21
C THR A 754 1.03 -3.84 17.67
N SER A 755 1.29 -2.53 17.63
CA SER A 755 2.57 -1.95 18.02
C SER A 755 2.38 -0.58 18.68
N LEU A 756 3.25 -0.26 19.64
CA LEU A 756 3.29 1.04 20.30
C LEU A 756 4.73 1.37 20.72
N ASN A 757 5.31 2.39 20.07
CA ASN A 757 6.71 2.76 20.20
C ASN A 757 6.89 4.25 20.49
N ASN A 758 8.07 4.60 20.98
CA ASN A 758 8.56 5.97 21.12
C ASN A 758 10.01 6.00 20.65
N GLU A 759 10.31 6.77 19.60
CA GLU A 759 11.63 6.81 18.96
C GLU A 759 12.15 5.40 18.60
N ASN A 760 11.29 4.56 17.99
CA ASN A 760 11.53 3.15 17.68
C ASN A 760 11.79 2.21 18.88
N GLN A 761 11.57 2.66 20.12
CA GLN A 761 11.62 1.80 21.30
C GLN A 761 10.21 1.46 21.80
N PRO A 762 9.91 0.19 22.15
CA PRO A 762 8.61 -0.17 22.71
C PRO A 762 8.30 0.60 23.99
N ILE A 763 7.07 1.11 24.11
CA ILE A 763 6.62 1.74 25.36
C ILE A 763 6.37 0.65 26.39
N ALA A 764 7.08 0.72 27.53
CA ALA A 764 6.88 -0.21 28.64
C ALA A 764 5.44 -0.11 29.17
N THR A 765 4.72 -1.22 29.12
CA THR A 765 3.31 -1.32 29.53
C THR A 765 3.14 -2.52 30.47
N ASN A 766 2.19 -2.43 31.40
CA ASN A 766 1.86 -3.53 32.32
C ASN A 766 0.99 -4.61 31.68
N SER A 767 0.56 -4.41 30.43
CA SER A 767 -0.34 -5.28 29.68
C SER A 767 0.13 -5.40 28.24
N SER A 768 -0.27 -6.45 27.56
CA SER A 768 0.00 -6.62 26.13
C SER A 768 -0.64 -5.49 25.32
N VAL A 769 0.07 -5.02 24.28
CA VAL A 769 -0.34 -3.87 23.44
C VAL A 769 -1.74 -4.07 22.85
N GLU A 770 -2.10 -5.29 22.50
CA GLU A 770 -3.36 -5.68 21.87
C GLU A 770 -4.56 -5.55 22.81
N THR A 771 -4.32 -5.54 24.13
CA THR A 771 -5.37 -5.41 25.16
C THR A 771 -5.35 -4.04 25.86
N LEU A 772 -4.44 -3.17 25.42
CA LEU A 772 -4.13 -1.90 26.06
C LEU A 772 -5.30 -0.92 25.97
N ARG A 773 -5.79 -0.46 27.12
CA ARG A 773 -6.87 0.55 27.20
C ARG A 773 -6.39 1.95 27.49
N SER A 774 -5.19 2.09 28.06
CA SER A 774 -4.63 3.37 28.44
C SER A 774 -3.11 3.35 28.41
N ILE A 775 -2.52 4.48 28.03
CA ILE A 775 -1.07 4.70 28.02
C ILE A 775 -0.74 6.00 28.74
N THR A 776 0.40 6.01 29.43
CA THR A 776 0.93 7.21 30.07
C THR A 776 2.28 7.53 29.46
N ILE A 777 2.41 8.75 28.97
CA ILE A 777 3.58 9.28 28.29
C ILE A 777 4.25 10.29 29.22
N THR A 778 5.50 10.04 29.61
CA THR A 778 6.28 10.88 30.53
C THR A 778 7.13 11.90 29.78
N TRP A 779 7.28 13.12 30.31
CA TRP A 779 8.25 14.09 29.78
C TRP A 779 9.70 13.58 29.99
N PRO A 780 10.65 13.77 29.04
CA PRO A 780 10.58 14.55 27.80
C PRO A 780 9.98 13.82 26.58
N GLN A 781 9.62 12.56 26.74
CA GLN A 781 9.21 11.63 25.69
C GLN A 781 7.76 11.87 25.19
N ASN A 782 7.39 13.08 24.77
CA ASN A 782 6.02 13.45 24.39
C ASN A 782 5.62 13.12 22.93
N SER A 783 6.21 12.06 22.37
CA SER A 783 5.88 11.49 21.05
C SER A 783 5.54 10.02 21.19
N PHE A 784 4.71 9.50 20.29
CA PHE A 784 4.50 8.06 20.18
C PHE A 784 4.13 7.68 18.74
N GLU A 785 4.46 6.45 18.39
CA GLU A 785 4.16 5.78 17.14
C GLU A 785 3.34 4.54 17.45
N PHE A 786 2.41 4.21 16.57
CA PHE A 786 1.56 3.05 16.74
C PHE A 786 1.27 2.37 15.41
N GLU A 787 1.01 1.08 15.48
CA GLU A 787 0.53 0.27 14.37
C GLU A 787 -0.76 -0.41 14.77
N PHE A 788 -1.72 -0.49 13.85
CA PHE A 788 -3.00 -1.14 14.08
C PHE A 788 -3.49 -1.87 12.84
N THR A 789 -4.30 -2.90 13.04
CA THR A 789 -4.76 -3.79 11.97
C THR A 789 -6.25 -4.07 12.08
N ALA A 790 -6.87 -4.31 10.93
CA ALA A 790 -8.22 -4.80 10.81
C ALA A 790 -8.16 -6.32 10.76
N LEU A 791 -8.82 -6.99 11.71
CA LEU A 791 -8.88 -8.44 11.79
C LEU A 791 -9.97 -8.98 10.83
N SER A 792 -9.81 -8.65 9.55
CA SER A 792 -10.52 -9.21 8.40
C SER A 792 -9.50 -9.81 7.44
N TYR A 793 -9.66 -11.09 7.14
CA TYR A 793 -8.63 -11.90 6.52
C TYR A 793 -8.90 -12.31 5.07
N ASP A 794 -10.06 -11.94 4.54
CA ASP A 794 -10.47 -12.09 3.15
C ASP A 794 -9.42 -11.52 2.19
N GLN A 795 -9.14 -10.22 2.32
CA GLN A 795 -8.13 -9.50 1.54
C GLN A 795 -7.48 -8.39 2.38
N PRO A 796 -6.59 -8.73 3.33
CA PRO A 796 -5.97 -7.76 4.23
C PRO A 796 -5.32 -6.59 3.49
N GLY A 797 -4.68 -6.84 2.34
CA GLY A 797 -4.04 -5.79 1.54
C GLY A 797 -4.97 -4.69 1.03
N LYS A 798 -6.29 -4.88 1.06
CA LYS A 798 -7.32 -3.92 0.63
C LYS A 798 -8.05 -3.23 1.79
N ASN A 799 -7.82 -3.63 3.03
CA ASN A 799 -8.45 -2.98 4.19
C ASN A 799 -8.04 -1.50 4.26
N LEU A 800 -9.00 -0.64 4.59
CA LEU A 800 -8.78 0.82 4.72
C LEU A 800 -8.70 1.22 6.18
N TYR A 801 -7.87 2.21 6.49
CA TYR A 801 -7.57 2.59 7.87
C TYR A 801 -7.77 4.09 8.10
N ALA A 802 -8.25 4.44 9.30
CA ALA A 802 -8.33 5.81 9.76
C ALA A 802 -8.11 5.94 11.26
N TYR A 803 -7.49 7.04 11.68
CA TYR A 803 -7.29 7.35 13.10
C TYR A 803 -7.51 8.83 13.41
N THR A 804 -7.72 9.14 14.69
CA THR A 804 -7.74 10.50 15.22
C THR A 804 -7.36 10.50 16.70
N LEU A 805 -6.72 11.57 17.18
CA LEU A 805 -6.44 11.78 18.59
C LEU A 805 -7.40 12.84 19.13
N ASP A 806 -8.50 12.40 19.72
CA ASP A 806 -9.53 13.27 20.28
C ASP A 806 -8.93 14.14 21.41
N GLY A 807 -9.18 15.44 21.34
CA GLY A 807 -8.54 16.49 22.14
C GLY A 807 -7.27 17.10 21.52
N PHE A 808 -6.77 16.58 20.39
CA PHE A 808 -5.63 17.14 19.64
C PHE A 808 -5.98 17.42 18.16
N ASP A 809 -6.56 16.45 17.46
CA ASP A 809 -6.99 16.58 16.07
C ASP A 809 -8.39 17.18 15.93
N THR A 810 -8.67 17.82 14.79
CA THR A 810 -10.01 18.31 14.43
C THR A 810 -10.78 17.38 13.50
N ASN A 811 -10.09 16.54 12.73
CA ASN A 811 -10.67 15.66 11.70
C ASN A 811 -9.97 14.29 11.73
N TRP A 812 -10.63 13.27 11.16
CA TRP A 812 -10.04 11.94 10.94
C TRP A 812 -8.93 11.98 9.89
N HIS A 813 -7.86 11.22 10.15
CA HIS A 813 -6.79 10.93 9.19
C HIS A 813 -7.11 9.63 8.46
N PHE A 814 -7.55 9.71 7.21
CA PHE A 814 -7.75 8.54 6.33
C PHE A 814 -6.43 8.20 5.63
N ILE A 815 -5.84 7.06 5.95
CA ILE A 815 -4.47 6.69 5.53
C ILE A 815 -4.43 5.59 4.45
N GLY A 816 -5.58 5.28 3.84
CA GLY A 816 -5.70 4.24 2.83
C GLY A 816 -5.38 2.87 3.44
N THR A 817 -4.49 2.11 2.81
CA THR A 817 -4.07 0.77 3.25
C THR A 817 -2.89 0.79 4.23
N LYS A 818 -2.37 1.97 4.60
CA LYS A 818 -1.32 2.09 5.62
C LYS A 818 -1.87 1.78 7.01
N ARG A 819 -1.00 1.26 7.88
CA ARG A 819 -1.38 0.72 9.21
C ARG A 819 -0.68 1.42 10.37
N ASP A 820 0.20 2.37 10.08
CA ASP A 820 1.00 3.09 11.04
C ASP A 820 0.57 4.55 11.19
N GLY A 821 0.75 5.09 12.39
CA GLY A 821 0.49 6.48 12.74
C GLY A 821 1.49 7.00 13.75
N ARG A 822 1.68 8.33 13.80
CA ARG A 822 2.65 8.98 14.68
C ARG A 822 2.15 10.34 15.15
N TYR A 823 2.32 10.59 16.45
CA TYR A 823 2.14 11.92 17.05
C TYR A 823 3.44 12.37 17.71
N THR A 824 3.78 13.64 17.51
CA THR A 824 4.99 14.25 18.08
C THR A 824 4.66 15.52 18.84
N ASN A 825 5.47 15.84 19.85
CA ASN A 825 5.37 17.09 20.62
C ASN A 825 3.99 17.36 21.24
N ILE A 826 3.32 16.32 21.73
CA ILE A 826 1.96 16.44 22.27
C ILE A 826 2.00 17.27 23.56
N PRO A 827 1.13 18.29 23.73
CA PRO A 827 1.03 19.03 24.99
C PRO A 827 0.60 18.14 26.15
N GLY A 828 0.98 18.49 27.37
CA GLY A 828 0.52 17.76 28.56
C GLY A 828 -1.00 17.84 28.72
N GLY A 829 -1.65 16.69 28.90
CA GLY A 829 -3.11 16.56 28.88
C GLY A 829 -3.58 15.11 28.77
N THR A 830 -4.89 14.93 28.69
CA THR A 830 -5.53 13.64 28.47
C THR A 830 -6.25 13.66 27.12
N TYR A 831 -5.98 12.66 26.30
CA TYR A 831 -6.48 12.51 24.94
C TYR A 831 -7.05 11.10 24.75
N THR A 832 -7.82 10.88 23.69
CA THR A 832 -8.27 9.53 23.32
C THR A 832 -7.87 9.22 21.88
N LEU A 833 -7.01 8.23 21.69
CA LEU A 833 -6.71 7.70 20.37
C LEU A 833 -7.88 6.82 19.91
N LEU A 834 -8.49 7.21 18.80
CA LEU A 834 -9.58 6.49 18.14
C LEU A 834 -9.07 5.88 16.85
N LEU A 835 -9.28 4.57 16.69
CA LEU A 835 -8.84 3.79 15.54
C LEU A 835 -10.05 3.13 14.89
N LYS A 836 -10.20 3.26 13.58
CA LYS A 836 -11.21 2.52 12.81
C LYS A 836 -10.61 1.99 11.52
N ALA A 837 -11.26 0.98 10.97
CA ALA A 837 -10.89 0.41 9.70
C ALA A 837 -12.13 -0.02 8.92
N ALA A 838 -11.96 -0.19 7.62
CA ALA A 838 -12.91 -0.83 6.73
C ALA A 838 -12.34 -2.14 6.20
N ASN A 839 -13.22 -3.11 5.91
CA ASN A 839 -12.84 -4.33 5.21
C ASN A 839 -12.45 -4.05 3.74
N SER A 840 -12.15 -5.11 2.99
CA SER A 840 -11.73 -5.02 1.58
C SER A 840 -12.79 -4.40 0.64
N ASP A 841 -14.06 -4.43 1.04
CA ASP A 841 -15.20 -3.85 0.32
C ASP A 841 -15.50 -2.39 0.72
N GLY A 842 -14.76 -1.84 1.68
CA GLY A 842 -14.93 -0.45 2.13
C GLY A 842 -16.01 -0.25 3.20
N VAL A 843 -16.49 -1.32 3.85
CA VAL A 843 -17.45 -1.23 4.96
C VAL A 843 -16.71 -0.89 6.25
N TRP A 844 -16.94 0.32 6.78
CA TRP A 844 -16.27 0.86 7.96
C TRP A 844 -16.85 0.33 9.27
N ASN A 845 -15.98 0.04 10.24
CA ASN A 845 -16.39 -0.17 11.62
C ASN A 845 -16.79 1.17 12.28
N GLU A 846 -18.08 1.33 12.55
CA GLU A 846 -18.67 2.54 13.15
C GLU A 846 -18.29 2.75 14.63
N THR A 847 -17.88 1.69 15.32
CA THR A 847 -17.44 1.75 16.72
C THR A 847 -15.91 1.70 16.80
N PRO A 848 -15.21 2.84 16.88
CA PRO A 848 -13.75 2.85 16.86
C PRO A 848 -13.16 2.24 18.13
N THR A 849 -12.01 1.57 17.98
CA THR A 849 -11.16 1.15 19.09
C THR A 849 -10.60 2.37 19.80
N ARG A 850 -10.69 2.38 21.14
CA ARG A 850 -10.34 3.54 21.98
C ARG A 850 -9.17 3.22 22.89
N VAL A 851 -8.15 4.08 22.89
CA VAL A 851 -7.00 4.02 23.80
C VAL A 851 -6.82 5.38 24.46
N LEU A 852 -6.92 5.43 25.80
CA LEU A 852 -6.73 6.66 26.56
C LEU A 852 -5.24 7.03 26.61
N VAL A 853 -4.87 8.23 26.18
CA VAL A 853 -3.48 8.72 26.16
C VAL A 853 -3.32 9.84 27.18
N THR A 854 -2.53 9.61 28.22
CA THR A 854 -2.21 10.64 29.23
C THR A 854 -0.78 11.12 29.06
N VAL A 855 -0.59 12.38 28.70
CA VAL A 855 0.72 13.02 28.57
C VAL A 855 1.01 13.85 29.81
N ILE A 856 2.02 13.47 30.59
CA ILE A 856 2.40 14.19 31.81
C ILE A 856 3.04 15.53 31.42
N PRO A 857 2.47 16.68 31.85
CA PRO A 857 3.04 17.98 31.52
C PRO A 857 4.42 18.16 32.19
N PRO A 858 5.37 18.83 31.53
CA PRO A 858 6.61 19.22 32.18
C PRO A 858 6.34 20.12 33.39
N PHE A 859 7.23 20.11 34.38
CA PHE A 859 7.00 20.78 35.67
C PHE A 859 6.66 22.28 35.51
N TRP A 860 7.20 22.98 34.50
CA TRP A 860 6.91 24.40 34.27
C TRP A 860 5.51 24.68 33.70
N GLN A 861 4.85 23.67 33.12
CA GLN A 861 3.46 23.78 32.67
C GLN A 861 2.47 23.53 33.80
N THR A 862 2.90 23.04 34.96
CA THR A 862 2.02 22.77 36.11
C THR A 862 1.50 24.06 36.78
N ALA A 863 0.32 23.98 37.40
CA ALA A 863 -0.32 25.12 38.04
C ALA A 863 0.54 25.71 39.17
N TRP A 864 1.13 24.88 40.03
CA TRP A 864 1.94 25.36 41.16
C TRP A 864 3.16 26.16 40.70
N PHE A 865 3.82 25.74 39.60
CA PHE A 865 4.97 26.47 39.06
C PHE A 865 4.55 27.80 38.46
N ARG A 866 3.41 27.85 37.75
CA ARG A 866 2.83 29.11 37.25
C ARG A 866 2.46 30.06 38.39
N PHE A 867 1.90 29.53 39.50
CA PHE A 867 1.63 30.32 40.71
C PHE A 867 2.91 30.84 41.35
N LEU A 868 3.96 30.01 41.43
CA LEU A 868 5.27 30.42 41.94
C LEU A 868 5.88 31.53 41.05
N LEU A 869 5.82 31.39 39.72
CA LEU A 869 6.28 32.41 38.78
C LEU A 869 5.49 33.71 38.94
N GLY A 870 4.18 33.62 39.09
CA GLY A 870 3.31 34.76 39.39
C GLY A 870 3.66 35.44 40.72
N LEU A 871 3.94 34.66 41.77
CA LEU A 871 4.39 35.17 43.07
C LEU A 871 5.74 35.88 42.96
N VAL A 872 6.70 35.30 42.23
CA VAL A 872 8.01 35.91 41.96
C VAL A 872 7.84 37.21 41.17
N ALA A 873 6.96 37.25 40.17
CA ALA A 873 6.65 38.46 39.42
C ALA A 873 6.03 39.54 40.31
N VAL A 874 5.08 39.18 41.18
CA VAL A 874 4.50 40.10 42.17
C VAL A 874 5.55 40.60 43.14
N LEU A 875 6.42 39.73 43.67
CA LEU A 875 7.52 40.12 44.54
C LEU A 875 8.52 41.04 43.84
N ALA A 876 8.82 40.79 42.56
CA ALA A 876 9.67 41.65 41.74
C ALA A 876 9.02 43.02 41.50
N VAL A 877 7.70 43.07 41.23
CA VAL A 877 6.94 44.31 41.11
C VAL A 877 6.89 45.06 42.44
N VAL A 878 6.59 44.39 43.56
CA VAL A 878 6.56 45.00 44.90
C VAL A 878 7.94 45.52 45.30
N SER A 879 8.99 44.75 45.04
CA SER A 879 10.38 45.18 45.25
C SER A 879 10.73 46.35 44.36
N GLY A 880 10.36 46.31 43.08
CA GLY A 880 10.51 47.40 42.12
C GLY A 880 9.77 48.67 42.54
N VAL A 881 8.53 48.55 43.05
CA VAL A 881 7.73 49.67 43.57
C VAL A 881 8.37 50.24 44.84
N ARG A 882 8.81 49.39 45.78
CA ARG A 882 9.51 49.84 47.00
C ARG A 882 10.81 50.57 46.67
N LEU A 883 11.60 50.03 45.75
CA LEU A 883 12.81 50.67 45.25
C LEU A 883 12.48 52.01 44.58
N ARG A 884 11.45 52.05 43.72
CA ARG A 884 10.98 53.26 43.04
C ARG A 884 10.50 54.34 44.01
N THR A 885 9.73 53.99 45.06
CA THR A 885 9.30 54.96 46.07
C THR A 885 10.47 55.55 46.85
N LYS A 886 11.52 54.75 47.13
CA LYS A 886 12.74 55.23 47.75
C LYS A 886 13.49 56.19 46.82
N THR A 887 13.62 55.86 45.53
CA THR A 887 14.27 56.72 44.52
C THR A 887 13.51 58.02 44.24
N ILE A 888 12.18 58.03 44.36
CA ILE A 888 11.34 59.22 44.13
C ILE A 888 11.44 60.22 45.28
N GLN A 889 11.51 59.76 46.53
CA GLN A 889 11.67 60.65 47.70
C GLN A 889 13.05 61.32 47.72
N ASP A 890 14.10 60.64 47.23
CA ASP A 890 15.43 61.22 47.07
C ASP A 890 15.51 62.20 45.88
N ARG A 891 14.72 61.98 44.81
CA ARG A 891 14.64 62.86 43.64
C ARG A 891 13.89 64.19 43.88
N ASN A 892 12.80 64.20 44.65
CA ASN A 892 12.02 65.43 44.90
C ASN A 892 12.82 66.51 45.67
N ARG A 893 13.83 66.14 46.45
CA ARG A 893 14.72 67.10 47.13
C ARG A 893 15.84 67.66 46.25
N GLN A 894 16.11 67.06 45.10
CA GLN A 894 17.13 67.50 44.14
C GLN A 894 16.54 68.26 42.94
N LEU A 895 15.23 68.12 42.67
CA LEU A 895 14.55 68.67 41.49
C LEU A 895 14.24 70.18 41.56
N GLU A 896 14.14 70.81 42.73
CA GLU A 896 13.94 72.27 42.82
C GLU A 896 15.20 73.10 42.51
N ARG A 897 16.39 72.49 42.55
CA ARG A 897 17.67 73.17 42.26
C ARG A 897 18.16 73.02 40.82
N LEU A 898 17.63 72.07 40.03
CA LEU A 898 18.13 71.74 38.68
C LEU A 898 17.24 72.19 37.51
N VAL A 899 16.07 72.79 37.77
CA VAL A 899 15.13 73.24 36.72
C VAL A 899 15.58 74.56 36.05
N ARG A 900 16.62 75.24 36.55
CA ARG A 900 17.18 76.45 35.93
C ARG A 900 18.38 76.23 34.99
N GLU A 901 18.90 75.00 34.84
CA GLU A 901 20.20 74.79 34.18
C GLU A 901 20.20 73.87 32.94
N ARG A 902 19.05 73.35 32.47
CA ARG A 902 19.04 72.38 31.33
C ARG A 902 18.01 72.66 30.22
N THR A 903 17.84 73.91 29.82
CA THR A 903 17.16 74.29 28.57
C THR A 903 18.11 74.41 27.36
N SER A 904 19.37 73.97 27.46
CA SER A 904 20.36 73.98 26.36
C SER A 904 20.96 72.61 26.02
N ALA A 905 20.44 71.52 26.58
CA ALA A 905 20.99 70.16 26.40
C ALA A 905 20.21 69.28 25.40
N LEU A 906 19.17 69.81 24.75
CA LEU A 906 18.32 69.04 23.83
C LEU A 906 18.81 69.03 22.37
N GLU A 907 19.61 70.01 21.95
CA GLU A 907 20.12 70.08 20.56
C GLU A 907 21.36 69.22 20.31
N LYS A 908 22.05 68.78 21.37
CA LYS A 908 23.22 67.89 21.24
C LYS A 908 22.85 66.41 21.00
N ARG A 909 21.58 66.04 21.22
CA ARG A 909 21.10 64.64 21.16
C ARG A 909 20.53 64.22 19.79
N ASN A 910 20.25 65.18 18.90
CA ASN A 910 19.79 64.90 17.54
C ASN A 910 20.92 64.52 16.56
N GLN A 911 22.18 64.88 16.85
CA GLN A 911 23.31 64.53 16.00
C GLN A 911 23.85 63.10 16.24
N GLU A 912 23.62 62.50 17.41
CA GLU A 912 24.04 61.13 17.73
C GLU A 912 23.13 60.05 17.13
N ILE A 913 21.85 60.35 16.91
CA ILE A 913 20.87 59.40 16.32
C ILE A 913 21.14 59.17 14.82
N GLN A 914 21.66 60.18 14.11
CA GLN A 914 21.87 60.13 12.66
C GLN A 914 23.06 59.24 12.24
N ALA A 915 24.09 59.11 13.10
CA ALA A 915 25.24 58.23 12.87
C ALA A 915 24.91 56.73 13.07
N LEU A 916 24.00 56.40 13.99
CA LEU A 916 23.54 55.03 14.24
C LEU A 916 22.67 54.48 13.09
N TYR A 917 21.87 55.32 12.42
CA TYR A 917 21.06 54.90 11.27
C TYR A 917 21.90 54.53 10.03
N GLN A 918 23.03 55.22 9.77
CA GLN A 918 23.89 54.92 8.62
C GLN A 918 24.70 53.61 8.80
N ALA A 919 25.01 53.22 10.04
CA ALA A 919 25.65 51.94 10.33
C ALA A 919 24.70 50.75 10.14
N ASP A 920 23.39 50.94 10.37
CA ASP A 920 22.36 49.90 10.22
C ASP A 920 22.22 49.43 8.76
N GLU A 921 22.18 50.37 7.81
CA GLU A 921 22.05 50.04 6.38
C GLU A 921 23.25 49.27 5.83
N ARG A 922 24.46 49.48 6.38
CA ARG A 922 25.68 48.80 5.91
C ARG A 922 25.82 47.40 6.48
N ILE A 923 25.42 47.17 7.74
CA ILE A 923 25.52 45.85 8.36
C ILE A 923 24.48 44.87 7.78
N LEU A 924 23.26 45.34 7.49
CA LEU A 924 22.17 44.50 6.95
C LEU A 924 22.36 44.04 5.48
N ARG A 925 23.29 44.63 4.72
CA ARG A 925 23.56 44.26 3.32
C ARG A 925 24.69 43.25 3.13
N ASN A 926 25.37 42.84 4.20
CA ASN A 926 26.54 41.95 4.11
C ASN A 926 26.15 40.48 4.16
N VAL A 927 26.85 39.64 3.36
CA VAL A 927 26.49 38.23 3.12
C VAL A 927 27.54 37.27 3.66
N SER A 928 28.46 37.72 4.52
CA SER A 928 29.40 36.84 5.23
C SER A 928 29.81 37.37 6.60
N LEU A 929 30.11 36.45 7.52
CA LEU A 929 30.54 36.76 8.88
C LEU A 929 31.76 37.70 8.90
N GLN A 930 32.70 37.51 7.97
CA GLN A 930 33.89 38.33 7.86
C GLN A 930 33.59 39.76 7.38
N GLN A 931 32.61 39.95 6.49
CA GLN A 931 32.16 41.28 6.06
C GLN A 931 31.45 42.03 7.19
N VAL A 932 30.68 41.33 8.03
CA VAL A 932 30.05 41.92 9.23
C VAL A 932 31.12 42.39 10.23
N PHE A 933 32.13 41.56 10.52
CA PHE A 933 33.25 41.95 11.39
C PHE A 933 34.08 43.10 10.82
N GLN A 934 34.35 43.12 9.52
CA GLN A 934 35.04 44.24 8.87
C GLN A 934 34.27 45.54 8.98
N THR A 935 32.95 45.50 8.77
CA THR A 935 32.10 46.68 8.89
C THR A 935 32.08 47.24 10.31
N LEU A 936 32.07 46.36 11.34
CA LEU A 936 32.16 46.80 12.75
C LEU A 936 33.42 47.64 12.99
N VAL A 937 34.57 47.12 12.59
CA VAL A 937 35.87 47.77 12.80
C VAL A 937 35.99 49.06 11.98
N ASP A 938 35.51 49.04 10.73
CA ASP A 938 35.52 50.19 9.83
C ASP A 938 34.65 51.34 10.34
N VAL A 939 33.41 51.05 10.78
CA VAL A 939 32.51 52.06 11.36
C VAL A 939 33.10 52.64 12.65
N ALA A 940 33.76 51.80 13.47
CA ALA A 940 34.38 52.26 14.70
C ALA A 940 35.44 53.33 14.44
N VAL A 941 36.34 53.07 13.49
CA VAL A 941 37.47 53.94 13.18
C VAL A 941 37.04 55.12 12.33
N ASP A 942 36.37 54.88 11.20
CA ASP A 942 36.09 55.91 10.20
C ASP A 942 34.95 56.84 10.59
N THR A 943 33.94 56.32 11.32
CA THR A 943 32.69 57.07 11.61
C THR A 943 32.62 57.52 13.06
N LEU A 944 33.04 56.65 13.99
CA LEU A 944 32.98 56.93 15.42
C LEU A 944 34.33 57.42 16.00
N ASN A 945 35.30 57.73 15.12
CA ASN A 945 36.61 58.30 15.43
C ASN A 945 37.41 57.49 16.47
N ALA A 946 37.32 56.16 16.42
CA ALA A 946 38.27 55.31 17.14
C ALA A 946 39.64 55.36 16.45
N ASP A 947 40.72 55.35 17.22
CA ASP A 947 42.06 55.35 16.63
C ASP A 947 42.41 53.97 16.04
N ARG A 948 41.95 52.91 16.72
CA ARG A 948 42.25 51.50 16.43
C ARG A 948 41.06 50.63 16.77
N SER A 949 40.81 49.57 16.03
CA SER A 949 39.76 48.59 16.39
C SER A 949 40.09 47.20 15.85
N VAL A 950 39.63 46.17 16.54
CA VAL A 950 39.84 44.77 16.18
C VAL A 950 38.69 43.90 16.70
N VAL A 951 38.27 42.91 15.92
CA VAL A 951 37.36 41.85 16.36
C VAL A 951 38.16 40.58 16.57
N PHE A 952 38.09 40.05 17.79
CA PHE A 952 38.59 38.74 18.16
C PHE A 952 37.46 37.73 18.03
N ALA A 953 37.69 36.61 17.35
CA ALA A 953 36.73 35.50 17.34
C ALA A 953 37.47 34.19 17.58
N TRP A 954 36.71 33.16 17.95
CA TRP A 954 37.26 31.82 18.19
C TRP A 954 38.02 31.31 16.96
N ASP A 955 39.14 30.63 17.21
CA ASP A 955 39.80 29.80 16.20
C ASP A 955 38.92 28.59 15.85
N GLU A 956 39.27 27.87 14.78
CA GLU A 956 38.45 26.74 14.29
C GLU A 956 38.23 25.64 15.33
N LYS A 957 39.16 25.50 16.29
CA LYS A 957 39.07 24.51 17.37
C LYS A 957 38.40 25.05 18.65
N GLN A 958 38.00 26.32 18.66
CA GLN A 958 37.43 27.03 19.83
C GLN A 958 38.30 26.96 21.10
N THR A 959 39.62 26.95 20.94
CA THR A 959 40.57 26.87 22.06
C THR A 959 41.13 28.22 22.46
N LYS A 960 41.25 29.14 21.51
CA LYS A 960 41.70 30.53 21.71
C LYS A 960 40.94 31.47 20.80
N VAL A 961 40.87 32.74 21.17
CA VAL A 961 40.44 33.79 20.25
C VAL A 961 41.64 34.43 19.59
N ILE A 962 41.49 34.68 18.29
CA ILE A 962 42.49 35.33 17.47
C ILE A 962 41.85 36.55 16.78
N PRO A 963 42.64 37.58 16.42
CA PRO A 963 42.16 38.69 15.61
C PRO A 963 41.64 38.15 14.28
N ARG A 964 40.36 38.34 13.97
CA ARG A 964 39.80 38.00 12.65
C ARG A 964 39.84 39.17 11.70
N VAL A 965 39.55 40.35 12.22
CA VAL A 965 39.55 41.60 11.44
C VAL A 965 40.04 42.74 12.33
N SER A 966 40.90 43.60 11.79
CA SER A 966 41.43 44.75 12.51
C SER A 966 41.62 45.95 11.60
N ARG A 967 41.71 47.13 12.19
CA ARG A 967 42.01 48.38 11.50
C ARG A 967 42.86 49.27 12.38
N GLY A 968 43.92 49.77 11.75
CA GLY A 968 44.94 50.62 12.34
C GLY A 968 46.01 49.89 13.17
N PHE A 969 45.79 48.64 13.60
CA PHE A 969 46.83 47.84 14.26
C PHE A 969 47.89 47.37 13.26
N SER A 970 49.18 47.38 13.64
CA SER A 970 50.25 46.81 12.82
C SER A 970 50.17 45.28 12.76
N PRO A 971 50.63 44.66 11.64
CA PRO A 971 50.64 43.20 11.50
C PRO A 971 51.46 42.48 12.58
N GLU A 972 52.55 43.08 13.06
CA GLU A 972 53.41 42.53 14.09
C GLU A 972 52.68 42.46 15.44
N THR A 973 51.91 43.50 15.79
CA THR A 973 51.09 43.52 17.00
C THR A 973 49.97 42.48 16.95
N LEU A 974 49.29 42.31 15.82
CA LEU A 974 48.15 41.38 15.73
C LEU A 974 48.56 39.93 16.00
N LYS A 975 49.77 39.52 15.62
CA LYS A 975 50.29 38.17 15.90
C LYS A 975 50.48 37.88 17.39
N LEU A 976 50.62 38.93 18.21
CA LEU A 976 50.82 38.82 19.66
C LEU A 976 49.49 38.88 20.44
N LEU A 977 48.39 39.24 19.78
CA LEU A 977 47.08 39.45 20.39
C LEU A 977 46.18 38.20 20.29
N GLU A 978 46.67 37.08 20.80
CA GLU A 978 45.90 35.85 20.99
C GLU A 978 45.60 35.63 22.48
N PHE A 979 44.36 35.22 22.78
CA PHE A 979 43.88 35.10 24.15
C PHE A 979 43.10 33.80 24.34
N THR A 980 43.36 33.11 25.44
CA THR A 980 42.51 32.00 25.90
C THR A 980 41.43 32.51 26.85
N LYS A 981 40.44 31.66 27.16
CA LYS A 981 39.34 32.04 28.05
C LYS A 981 39.86 32.39 29.46
N GLY A 982 39.41 33.51 30.02
CA GLY A 982 39.86 34.02 31.33
C GLY A 982 41.22 34.75 31.32
N GLU A 983 41.96 34.72 30.20
CA GLU A 983 43.28 35.33 30.09
C GLU A 983 43.22 36.81 29.69
N GLY A 984 43.78 37.69 30.54
CA GLY A 984 43.76 39.13 30.31
C GLY A 984 42.34 39.71 30.24
N ILE A 985 42.21 40.94 29.72
CA ILE A 985 40.92 41.63 29.70
C ILE A 985 40.00 41.03 28.61
N VAL A 986 40.53 40.69 27.44
CA VAL A 986 39.77 40.07 26.34
C VAL A 986 39.23 38.69 26.76
N GLY A 987 40.07 37.83 27.34
CA GLY A 987 39.67 36.51 27.84
C GLY A 987 38.64 36.59 28.96
N LYS A 988 38.71 37.62 29.80
CA LYS A 988 37.71 37.87 30.84
C LYS A 988 36.37 38.33 30.28
N VAL A 989 36.35 39.17 29.24
CA VAL A 989 35.11 39.55 28.53
C VAL A 989 34.46 38.34 27.86
N LEU A 990 35.26 37.43 27.31
CA LEU A 990 34.77 36.15 26.76
C LEU A 990 34.21 35.21 27.82
N GLU A 991 34.75 35.22 29.03
CA GLU A 991 34.29 34.37 30.12
C GLU A 991 33.03 34.93 30.78
N THR A 992 33.01 36.24 31.02
CA THR A 992 31.95 36.90 31.78
C THR A 992 30.79 37.37 30.91
N GLY A 993 31.04 37.69 29.64
CA GLY A 993 30.06 38.37 28.79
C GLY A 993 29.80 39.82 29.18
N ASP A 994 30.60 40.39 30.08
CA ASP A 994 30.47 41.78 30.50
C ASP A 994 31.45 42.66 29.71
N PRO A 995 31.01 43.82 29.19
CA PRO A 995 31.88 44.74 28.50
C PRO A 995 32.92 45.34 29.44
N ALA A 996 34.18 45.42 29.01
CA ALA A 996 35.26 46.00 29.79
C ALA A 996 35.72 47.34 29.19
N VAL A 997 35.55 48.42 29.97
CA VAL A 997 36.02 49.76 29.62
C VAL A 997 37.28 50.10 30.42
N VAL A 998 38.40 50.23 29.73
CA VAL A 998 39.70 50.60 30.30
C VAL A 998 39.99 52.04 29.92
N ARG A 999 39.66 52.98 30.81
CA ARG A 999 39.84 54.42 30.54
C ARG A 999 41.31 54.85 30.53
N GLN A 1000 42.15 54.13 31.25
CA GLN A 1000 43.60 54.28 31.22
C GLN A 1000 44.25 52.92 31.43
N ILE A 1001 45.18 52.55 30.54
CA ILE A 1001 45.83 51.24 30.60
C ILE A 1001 46.94 51.24 31.65
N GLU A 1002 46.85 50.34 32.62
CA GLU A 1002 47.94 50.01 33.52
C GLU A 1002 48.81 48.93 32.90
N LEU A 1003 49.97 49.32 32.38
CA LEU A 1003 50.86 48.44 31.62
C LEU A 1003 51.39 47.25 32.44
N ASN A 1004 51.44 47.35 33.78
CA ASN A 1004 52.00 46.31 34.63
C ASN A 1004 51.15 45.03 34.71
N ASN A 1005 49.87 45.10 34.34
CA ASN A 1005 48.92 44.00 34.46
C ASN A 1005 48.73 43.23 33.14
N LEU A 1006 49.50 43.56 32.11
CA LEU A 1006 49.46 42.91 30.81
C LEU A 1006 50.61 41.91 30.65
N ARG A 1007 50.35 40.83 29.93
CA ARG A 1007 51.38 39.86 29.49
C ARG A 1007 52.49 40.61 28.74
N ALA A 1008 53.76 40.26 28.96
CA ALA A 1008 54.90 41.10 28.58
C ALA A 1008 54.96 41.44 27.07
N ASP A 1009 54.60 40.46 26.23
CA ASP A 1009 54.43 40.55 24.78
C ASP A 1009 53.27 41.51 24.38
N VAL A 1010 52.11 41.36 25.01
CA VAL A 1010 50.92 42.21 24.77
C VAL A 1010 51.18 43.65 25.23
N ARG A 1011 51.93 43.82 26.32
CA ARG A 1011 52.34 45.14 26.83
C ARG A 1011 53.21 45.88 25.82
N GLU A 1012 54.22 45.22 25.26
CA GLU A 1012 55.08 45.83 24.24
C GLU A 1012 54.28 46.21 22.99
N ALA A 1013 53.37 45.33 22.55
CA ALA A 1013 52.49 45.59 21.42
C ALA A 1013 51.57 46.81 21.66
N ILE A 1014 50.97 46.93 22.85
CA ILE A 1014 50.10 48.07 23.20
C ILE A 1014 50.89 49.38 23.30
N ILE A 1015 52.13 49.34 23.78
CA ILE A 1015 53.02 50.51 23.81
C ILE A 1015 53.39 50.94 22.39
N ALA A 1016 53.76 49.99 21.53
CA ALA A 1016 54.13 50.25 20.14
C ALA A 1016 52.99 50.89 19.34
N GLU A 1017 51.76 50.43 19.56
CA GLU A 1017 50.56 51.01 18.92
C GLU A 1017 50.10 52.34 19.54
N GLY A 1018 50.74 52.77 20.64
CA GLY A 1018 50.43 54.03 21.31
C GLY A 1018 49.07 54.06 22.00
N ILE A 1019 48.44 52.91 22.25
CA ILE A 1019 47.08 52.86 22.79
C ILE A 1019 47.13 53.15 24.29
N ARG A 1020 46.19 53.98 24.76
CA ARG A 1020 46.12 54.47 26.14
C ARG A 1020 44.80 54.13 26.82
N SER A 1021 43.75 53.81 26.06
CA SER A 1021 42.47 53.37 26.58
C SER A 1021 41.75 52.43 25.59
N PHE A 1022 40.88 51.54 26.09
CA PHE A 1022 40.12 50.60 25.25
C PHE A 1022 38.70 50.37 25.75
N VAL A 1023 37.82 49.96 24.85
CA VAL A 1023 36.53 49.33 25.13
C VAL A 1023 36.54 47.94 24.51
N HIS A 1024 36.17 46.93 25.30
CA HIS A 1024 35.95 45.57 24.83
C HIS A 1024 34.48 45.21 25.03
N LEU A 1025 33.81 44.84 23.95
CA LEU A 1025 32.38 44.52 23.92
C LEU A 1025 32.19 43.09 23.40
N PRO A 1026 31.44 42.23 24.09
CA PRO A 1026 31.16 40.89 23.59
C PRO A 1026 30.16 40.93 22.44
N ILE A 1027 30.40 40.11 21.41
CA ILE A 1027 29.45 39.86 20.31
C ILE A 1027 28.67 38.60 20.68
N VAL A 1028 27.39 38.75 21.06
CA VAL A 1028 26.55 37.65 21.56
C VAL A 1028 25.46 37.31 20.55
N VAL A 1029 25.34 36.06 20.14
CA VAL A 1029 24.30 35.52 19.25
C VAL A 1029 23.68 34.32 19.93
N ASP A 1030 22.35 34.27 20.08
CA ASP A 1030 21.61 33.23 20.81
C ASP A 1030 22.24 32.80 22.14
N ASN A 1031 22.54 33.79 22.99
CA ASN A 1031 23.22 33.63 24.29
C ASN A 1031 24.64 33.02 24.25
N LYS A 1032 25.27 32.87 23.07
CA LYS A 1032 26.66 32.46 22.92
C LYS A 1032 27.54 33.64 22.51
N ILE A 1033 28.71 33.79 23.15
CA ILE A 1033 29.68 34.83 22.79
C ILE A 1033 30.53 34.32 21.62
N VAL A 1034 30.25 34.87 20.43
CA VAL A 1034 30.90 34.49 19.16
C VAL A 1034 32.28 35.15 19.03
N GLY A 1035 32.48 36.29 19.70
CA GLY A 1035 33.74 37.01 19.72
C GLY A 1035 33.72 38.25 20.61
N VAL A 1036 34.80 39.03 20.59
CA VAL A 1036 34.93 40.31 21.29
C VAL A 1036 35.32 41.40 20.31
N PHE A 1037 34.52 42.46 20.28
CA PHE A 1037 34.79 43.68 19.56
C PHE A 1037 35.58 44.65 20.45
N ASN A 1038 36.82 44.93 20.06
CA ASN A 1038 37.71 45.87 20.73
C ASN A 1038 37.82 47.18 19.96
N VAL A 1039 37.80 48.28 20.70
CA VAL A 1039 37.97 49.64 20.20
C VAL A 1039 39.00 50.36 21.09
N GLY A 1040 40.10 50.82 20.50
CA GLY A 1040 41.22 51.44 21.19
C GLY A 1040 41.42 52.91 20.83
N PHE A 1041 41.89 53.69 21.81
CA PHE A 1041 42.20 55.12 21.66
C PHE A 1041 43.59 55.43 22.21
N THR A 1042 44.33 56.26 21.48
CA THR A 1042 45.69 56.74 21.80
C THR A 1042 45.71 57.76 22.95
N LYS A 1043 44.54 58.28 23.35
CA LYS A 1043 44.38 59.21 24.47
C LYS A 1043 43.74 58.52 25.69
N PRO A 1044 44.26 58.75 26.92
CA PRO A 1044 43.61 58.26 28.13
C PRO A 1044 42.35 59.06 28.45
N ASN A 1045 41.39 58.44 29.13
CA ASN A 1045 40.13 59.01 29.64
C ASN A 1045 39.20 59.62 28.58
N LEU A 1046 39.37 59.27 27.30
CA LEU A 1046 38.48 59.73 26.22
C LEU A 1046 37.12 58.99 26.20
N ILE A 1047 37.05 57.82 26.86
CA ILE A 1047 35.88 56.95 26.83
C ILE A 1047 34.88 57.37 27.92
N GLY A 1048 33.80 58.03 27.50
CA GLY A 1048 32.64 58.31 28.34
C GLY A 1048 31.58 57.19 28.28
N ASP A 1049 30.59 57.27 29.17
CA ASP A 1049 29.48 56.30 29.21
C ASP A 1049 28.62 56.38 27.94
N ASP A 1050 28.48 57.56 27.33
CA ASP A 1050 27.76 57.76 26.08
C ASP A 1050 28.49 57.11 24.90
N THR A 1051 29.81 57.22 24.82
CA THR A 1051 30.63 56.58 23.78
C THR A 1051 30.60 55.05 23.89
N THR A 1052 30.67 54.51 25.12
CA THR A 1052 30.54 53.07 25.38
C THR A 1052 29.18 52.53 24.95
N ARG A 1053 28.09 53.25 25.24
CA ARG A 1053 26.74 52.87 24.81
C ARG A 1053 26.59 52.86 23.29
N LEU A 1054 27.24 53.77 22.59
CA LEU A 1054 27.17 53.89 21.14
C LEU A 1054 27.85 52.70 20.44
N PHE A 1055 29.03 52.29 20.92
CA PHE A 1055 29.68 51.06 20.45
C PHE A 1055 28.91 49.79 20.85
N ALA A 1056 28.32 49.74 22.06
CA ALA A 1056 27.49 48.60 22.48
C ALA A 1056 26.26 48.42 21.59
N ALA A 1057 25.60 49.51 21.20
CA ALA A 1057 24.48 49.47 20.26
C ALA A 1057 24.90 48.97 18.86
N LEU A 1058 26.10 49.35 18.40
CA LEU A 1058 26.66 48.87 17.14
C LEU A 1058 26.96 47.35 17.19
N THR A 1059 27.56 46.87 18.28
CA THR A 1059 27.81 45.44 18.50
C THR A 1059 26.54 44.61 18.52
N GLN A 1060 25.49 45.09 19.20
CA GLN A 1060 24.21 44.40 19.29
C GLN A 1060 23.52 44.29 17.93
N ARG A 1061 23.69 45.28 17.04
CA ARG A 1061 23.17 45.22 15.66
C ARG A 1061 23.90 44.18 14.81
N ALA A 1062 25.21 44.10 14.92
CA ALA A 1062 25.98 43.05 14.26
C ALA A 1062 25.57 41.65 14.75
N SER A 1063 25.34 41.47 16.05
CA SER A 1063 24.80 40.22 16.61
C SER A 1063 23.48 39.77 15.97
N LEU A 1064 22.52 40.69 15.80
CA LEU A 1064 21.24 40.40 15.15
C LEU A 1064 21.39 40.03 13.66
N SER A 1065 22.29 40.71 12.94
CA SER A 1065 22.56 40.38 11.54
C SER A 1065 23.19 39.00 11.36
N ILE A 1066 24.04 38.58 12.31
CA ILE A 1066 24.63 37.23 12.32
C ILE A 1066 23.55 36.17 12.56
N ALA A 1067 22.62 36.40 13.51
CA ALA A 1067 21.50 35.50 13.76
C ALA A 1067 20.58 35.31 12.52
N ASN A 1068 20.24 36.40 11.84
CA ASN A 1068 19.41 36.36 10.63
C ASN A 1068 20.09 35.63 9.47
N MET A 1069 21.42 35.64 9.41
CA MET A 1069 22.19 34.94 8.39
C MET A 1069 22.14 33.41 8.58
N GLU A 1070 22.20 32.91 9.82
CA GLU A 1070 22.02 31.47 10.12
C GLU A 1070 20.60 30.99 9.75
N LEU A 1071 19.58 31.83 9.94
CA LEU A 1071 18.19 31.51 9.58
C LEU A 1071 18.00 31.37 8.06
N PHE A 1072 18.73 32.15 7.26
CA PHE A 1072 18.65 32.13 5.79
C PHE A 1072 19.31 30.87 5.18
N GLU A 1073 20.40 30.37 5.77
CA GLU A 1073 21.00 29.09 5.39
C GLU A 1073 20.01 27.93 5.60
N GLN A 1074 19.23 27.93 6.69
CA GLN A 1074 18.21 26.89 6.94
C GLN A 1074 17.09 26.85 5.89
N THR A 1075 16.71 28.00 5.30
CA THR A 1075 15.70 28.06 4.23
C THR A 1075 16.19 27.52 2.88
N LYS A 1076 17.51 27.41 2.66
CA LYS A 1076 18.09 26.87 1.43
C LYS A 1076 17.87 25.35 1.30
N ASP A 1077 17.78 24.64 2.42
CA ASP A 1077 17.55 23.19 2.46
C ASP A 1077 16.15 22.78 1.98
N LEU A 1078 15.14 23.64 2.17
CA LEU A 1078 13.76 23.42 1.72
C LEU A 1078 13.64 23.45 0.19
N ALA A 1079 14.33 24.37 -0.48
CA ALA A 1079 14.33 24.46 -1.94
C ALA A 1079 15.02 23.26 -2.61
N VAL A 1080 16.06 22.70 -1.98
CA VAL A 1080 16.74 21.47 -2.45
C VAL A 1080 15.84 20.25 -2.32
N MET A 1081 14.98 20.20 -1.29
CA MET A 1081 14.03 19.11 -1.08
C MET A 1081 12.89 19.12 -2.12
N GLU A 1082 12.46 20.31 -2.52
CA GLU A 1082 11.43 20.50 -3.55
C GLU A 1082 11.92 20.06 -4.95
N GLU A 1083 13.18 20.38 -5.28
CA GLU A 1083 13.81 19.94 -6.53
C GLU A 1083 14.08 18.42 -6.57
N ARG A 1084 14.48 17.83 -5.42
CA ARG A 1084 14.57 16.36 -5.26
C ARG A 1084 13.23 15.65 -5.53
N ASN A 1085 12.13 16.22 -5.03
CA ASN A 1085 10.79 15.66 -5.21
C ASN A 1085 10.25 15.83 -6.64
N ARG A 1086 10.78 16.78 -7.43
CA ARG A 1086 10.48 16.89 -8.86
C ARG A 1086 11.21 15.80 -9.65
N LEU A 1087 12.51 15.64 -9.44
CA LEU A 1087 13.34 14.62 -10.11
C LEU A 1087 12.85 13.19 -9.81
N ALA A 1088 12.39 12.92 -8.58
CA ALA A 1088 11.82 11.62 -8.21
C ALA A 1088 10.51 11.29 -8.95
N ARG A 1089 9.69 12.29 -9.29
CA ARG A 1089 8.43 12.10 -10.03
C ARG A 1089 8.67 11.82 -11.51
N ASP A 1090 9.52 12.62 -12.16
CA ASP A 1090 9.83 12.44 -13.58
C ASP A 1090 10.52 11.07 -13.82
N LEU A 1091 11.34 10.60 -12.87
CA LEU A 1091 11.94 9.27 -12.87
C LEU A 1091 10.89 8.16 -12.71
N HIS A 1092 9.99 8.30 -11.74
CA HIS A 1092 8.95 7.30 -11.47
C HIS A 1092 8.07 7.07 -12.71
N ASP A 1093 7.80 8.12 -13.50
CA ASP A 1093 6.96 8.00 -14.69
C ASP A 1093 7.73 7.40 -15.89
N SER A 1094 8.99 7.80 -16.12
CA SER A 1094 9.84 7.25 -17.20
C SER A 1094 10.27 5.80 -16.94
N ALA A 1095 10.74 5.49 -15.73
CA ALA A 1095 11.22 4.15 -15.37
C ALA A 1095 10.08 3.12 -15.40
N LYS A 1096 8.85 3.52 -15.00
CA LYS A 1096 7.66 2.67 -15.14
C LYS A 1096 7.37 2.35 -16.59
N GLN A 1097 7.31 3.34 -17.48
CA GLN A 1097 7.02 3.11 -18.90
C GLN A 1097 8.00 2.14 -19.55
N LYS A 1098 9.30 2.28 -19.28
CA LYS A 1098 10.33 1.39 -19.84
C LYS A 1098 10.33 -0.01 -19.23
N ALA A 1099 10.09 -0.12 -17.92
CA ALA A 1099 9.92 -1.42 -17.27
C ALA A 1099 8.68 -2.18 -17.82
N PHE A 1100 7.58 -1.46 -18.07
CA PHE A 1100 6.40 -2.01 -18.73
C PHE A 1100 6.70 -2.45 -20.17
N ALA A 1101 7.44 -1.66 -20.94
CA ALA A 1101 7.85 -2.04 -22.30
C ALA A 1101 8.74 -3.31 -22.29
N ALA A 1102 9.68 -3.42 -21.34
CA ALA A 1102 10.51 -4.61 -21.20
C ALA A 1102 9.68 -5.86 -20.86
N LEU A 1103 8.72 -5.74 -19.95
CA LEU A 1103 7.80 -6.83 -19.60
C LEU A 1103 6.94 -7.26 -20.79
N ALA A 1104 6.48 -6.33 -21.62
CA ALA A 1104 5.74 -6.63 -22.85
C ALA A 1104 6.60 -7.39 -23.87
N GLN A 1105 7.87 -7.01 -24.03
CA GLN A 1105 8.82 -7.73 -24.89
C GLN A 1105 9.11 -9.15 -24.36
N LEU A 1106 9.26 -9.33 -23.05
CA LEU A 1106 9.41 -10.65 -22.42
C LEU A 1106 8.17 -11.53 -22.58
N GLY A 1107 6.97 -10.96 -22.44
CA GLY A 1107 5.71 -11.67 -22.69
C GLY A 1107 5.58 -12.13 -24.13
N THR A 1108 5.97 -11.28 -25.08
CA THR A 1108 5.98 -11.60 -26.52
C THR A 1108 7.01 -12.68 -26.83
N ALA A 1109 8.22 -12.59 -26.28
CA ALA A 1109 9.24 -13.63 -26.40
C ALA A 1109 8.72 -14.98 -25.88
N ARG A 1110 8.00 -14.99 -24.74
CA ARG A 1110 7.42 -16.21 -24.16
C ARG A 1110 6.36 -16.85 -25.05
N GLY A 1111 5.56 -16.06 -25.76
CA GLY A 1111 4.56 -16.54 -26.72
C GLY A 1111 5.18 -17.13 -28.00
N VAL A 1112 6.36 -16.65 -28.40
CA VAL A 1112 7.05 -17.05 -29.65
C VAL A 1112 8.05 -18.19 -29.42
N LEU A 1113 8.34 -18.56 -28.16
CA LEU A 1113 9.25 -19.67 -27.81
C LEU A 1113 8.84 -21.05 -28.38
N ASN A 1114 7.58 -21.23 -28.77
CA ASN A 1114 7.10 -22.45 -29.42
C ASN A 1114 7.22 -22.44 -30.96
N GLY A 1115 7.69 -21.34 -31.57
CA GLY A 1115 7.83 -21.21 -33.02
C GLY A 1115 8.93 -20.24 -33.44
N ASN A 1116 10.01 -20.80 -33.99
CA ASN A 1116 11.14 -20.09 -34.62
C ASN A 1116 11.99 -19.22 -33.67
N GLY A 1117 13.04 -19.83 -33.09
CA GLY A 1117 13.88 -19.25 -32.02
C GLY A 1117 14.51 -17.89 -32.32
N ASN A 1118 14.72 -17.51 -33.59
CA ASN A 1118 15.33 -16.22 -33.94
C ASN A 1118 14.48 -15.00 -33.57
N SER A 1119 13.15 -15.13 -33.55
CA SER A 1119 12.25 -14.00 -33.20
C SER A 1119 12.14 -13.83 -31.68
N ALA A 1120 12.13 -14.92 -30.92
CA ALA A 1120 12.18 -14.88 -29.46
C ALA A 1120 13.49 -14.24 -28.97
N SER A 1121 14.63 -14.57 -29.60
CA SER A 1121 15.92 -13.95 -29.31
C SER A 1121 15.91 -12.42 -29.50
N LEU A 1122 15.24 -11.93 -30.55
CA LEU A 1122 15.11 -10.50 -30.83
C LEU A 1122 14.35 -9.77 -29.72
N HIS A 1123 13.22 -10.33 -29.28
CA HIS A 1123 12.43 -9.76 -28.18
C HIS A 1123 13.14 -9.85 -26.82
N LEU A 1124 13.92 -10.91 -26.58
CA LEU A 1124 14.76 -11.04 -25.38
C LEU A 1124 15.87 -9.97 -25.36
N ILE A 1125 16.52 -9.72 -26.50
CA ILE A 1125 17.54 -8.67 -26.64
C ILE A 1125 16.91 -7.29 -26.44
N GLU A 1126 15.72 -7.05 -27.01
CA GLU A 1126 14.99 -5.78 -26.83
C GLU A 1126 14.63 -5.55 -25.35
N ALA A 1127 14.17 -6.58 -24.65
CA ALA A 1127 13.89 -6.53 -23.22
C ALA A 1127 15.16 -6.29 -22.39
N GLU A 1128 16.26 -6.96 -22.72
CA GLU A 1128 17.56 -6.78 -22.06
C GLU A 1128 18.08 -5.34 -22.24
N ASN A 1129 17.94 -4.77 -23.43
CA ASN A 1129 18.27 -3.38 -23.71
C ASN A 1129 17.42 -2.41 -22.88
N LEU A 1130 16.10 -2.62 -22.80
CA LEU A 1130 15.20 -1.76 -22.02
C LEU A 1130 15.48 -1.84 -20.51
N VAL A 1131 15.81 -3.02 -19.98
CA VAL A 1131 16.22 -3.18 -18.58
C VAL A 1131 17.58 -2.52 -18.32
N SER A 1132 18.52 -2.67 -19.26
CA SER A 1132 19.83 -2.01 -19.20
C SER A 1132 19.68 -0.48 -19.20
N ASP A 1133 18.80 0.08 -20.03
CA ASP A 1133 18.48 1.52 -20.06
C ASP A 1133 17.92 2.03 -18.73
N VAL A 1134 17.02 1.26 -18.09
CA VAL A 1134 16.49 1.60 -16.75
C VAL A 1134 17.60 1.57 -15.70
N ILE A 1135 18.45 0.55 -15.72
CA ILE A 1135 19.60 0.44 -14.80
C ILE A 1135 20.58 1.60 -15.04
N GLN A 1136 20.82 1.98 -16.29
CA GLN A 1136 21.73 3.06 -16.66
C GLN A 1136 21.19 4.43 -16.25
N GLU A 1137 19.87 4.67 -16.35
CA GLU A 1137 19.21 5.88 -15.83
C GLU A 1137 19.25 5.96 -14.30
N LEU A 1138 18.99 4.84 -13.61
CA LEU A 1138 19.14 4.75 -12.16
C LEU A 1138 20.59 5.02 -11.71
N THR A 1139 21.56 4.50 -12.47
CA THR A 1139 22.99 4.73 -12.22
C THR A 1139 23.39 6.19 -12.48
N PHE A 1140 22.83 6.83 -13.51
CA PHE A 1140 23.03 8.25 -13.81
C PHE A 1140 22.51 9.14 -12.68
N LEU A 1141 21.40 8.78 -12.03
CA LEU A 1141 20.83 9.52 -10.90
C LEU A 1141 21.70 9.46 -9.63
N VAL A 1142 22.32 8.31 -9.37
CA VAL A 1142 23.32 8.16 -8.30
C VAL A 1142 24.55 9.06 -8.57
N GLN A 1143 24.94 9.20 -9.85
CA GLN A 1143 26.03 10.09 -10.27
C GLN A 1143 25.64 11.59 -10.28
N GLU A 1144 24.36 11.91 -10.50
CA GLU A 1144 23.85 13.29 -10.54
C GLU A 1144 23.74 13.95 -9.16
N ILE A 1145 23.63 13.15 -8.09
CA ILE A 1145 23.38 13.66 -6.76
C ILE A 1145 24.61 14.34 -6.15
N TYR A 1146 25.85 13.96 -6.43
CA TYR A 1146 27.08 14.71 -6.10
C TYR A 1146 28.29 13.92 -6.61
N PRO A 1147 29.17 14.42 -7.50
CA PRO A 1147 30.43 13.74 -7.76
C PRO A 1147 31.35 13.98 -6.55
N ILE A 1148 31.46 13.00 -5.65
CA ILE A 1148 32.42 13.03 -4.52
C ILE A 1148 33.84 13.37 -5.02
N ALA A 1149 34.17 12.97 -6.26
CA ALA A 1149 35.40 13.29 -6.96
C ALA A 1149 35.70 14.80 -7.09
N LEU A 1150 34.69 15.67 -7.18
CA LEU A 1150 34.87 17.13 -7.22
C LEU A 1150 35.37 17.68 -5.87
N GLN A 1151 34.80 17.20 -4.77
CA GLN A 1151 35.23 17.58 -3.43
C GLN A 1151 36.59 16.98 -3.06
N GLU A 1152 36.90 15.76 -3.47
CA GLU A 1152 38.16 15.10 -3.12
C GLU A 1152 39.34 15.50 -4.01
N LYS A 1153 39.13 15.55 -5.34
CA LYS A 1153 40.21 15.66 -6.34
C LYS A 1153 40.22 16.99 -7.11
N GLY A 1154 39.13 17.74 -7.09
CA GLY A 1154 38.99 19.01 -7.82
C GLY A 1154 38.63 18.86 -9.30
N LEU A 1155 38.34 20.00 -9.94
CA LEU A 1155 37.72 20.06 -11.26
C LEU A 1155 38.52 19.35 -12.35
N GLY A 1156 39.83 19.58 -12.43
CA GLY A 1156 40.69 19.03 -13.48
C GLY A 1156 40.72 17.49 -13.48
N PRO A 1157 41.07 16.85 -12.35
CA PRO A 1157 41.01 15.38 -12.23
C PRO A 1157 39.61 14.81 -12.42
N ALA A 1158 38.57 15.45 -11.86
CA ALA A 1158 37.19 14.97 -12.02
C ALA A 1158 36.73 15.01 -13.48
N LEU A 1159 37.11 16.05 -14.25
CA LEU A 1159 36.84 16.12 -15.69
C LEU A 1159 37.61 15.06 -16.47
N ARG A 1160 38.86 14.75 -16.08
CA ARG A 1160 39.63 13.69 -16.73
C ARG A 1160 38.98 12.32 -16.54
N ASP A 1161 38.57 12.00 -15.31
CA ASP A 1161 37.88 10.75 -15.00
C ASP A 1161 36.56 10.65 -15.79
N TYR A 1162 35.78 11.74 -15.84
CA TYR A 1162 34.53 11.79 -16.61
C TYR A 1162 34.76 11.65 -18.13
N ILE A 1163 35.73 12.36 -18.69
CA ILE A 1163 36.06 12.32 -20.12
C ILE A 1163 36.51 10.92 -20.52
N TYR A 1164 37.32 10.26 -19.68
CA TYR A 1164 37.77 8.89 -19.94
C TYR A 1164 36.58 7.91 -20.02
N GLU A 1165 35.63 8.02 -19.10
CA GLU A 1165 34.40 7.21 -19.18
C GLU A 1165 33.53 7.58 -20.38
N TRP A 1166 33.41 8.86 -20.69
CA TRP A 1166 32.59 9.33 -21.80
C TRP A 1166 33.17 8.90 -23.16
N GLU A 1167 34.49 8.97 -23.35
CA GLU A 1167 35.22 8.51 -24.55
C GLU A 1167 35.10 6.99 -24.73
N ASN A 1168 35.08 6.20 -23.65
CA ASN A 1168 34.84 4.75 -23.76
C ASN A 1168 33.41 4.41 -24.20
N ARG A 1169 32.44 5.32 -24.04
CA ARG A 1169 31.04 5.12 -24.40
C ARG A 1169 30.68 5.71 -25.77
N ASN A 1170 31.50 6.62 -26.30
CA ASN A 1170 31.23 7.36 -27.52
C ASN A 1170 32.45 7.28 -28.45
N ASP A 1171 32.25 7.02 -29.75
CA ASP A 1171 33.32 6.85 -30.76
C ASP A 1171 34.02 8.17 -31.17
N THR A 1172 34.19 9.11 -30.23
CA THR A 1172 34.73 10.45 -30.43
C THR A 1172 35.91 10.68 -29.50
N ALA A 1173 37.10 10.94 -30.07
CA ALA A 1173 38.31 11.15 -29.28
C ALA A 1173 38.32 12.52 -28.60
N VAL A 1174 38.65 12.58 -27.30
CA VAL A 1174 38.65 13.83 -26.52
C VAL A 1174 40.05 14.17 -26.01
N GLN A 1175 40.60 15.31 -26.44
CA GLN A 1175 41.88 15.81 -25.92
C GLN A 1175 41.65 16.83 -24.80
N LEU A 1176 42.03 16.50 -23.56
CA LEU A 1176 42.01 17.44 -22.44
C LEU A 1176 43.38 18.11 -22.22
N ILE A 1177 43.45 19.43 -22.40
CA ILE A 1177 44.60 20.27 -22.06
C ILE A 1177 44.33 20.99 -20.75
N HIS A 1178 45.01 20.56 -19.68
CA HIS A 1178 44.90 21.14 -18.34
C HIS A 1178 46.20 21.86 -17.96
N ARG A 1179 46.14 23.17 -17.64
CA ARG A 1179 47.32 23.98 -17.28
C ARG A 1179 47.08 24.84 -16.06
N ASN A 1180 48.08 24.92 -15.18
CA ASN A 1180 48.12 25.74 -13.95
C ASN A 1180 47.03 25.38 -12.93
N ASP A 1181 46.91 24.10 -12.57
CA ASP A 1181 45.87 23.60 -11.65
C ASP A 1181 45.71 24.46 -10.38
N ARG A 1182 44.46 24.81 -10.06
CA ARG A 1182 44.10 25.62 -8.91
C ARG A 1182 42.70 25.24 -8.45
N ARG A 1183 42.53 25.07 -7.13
CA ARG A 1183 41.20 24.86 -6.55
C ARG A 1183 40.34 26.11 -6.72
N LEU A 1184 39.12 25.91 -7.18
CA LEU A 1184 38.10 26.97 -7.24
C LEU A 1184 37.09 26.76 -6.11
N SER A 1185 36.24 27.75 -5.87
CA SER A 1185 35.08 27.54 -5.00
C SER A 1185 34.23 26.38 -5.51
N LEU A 1186 33.65 25.59 -4.62
CA LEU A 1186 32.89 24.39 -4.99
C LEU A 1186 31.78 24.71 -6.02
N ASP A 1187 31.09 25.85 -5.85
CA ASP A 1187 30.05 26.30 -6.79
C ASP A 1187 30.60 26.56 -8.21
N MET A 1188 31.84 27.05 -8.32
CA MET A 1188 32.53 27.33 -9.57
C MET A 1188 33.00 26.03 -10.23
N GLU A 1189 33.59 25.12 -9.44
CA GLU A 1189 33.97 23.79 -9.94
C GLU A 1189 32.74 23.01 -10.41
N GLN A 1190 31.64 23.02 -9.65
CA GLN A 1190 30.39 22.36 -10.01
C GLN A 1190 29.76 22.94 -11.28
N ALA A 1191 29.71 24.28 -11.40
CA ALA A 1191 29.16 24.93 -12.59
C ALA A 1191 29.96 24.59 -13.85
N LEU A 1192 31.29 24.68 -13.79
CA LEU A 1192 32.16 24.34 -14.93
C LEU A 1192 32.13 22.85 -15.28
N TYR A 1193 32.04 21.98 -14.28
CA TYR A 1193 31.89 20.54 -14.49
C TYR A 1193 30.59 20.22 -15.22
N ARG A 1194 29.45 20.71 -14.73
CA ARG A 1194 28.13 20.47 -15.36
C ARG A 1194 28.03 21.08 -16.76
N VAL A 1195 28.62 22.26 -16.98
CA VAL A 1195 28.65 22.86 -18.32
C VAL A 1195 29.49 22.02 -19.29
N THR A 1196 30.57 21.39 -18.82
CA THR A 1196 31.36 20.46 -19.65
C THR A 1196 30.58 19.19 -19.99
N GLN A 1197 29.84 18.64 -19.03
CA GLN A 1197 28.98 17.47 -19.26
C GLN A 1197 27.88 17.77 -20.28
N GLU A 1198 27.18 18.90 -20.12
CA GLU A 1198 26.13 19.34 -21.02
C GLU A 1198 26.68 19.60 -22.43
N ALA A 1199 27.87 20.21 -22.54
CA ALA A 1199 28.52 20.44 -23.83
C ALA A 1199 28.90 19.13 -24.53
N LEU A 1200 29.49 18.16 -23.82
CA LEU A 1200 29.82 16.85 -24.37
C LEU A 1200 28.57 16.03 -24.75
N ALA A 1201 27.50 16.09 -23.95
CA ALA A 1201 26.23 15.47 -24.29
C ALA A 1201 25.63 16.05 -25.58
N ASN A 1202 25.72 17.37 -25.77
CA ASN A 1202 25.30 18.01 -27.01
C ASN A 1202 26.19 17.59 -28.21
N VAL A 1203 27.50 17.39 -28.00
CA VAL A 1203 28.38 16.84 -29.05
C VAL A 1203 27.95 15.45 -29.49
N ALA A 1204 27.73 14.52 -28.54
CA ALA A 1204 27.30 13.15 -28.83
C ALA A 1204 25.98 13.11 -29.59
N ARG A 1205 24.99 13.91 -29.16
CA ARG A 1205 23.64 13.87 -29.75
C ARG A 1205 23.53 14.61 -31.08
N HIS A 1206 24.29 15.70 -31.24
CA HIS A 1206 24.00 16.67 -32.31
C HIS A 1206 25.18 16.96 -33.25
N SER A 1207 26.44 16.81 -32.83
CA SER A 1207 27.54 17.35 -33.63
C SER A 1207 28.11 16.40 -34.69
N ARG A 1208 27.97 15.07 -34.54
CA ARG A 1208 28.67 14.07 -35.39
C ARG A 1208 30.19 14.28 -35.46
N ALA A 1209 30.78 14.83 -34.40
CA ALA A 1209 32.20 15.12 -34.30
C ALA A 1209 33.02 13.82 -34.18
N ARG A 1210 34.19 13.79 -34.80
CA ARG A 1210 35.18 12.71 -34.62
C ARG A 1210 36.19 13.06 -33.53
N ARG A 1211 36.33 14.35 -33.22
CA ARG A 1211 37.26 14.84 -32.22
C ARG A 1211 36.70 16.04 -31.45
N VAL A 1212 36.99 16.08 -30.15
CA VAL A 1212 36.74 17.22 -29.27
C VAL A 1212 38.03 17.63 -28.56
N ASP A 1213 38.38 18.90 -28.58
CA ASP A 1213 39.47 19.46 -27.81
C ASP A 1213 38.90 20.30 -26.64
N ILE A 1214 39.23 19.93 -25.42
CA ILE A 1214 38.85 20.64 -24.19
C ILE A 1214 40.10 21.24 -23.57
N SER A 1215 40.07 22.52 -23.24
CA SER A 1215 41.14 23.20 -22.54
C SER A 1215 40.64 23.88 -21.28
N LEU A 1216 41.27 23.58 -20.16
CA LEU A 1216 41.04 24.21 -18.86
C LEU A 1216 42.34 24.89 -18.42
N VAL A 1217 42.31 26.22 -18.40
CA VAL A 1217 43.47 27.08 -18.11
C VAL A 1217 43.13 28.02 -16.98
N TYR A 1218 43.94 27.99 -15.93
CA TYR A 1218 43.83 28.96 -14.84
C TYR A 1218 44.85 30.09 -15.04
N ASN A 1219 44.33 31.31 -15.03
CA ASN A 1219 45.11 32.55 -15.00
C ASN A 1219 45.12 33.11 -13.56
N SER A 1220 45.87 34.19 -13.31
CA SER A 1220 45.97 34.82 -11.98
C SER A 1220 44.60 35.16 -11.38
N ASP A 1221 43.71 35.69 -12.21
CA ASP A 1221 42.43 36.29 -11.78
C ASP A 1221 41.20 35.70 -12.51
N SER A 1222 41.38 34.67 -13.34
CA SER A 1222 40.27 34.02 -14.05
C SER A 1222 40.56 32.57 -14.42
N VAL A 1223 39.52 31.76 -14.53
CA VAL A 1223 39.57 30.42 -15.12
C VAL A 1223 38.92 30.46 -16.49
N GLN A 1224 39.57 29.83 -17.45
CA GLN A 1224 39.08 29.73 -18.82
C GLN A 1224 38.88 28.26 -19.19
N LEU A 1225 37.66 27.91 -19.56
CA LEU A 1225 37.28 26.60 -20.08
C LEU A 1225 36.86 26.77 -21.54
N SER A 1226 37.53 26.09 -22.46
CA SER A 1226 37.13 26.06 -23.87
C SER A 1226 36.89 24.63 -24.33
N LEU A 1227 35.82 24.39 -25.06
CA LEU A 1227 35.50 23.12 -25.70
C LEU A 1227 35.28 23.38 -27.18
N SER A 1228 35.99 22.64 -28.05
CA SER A 1228 35.87 22.77 -29.50
C SER A 1228 35.69 21.40 -30.13
N ASP A 1229 34.73 21.24 -31.03
CA ASP A 1229 34.52 20.02 -31.79
C ASP A 1229 34.71 20.23 -33.30
N ASP A 1230 34.98 19.15 -34.04
CA ASP A 1230 35.16 19.14 -35.50
C ASP A 1230 33.90 18.73 -36.28
N GLY A 1231 32.73 18.75 -35.62
CA GLY A 1231 31.46 18.29 -36.16
C GLY A 1231 30.76 19.28 -37.10
N CYS A 1232 29.45 19.07 -37.29
CA CYS A 1232 28.68 19.77 -38.31
C CYS A 1232 28.29 21.22 -37.98
N GLY A 1233 28.42 21.67 -36.73
CA GLY A 1233 28.10 23.04 -36.31
C GLY A 1233 26.63 23.46 -36.54
N PHE A 1234 26.25 24.66 -36.08
CA PHE A 1234 24.91 25.21 -36.26
C PHE A 1234 24.96 26.74 -36.39
N ASP A 1235 23.90 27.35 -36.91
CA ASP A 1235 23.81 28.81 -37.03
C ASP A 1235 23.50 29.47 -35.67
N ALA A 1236 24.54 30.00 -35.03
CA ALA A 1236 24.46 30.66 -33.73
C ALA A 1236 23.68 32.00 -33.74
N SER A 1237 23.29 32.53 -34.91
CA SER A 1237 22.55 33.79 -35.06
C SER A 1237 21.02 33.62 -34.96
N THR A 1238 20.52 32.39 -35.02
CA THR A 1238 19.09 32.09 -34.88
C THR A 1238 18.61 32.26 -33.43
N LYS A 1239 17.50 33.00 -33.21
CA LYS A 1239 17.01 33.40 -31.87
C LYS A 1239 16.44 32.26 -30.99
N SER A 1240 16.43 31.02 -31.46
CA SER A 1240 15.88 29.88 -30.73
C SER A 1240 17.01 29.07 -30.07
N TYR A 1241 17.43 29.49 -28.87
CA TYR A 1241 18.37 28.69 -28.07
C TYR A 1241 17.64 27.50 -27.45
N GLY A 1242 18.07 26.27 -27.73
CA GLY A 1242 17.57 25.06 -27.06
C GLY A 1242 17.82 25.09 -25.54
N MET A 1243 17.05 24.30 -24.77
CA MET A 1243 17.10 24.30 -23.30
C MET A 1243 18.51 24.06 -22.71
N GLY A 1244 19.35 23.26 -23.37
CA GLY A 1244 20.74 23.00 -22.96
C GLY A 1244 21.64 24.25 -23.01
N LEU A 1245 21.60 25.02 -24.11
CA LEU A 1245 22.39 26.26 -24.25
C LEU A 1245 21.94 27.35 -23.26
N ARG A 1246 20.63 27.42 -22.99
CA ARG A 1246 20.08 28.34 -21.99
C ARG A 1246 20.55 27.98 -20.58
N SER A 1247 20.46 26.71 -20.21
CA SER A 1247 20.94 26.20 -18.92
C SER A 1247 22.45 26.44 -18.72
N MET A 1248 23.26 26.23 -19.76
CA MET A 1248 24.69 26.56 -19.70
C MET A 1248 24.94 28.06 -19.47
N ARG A 1249 24.19 28.95 -20.14
CA ARG A 1249 24.31 30.39 -19.94
C ARG A 1249 23.91 30.83 -18.53
N GLU A 1250 22.83 30.28 -17.99
CA GLU A 1250 22.36 30.58 -16.63
C GLU A 1250 23.39 30.12 -15.57
N ARG A 1251 23.96 28.92 -15.72
CA ARG A 1251 25.02 28.40 -14.81
C ARG A 1251 26.33 29.17 -14.91
N VAL A 1252 26.74 29.60 -16.11
CA VAL A 1252 27.94 30.44 -16.26
C VAL A 1252 27.68 31.85 -15.69
N SER A 1253 26.46 32.37 -15.81
CA SER A 1253 26.10 33.66 -15.23
C SER A 1253 26.05 33.66 -13.70
N SER A 1254 25.66 32.54 -13.06
CA SER A 1254 25.63 32.44 -11.59
C SER A 1254 27.02 32.51 -10.98
N ILE A 1255 28.05 32.09 -11.72
CA ILE A 1255 29.47 32.20 -11.34
C ILE A 1255 30.14 33.49 -11.87
N HIS A 1256 29.34 34.46 -12.31
CA HIS A 1256 29.79 35.72 -12.91
C HIS A 1256 30.73 35.56 -14.11
N GLY A 1257 30.64 34.43 -14.82
CA GLY A 1257 31.41 34.16 -16.02
C GLY A 1257 30.74 34.63 -17.29
N THR A 1258 31.53 34.69 -18.37
CA THR A 1258 31.05 34.97 -19.73
C THR A 1258 31.13 33.72 -20.58
N LEU A 1259 30.03 33.38 -21.24
CA LEU A 1259 29.92 32.26 -22.20
C LEU A 1259 29.84 32.82 -23.62
N GLN A 1260 30.82 32.47 -24.47
CA GLN A 1260 30.83 32.75 -25.90
C GLN A 1260 30.70 31.44 -26.67
N ILE A 1261 29.83 31.41 -27.68
CA ILE A 1261 29.63 30.26 -28.55
C ILE A 1261 29.90 30.71 -29.98
N GLN A 1262 30.79 30.01 -30.66
CA GLN A 1262 31.10 30.19 -32.07
C GLN A 1262 30.75 28.88 -32.78
N SER A 1263 29.77 28.93 -33.67
CA SER A 1263 29.34 27.78 -34.47
C SER A 1263 28.82 28.28 -35.81
N ALA A 1264 29.07 27.53 -36.87
CA ALA A 1264 28.49 27.79 -38.19
C ALA A 1264 28.18 26.45 -38.89
N PRO A 1265 27.11 26.35 -39.70
CA PRO A 1265 26.83 25.11 -40.43
C PRO A 1265 28.03 24.67 -41.29
N GLY A 1266 28.47 23.44 -41.12
CA GLY A 1266 29.67 22.86 -41.77
C GLY A 1266 30.99 23.13 -41.06
N HIS A 1267 31.00 23.90 -39.97
CA HIS A 1267 32.18 24.21 -39.16
C HIS A 1267 31.85 23.95 -37.68
N GLY A 1268 32.51 22.96 -37.06
CA GLY A 1268 32.20 22.49 -35.70
C GLY A 1268 32.11 23.57 -34.62
N THR A 1269 31.59 23.21 -33.44
CA THR A 1269 31.22 24.21 -32.43
C THR A 1269 32.39 24.48 -31.48
N ARG A 1270 32.62 25.76 -31.17
CA ARG A 1270 33.53 26.19 -30.12
C ARG A 1270 32.79 26.97 -29.03
N ILE A 1271 32.87 26.45 -27.82
CA ILE A 1271 32.38 27.07 -26.60
C ILE A 1271 33.57 27.61 -25.82
N LEU A 1272 33.51 28.89 -25.43
CA LEU A 1272 34.51 29.54 -24.61
C LEU A 1272 33.85 30.15 -23.38
N ILE A 1273 34.32 29.73 -22.22
CA ILE A 1273 33.87 30.20 -20.92
C ILE A 1273 35.05 30.86 -20.22
N GLN A 1274 34.83 32.04 -19.68
CA GLN A 1274 35.80 32.72 -18.84
C GLN A 1274 35.08 33.20 -17.58
N ALA A 1275 35.53 32.75 -16.42
CA ALA A 1275 34.96 33.14 -15.13
C ALA A 1275 36.03 33.77 -14.23
N PRO A 1276 35.73 34.88 -13.53
CA PRO A 1276 36.68 35.52 -12.64
C PRO A 1276 36.92 34.64 -11.41
N ILE A 1277 38.19 34.42 -11.06
CA ILE A 1277 38.57 33.78 -9.80
C ILE A 1277 38.63 34.91 -8.79
N LYS A 1278 37.57 35.09 -8.00
CA LYS A 1278 37.64 35.97 -6.81
C LYS A 1278 38.67 35.37 -5.86
N ASN A 1279 39.69 36.15 -5.48
CA ASN A 1279 40.63 35.77 -4.42
C ASN A 1279 39.93 35.71 -3.06
#